data_AF-Q54CK5-F1
#
_entry.id   AF-Q54CK5-F1
#
_cell.length_a   1.000
_cell.length_b   1.000
_cell.length_c   1.000
_cell.angle_alpha   90.00
_cell.angle_beta   90.00
_cell.angle_gamma   90.00
#
_symmetry.space_group_name_H-M   'P 1'
#
loop_
_entity.id
_entity.type
_entity.pdbx_description
1 polymer ?
#
loop_
_entity_poly.entity_id
_entity_poly.type
_entity_poly.pdbx_seq_one_letter_code
_entity_poly.pdbx_strand_id
1 'polypeptide(L)'
;MKTNKKRIYLIILLLFINFIKSEVINLTDLKQYEKYQTFTSTQTCGFQFNILVKDDSFSIDRIDLDNSAPKSLGQYTNFTRFSTNRSTNFILNFANVEFGVYENINFTTIVNGVKKEWFILPKFTCNKIDSTKLKVTTINKINVNQIFIGSKLSGVIKIEGFGNENYPYLLSPNPSTMYSIIKSSSSMDVAFFYVHTIDPISILSNGSNLNFTISFFESPSISFSFEADSINTNDGDISVEILSPPSPQQNGNYQLIGTHSSPYILIKALPNSIFSIRNNGTPEFISQQGVNEREVTYYFRLPIGGIFDSPSNKKLQNSTVIIGNREGNSIFSHTFSYFFFNLNATFKNHSWSSSSFINLYSQVTEISTMSTKVTQLNIILLNYIVDHPFGLINGNLKNCSIDISITPQPFYPYPTQISASIDGNQQIFYDSSDRRGEITKPQILDYSFTTLYDNYVLLIFSFTSSNPIYMVVIDGFNVFYINSIVSGKDSNGTFECIFQQKLFQEGGIASLALIDNGGIQSTFSIGQFYQLPSSTSNEQRIFTIPQFINEISFTNIKAINFKYNDINTTNVSYWNTMTLELINSSISIGEPVQILFYYSNYDDFESYDLKLFLYWNNDKKHWSNDFKLPANLITGNVNYIIITTDGNFLSSNMFSNDWQLRVYSESADLLGPVFSNILKLLPTIINTNGDISFGWNLTIYDPINGFNNGHVIVRGGIDNSIYKFYLSSKNGRMELGETHSIVMVVENVTISQEYRITEVLLIDNQNRKSEFKEAELDKSYNNPKRVNPFLYYLNDSKINSIQVETGAIYSTNNEIDDFIITNIDTYHFSESIDQVNQLRNVNISFTFNQTLISNSIKKNTFPIVYFSSAHFTEPIIKSISKFNNISNEYFVNVEIPLNFSYPHKIGISIYGIINNAGFFNGYSSQQMLDSTFYQHEIEPYNNPINVNPNLYKAILTNRNSKFIIIGRGFKKNLILSINIKLESTSHPFTNFTIISTTSIELLVNPNLFTHLSISLSATVVGGKETNEIVIIPIIPTPIQPPIPSLSPIPTSQPQKCQGNPECGGPTNGYCKIGVGCLCYSPFIGIDCTSKIIIVTPPIVNPSKPETTIDVPTQSNNTTGNNNVKSIISIVALRELNSVTGEEVKIHYFEKWIYTNVSETISHYQSNITNNGGGSMVTNVKAILQWFKNDENITFANQELIMHSSTMKYTIELSPYTFSNPLNNLQIVMSAQIQSSKENTCSDKEFGNTVIDNSNYIKLKVDKNSFYGRYIKRGIIDDRVVSITNEVLDSNFNIKDNENSVQSFIGISIGNFKKSVIIDPDFSILLEQNSATSICKQQSSNKSLTKSQLIGIIIGSVAMFIVILIIIGKLIYSSSKCLPIKILVYKIFRNKKH
;
A
#
# COMPACT_ATOMS: atom_id res chain seq x y z
N MET A 1 -74.61 46.91 -60.59
CA MET A 1 -73.22 47.08 -60.12
C MET A 1 -72.65 45.78 -59.51
N LYS A 2 -72.72 44.69 -60.28
CA LYS A 2 -72.61 43.28 -59.80
C LYS A 2 -71.30 42.58 -60.22
N THR A 3 -70.20 43.31 -60.48
CA THR A 3 -68.97 42.71 -61.05
C THR A 3 -67.63 43.17 -60.46
N ASN A 4 -67.60 43.87 -59.31
CA ASN A 4 -66.32 44.31 -58.70
C ASN A 4 -65.84 43.53 -57.46
N LYS A 5 -66.62 42.60 -56.88
CA LYS A 5 -66.14 41.81 -55.73
C LYS A 5 -65.19 40.65 -56.09
N LYS A 6 -65.32 40.04 -57.28
CA LYS A 6 -64.43 38.93 -57.69
C LYS A 6 -63.00 39.37 -58.06
N ARG A 7 -62.81 40.60 -58.60
CA ARG A 7 -61.46 41.12 -58.90
C ARG A 7 -60.68 41.50 -57.63
N ILE A 8 -61.36 42.00 -56.60
CA ILE A 8 -60.71 42.31 -55.31
C ILE A 8 -60.26 41.01 -54.63
N TYR A 9 -61.06 39.95 -54.64
CA TYR A 9 -60.63 38.65 -54.10
C TYR A 9 -59.45 38.05 -54.87
N LEU A 10 -59.41 38.19 -56.21
CA LEU A 10 -58.28 37.66 -57.00
C LEU A 10 -57.00 38.48 -56.80
N ILE A 11 -57.09 39.81 -56.64
CA ILE A 11 -55.93 40.66 -56.35
C ILE A 11 -55.43 40.42 -54.92
N ILE A 12 -56.32 40.23 -53.94
CA ILE A 12 -55.93 39.85 -52.58
C ILE A 12 -55.32 38.44 -52.58
N LEU A 13 -55.87 37.49 -53.33
CA LEU A 13 -55.30 36.14 -53.43
C LEU A 13 -53.93 36.14 -54.16
N LEU A 14 -53.75 36.94 -55.21
CA LEU A 14 -52.45 37.08 -55.90
C LEU A 14 -51.41 37.84 -55.06
N LEU A 15 -51.83 38.82 -54.26
CA LEU A 15 -50.96 39.45 -53.26
C LEU A 15 -50.60 38.47 -52.14
N PHE A 16 -51.51 37.58 -51.72
CA PHE A 16 -51.19 36.54 -50.74
C PHE A 16 -50.34 35.40 -51.32
N ILE A 17 -50.52 35.01 -52.59
CA ILE A 17 -49.72 33.95 -53.20
C ILE A 17 -48.29 34.42 -53.52
N ASN A 18 -48.07 35.69 -53.90
CA ASN A 18 -46.72 36.21 -54.12
C ASN A 18 -45.95 36.55 -52.83
N PHE A 19 -46.61 36.57 -51.67
CA PHE A 19 -45.93 36.69 -50.37
C PHE A 19 -45.64 35.35 -49.69
N ILE A 20 -46.09 34.23 -50.26
CA ILE A 20 -45.52 32.92 -49.92
C ILE A 20 -44.22 32.79 -50.72
N LYS A 21 -43.21 33.56 -50.30
CA LYS A 21 -41.86 33.01 -50.36
C LYS A 21 -41.94 31.73 -49.56
N SER A 22 -41.99 30.60 -50.25
CA SER A 22 -41.67 29.30 -49.70
C SER A 22 -40.34 29.47 -48.96
N GLU A 23 -40.40 29.67 -47.65
CA GLU A 23 -39.25 29.72 -46.76
C GLU A 23 -38.57 28.36 -46.87
N VAL A 24 -37.49 28.31 -47.65
CA VAL A 24 -36.61 27.15 -47.68
C VAL A 24 -35.77 27.23 -46.41
N ILE A 25 -36.19 26.52 -45.36
CA ILE A 25 -35.29 26.19 -44.26
C ILE A 25 -34.21 25.27 -44.83
N ASN A 26 -32.97 25.76 -44.79
CA ASN A 26 -31.80 25.02 -45.26
C ASN A 26 -31.31 24.08 -44.15
N LEU A 27 -31.51 22.77 -44.33
CA LEU A 27 -30.85 21.71 -43.55
C LEU A 27 -29.42 21.53 -44.12
N THR A 28 -28.42 22.21 -43.59
CA THR A 28 -27.08 22.27 -44.22
C THR A 28 -26.01 21.31 -43.68
N ASP A 29 -26.22 20.60 -42.57
CA ASP A 29 -25.20 19.67 -42.06
C ASP A 29 -25.84 18.49 -41.31
N LEU A 30 -26.09 17.38 -42.02
CA LEU A 30 -26.44 16.09 -41.42
C LEU A 30 -25.14 15.32 -41.20
N LYS A 31 -24.61 15.33 -39.98
CA LYS A 31 -23.58 14.38 -39.58
C LYS A 31 -24.27 13.21 -38.86
N GLN A 32 -24.32 12.07 -39.56
CA GLN A 32 -24.76 10.79 -38.99
C GLN A 32 -23.65 10.28 -38.07
N TYR A 33 -24.00 10.02 -36.82
CA TYR A 33 -23.15 9.27 -35.89
C TYR A 33 -24.01 8.11 -35.41
N GLU A 34 -23.52 6.88 -35.46
CA GLU A 34 -24.32 5.72 -35.05
C GLU A 34 -23.85 5.23 -33.68
N LYS A 35 -24.79 5.13 -32.74
CA LYS A 35 -24.57 4.56 -31.40
C LYS A 35 -25.55 3.41 -31.19
N TYR A 36 -25.05 2.26 -30.78
CA TYR A 36 -25.82 1.05 -30.53
C TYR A 36 -26.07 0.85 -29.03
N GLN A 37 -27.24 0.30 -28.68
CA GLN A 37 -27.59 -0.09 -27.31
C GLN A 37 -27.46 -1.60 -27.09
N THR A 38 -27.13 -1.95 -25.85
CA THR A 38 -27.20 -3.27 -25.25
C THR A 38 -28.65 -3.56 -24.82
N PHE A 39 -29.08 -4.84 -24.79
CA PHE A 39 -30.38 -5.33 -24.28
C PHE A 39 -31.60 -5.42 -25.24
N THR A 40 -31.57 -6.29 -26.25
CA THR A 40 -32.74 -7.15 -26.60
C THR A 40 -32.28 -8.40 -27.37
N SER A 41 -33.08 -9.47 -27.36
CA SER A 41 -32.87 -10.70 -28.15
C SER A 41 -33.12 -10.54 -29.66
N THR A 42 -33.42 -9.31 -30.11
CA THR A 42 -33.71 -8.97 -31.50
C THR A 42 -32.58 -8.09 -32.04
N GLN A 43 -31.92 -8.49 -33.14
CA GLN A 43 -30.99 -7.57 -33.80
C GLN A 43 -31.79 -6.43 -34.44
N THR A 44 -31.42 -5.21 -34.08
CA THR A 44 -32.02 -3.96 -34.56
C THR A 44 -30.91 -2.93 -34.75
N CYS A 45 -31.10 -1.97 -35.64
CA CYS A 45 -30.14 -0.88 -35.80
C CYS A 45 -30.39 0.24 -34.78
N GLY A 46 -29.31 0.87 -34.32
CA GLY A 46 -29.36 2.14 -33.60
C GLY A 46 -28.87 3.25 -34.51
N PHE A 47 -29.66 4.31 -34.68
CA PHE A 47 -29.25 5.47 -35.46
C PHE A 47 -29.25 6.71 -34.59
N GLN A 48 -28.19 7.50 -34.69
CA GLN A 48 -28.19 8.85 -34.14
C GLN A 48 -28.07 9.89 -35.26
N PHE A 49 -29.02 10.81 -35.28
CA PHE A 49 -29.05 11.92 -36.23
C PHE A 49 -28.82 13.21 -35.48
N ASN A 50 -27.82 13.97 -35.90
CA ASN A 50 -27.68 15.37 -35.50
C ASN A 50 -28.39 16.22 -36.57
N ILE A 51 -29.48 16.89 -36.18
CA ILE A 51 -30.28 17.73 -37.07
C ILE A 51 -30.13 19.18 -36.63
N LEU A 52 -29.43 19.96 -37.44
CA LEU A 52 -29.39 21.41 -37.28
C LEU A 52 -30.60 22.03 -38.00
N VAL A 53 -31.57 22.53 -37.24
CA VAL A 53 -32.65 23.36 -37.76
C VAL A 53 -32.22 24.83 -37.66
N LYS A 54 -32.07 25.49 -38.80
CA LYS A 54 -31.74 26.92 -38.90
C LYS A 54 -32.90 27.67 -39.53
N ASP A 55 -33.49 28.61 -38.80
CA ASP A 55 -34.51 29.52 -39.35
C ASP A 55 -33.89 30.92 -39.48
N ASP A 56 -33.73 31.40 -40.71
CA ASP A 56 -33.21 32.75 -40.97
C ASP A 56 -34.26 33.84 -40.71
N SER A 57 -35.54 33.48 -40.49
CA SER A 57 -36.68 34.40 -40.44
C SER A 57 -37.25 34.67 -39.04
N PHE A 58 -37.01 33.81 -38.04
CA PHE A 58 -37.57 33.96 -36.69
C PHE A 58 -36.58 33.68 -35.55
N SER A 59 -36.78 34.35 -34.41
CA SER A 59 -36.24 33.89 -33.14
C SER A 59 -36.95 32.60 -32.73
N ILE A 60 -36.19 31.51 -32.62
CA ILE A 60 -36.74 30.18 -32.39
C ILE A 60 -37.03 30.00 -30.89
N ASP A 61 -38.19 30.48 -30.40
CA ASP A 61 -38.51 30.37 -28.97
C ASP A 61 -38.82 28.90 -28.58
N ARG A 62 -39.48 28.16 -29.48
CA ARG A 62 -39.85 26.76 -29.24
C ARG A 62 -39.94 26.01 -30.56
N ILE A 63 -39.25 24.87 -30.64
CA ILE A 63 -39.40 23.81 -31.64
C ILE A 63 -39.55 22.53 -30.84
N ASP A 64 -40.78 22.03 -30.74
CA ASP A 64 -41.07 20.72 -30.14
C ASP A 64 -41.25 19.70 -31.26
N LEU A 65 -40.57 18.55 -31.17
CA LEU A 65 -40.76 17.41 -32.06
C LEU A 65 -42.01 16.63 -31.63
N ASP A 66 -42.98 16.46 -32.53
CA ASP A 66 -44.13 15.58 -32.29
C ASP A 66 -43.68 14.12 -32.28
N ASN A 67 -44.03 13.36 -31.24
CA ASN A 67 -43.59 11.97 -30.99
C ASN A 67 -44.18 10.93 -31.97
N SER A 68 -44.72 11.37 -33.12
CA SER A 68 -45.29 10.50 -34.14
C SER A 68 -44.24 10.04 -35.15
N ALA A 69 -43.21 9.32 -34.69
CA ALA A 69 -42.41 8.53 -35.63
C ALA A 69 -43.27 7.44 -36.27
N PRO A 70 -42.97 7.01 -37.52
CA PRO A 70 -43.52 5.77 -38.05
C PRO A 70 -43.30 4.64 -37.04
N LYS A 71 -44.32 3.81 -36.78
CA LYS A 71 -44.19 2.65 -35.87
C LYS A 71 -43.01 1.73 -36.23
N SER A 72 -42.55 1.74 -37.48
CA SER A 72 -41.40 0.99 -37.99
C SER A 72 -40.04 1.50 -37.51
N LEU A 73 -39.94 2.74 -37.03
CA LEU A 73 -38.68 3.36 -36.55
C LEU A 73 -38.41 3.15 -35.05
N GLY A 74 -39.28 2.44 -34.34
CA GLY A 74 -39.15 2.23 -32.89
C GLY A 74 -39.43 3.49 -32.06
N GLN A 75 -39.20 3.39 -30.75
CA GLN A 75 -39.29 4.53 -29.83
C GLN A 75 -37.95 5.28 -29.80
N TYR A 76 -37.97 6.61 -29.79
CA TYR A 76 -36.78 7.40 -29.44
C TYR A 76 -36.47 7.20 -27.95
N THR A 77 -35.24 6.82 -27.62
CA THR A 77 -34.82 6.61 -26.22
C THR A 77 -34.35 7.86 -25.52
N ASN A 78 -33.79 8.83 -26.26
CA ASN A 78 -33.29 10.09 -25.69
C ASN A 78 -33.34 11.24 -26.69
N PHE A 79 -33.85 12.38 -26.24
CA PHE A 79 -33.90 13.66 -26.95
C PHE A 79 -33.04 14.68 -26.20
N THR A 80 -32.04 15.25 -26.88
CA THR A 80 -31.29 16.39 -26.38
C THR A 80 -31.47 17.59 -27.32
N ARG A 81 -32.03 18.68 -26.77
CA ARG A 81 -32.26 19.96 -27.46
C ARG A 81 -31.13 20.93 -27.11
N PHE A 82 -30.46 21.46 -28.13
CA PHE A 82 -29.52 22.56 -27.98
C PHE A 82 -30.00 23.75 -28.81
N SER A 83 -30.61 24.74 -28.15
CA SER A 83 -31.20 25.92 -28.78
C SER A 83 -30.24 27.10 -28.70
N THR A 84 -30.01 27.78 -29.82
CA THR A 84 -29.59 29.19 -29.87
C THR A 84 -30.77 30.04 -30.36
N ASN A 85 -30.64 31.37 -30.36
CA ASN A 85 -31.73 32.27 -30.76
C ASN A 85 -32.21 32.08 -32.22
N ARG A 86 -31.40 31.48 -33.11
CA ARG A 86 -31.72 31.30 -34.55
C ARG A 86 -31.51 29.89 -35.11
N SER A 87 -30.97 28.98 -34.30
CA SER A 87 -30.76 27.59 -34.72
C SER A 87 -30.95 26.65 -33.54
N THR A 88 -31.56 25.50 -33.78
CA THR A 88 -31.65 24.42 -32.79
C THR A 88 -31.01 23.17 -33.35
N ASN A 89 -30.05 22.60 -32.63
CA ASN A 89 -29.54 21.26 -32.92
C ASN A 89 -30.33 20.23 -32.12
N PHE A 90 -30.80 19.19 -32.80
CA PHE A 90 -31.46 18.03 -32.22
C PHE A 90 -30.59 16.81 -32.38
N ILE A 91 -30.40 16.08 -31.29
CA ILE A 91 -29.88 14.72 -31.36
C ILE A 91 -31.07 13.77 -31.26
N LEU A 92 -31.37 13.07 -32.35
CA LEU A 92 -32.38 12.01 -32.38
C LEU A 92 -31.68 10.67 -32.26
N ASN A 93 -31.95 9.94 -31.17
CA ASN A 93 -31.52 8.56 -31.03
C ASN A 93 -32.70 7.64 -31.32
N PHE A 94 -32.66 6.96 -32.46
CA PHE A 94 -33.53 5.83 -32.73
C PHE A 94 -32.91 4.57 -32.13
N ALA A 95 -33.59 3.99 -31.16
CA ALA A 95 -33.26 2.66 -30.68
C ALA A 95 -34.18 1.66 -31.35
N ASN A 96 -33.66 0.45 -31.60
CA ASN A 96 -34.44 -0.69 -32.03
C ASN A 96 -35.12 -0.54 -33.40
N VAL A 97 -34.43 0.00 -34.40
CA VAL A 97 -34.96 0.11 -35.76
C VAL A 97 -34.97 -1.27 -36.44
N GLU A 98 -36.11 -1.66 -37.00
CA GLU A 98 -36.26 -2.93 -37.74
C GLU A 98 -35.48 -2.91 -39.06
N PHE A 99 -35.17 -4.09 -39.62
CA PHE A 99 -34.47 -4.17 -40.90
C PHE A 99 -35.30 -3.60 -42.06
N GLY A 100 -34.68 -2.76 -42.90
CA GLY A 100 -35.36 -2.12 -44.02
C GLY A 100 -34.63 -0.89 -44.55
N VAL A 101 -35.10 -0.38 -45.68
CA VAL A 101 -34.70 0.92 -46.24
C VAL A 101 -35.67 1.96 -45.69
N TYR A 102 -35.15 2.97 -45.00
CA TYR A 102 -35.92 4.06 -44.46
C TYR A 102 -35.59 5.33 -45.24
N GLU A 103 -36.65 5.97 -45.75
CA GLU A 103 -36.60 7.25 -46.46
C GLU A 103 -37.69 8.15 -45.88
N ASN A 104 -37.48 9.47 -45.92
CA ASN A 104 -38.43 10.48 -45.44
C ASN A 104 -38.79 10.29 -43.97
N ILE A 105 -37.87 10.62 -43.05
CA ILE A 105 -38.25 10.76 -41.65
C ILE A 105 -39.15 12.00 -41.57
N ASN A 106 -40.44 11.78 -41.38
CA ASN A 106 -41.39 12.83 -41.08
C ASN A 106 -41.22 13.19 -39.63
N PHE A 107 -40.92 14.46 -39.39
CA PHE A 107 -40.92 14.99 -38.05
C PHE A 107 -41.71 16.28 -38.07
N THR A 108 -42.55 16.44 -37.07
CA THR A 108 -43.31 17.67 -36.95
C THR A 108 -42.65 18.55 -35.92
N THR A 109 -42.41 19.81 -36.25
CA THR A 109 -42.04 20.80 -35.25
C THR A 109 -43.21 21.69 -34.89
N ILE A 110 -43.25 22.18 -33.65
CA ILE A 110 -44.14 23.27 -33.25
C ILE A 110 -43.30 24.55 -33.17
N VAL A 111 -43.46 25.47 -34.13
CA VAL A 111 -42.82 26.79 -34.11
C VAL A 111 -43.85 27.83 -33.67
N ASN A 112 -43.64 28.51 -32.53
CA ASN A 112 -44.56 29.52 -31.98
C ASN A 112 -46.03 29.05 -31.92
N GLY A 113 -46.26 27.79 -31.53
CA GLY A 113 -47.60 27.18 -31.45
C GLY A 113 -48.17 26.66 -32.78
N VAL A 114 -47.49 26.87 -33.90
CA VAL A 114 -47.90 26.37 -35.22
C VAL A 114 -47.16 25.07 -35.53
N LYS A 115 -47.95 24.02 -35.79
CA LYS A 115 -47.46 22.71 -36.21
C LYS A 115 -46.93 22.79 -37.66
N LYS A 116 -45.62 22.66 -37.88
CA LYS A 116 -44.96 22.59 -39.19
C LYS A 116 -44.37 21.20 -39.39
N GLU A 117 -44.83 20.47 -40.41
CA GLU A 117 -44.25 19.18 -40.79
C GLU A 117 -43.01 19.36 -41.65
N TRP A 118 -41.98 18.57 -41.35
CA TRP A 118 -40.73 18.55 -42.07
C TRP A 118 -40.43 17.11 -42.51
N PHE A 119 -39.74 17.03 -43.64
CA PHE A 119 -39.21 15.79 -44.18
C PHE A 119 -37.70 15.96 -44.21
N ILE A 120 -36.94 15.20 -43.40
CA ILE A 120 -35.53 14.99 -43.75
C ILE A 120 -35.53 13.79 -44.72
N LEU A 121 -34.73 13.89 -45.77
CA LEU A 121 -34.43 12.82 -46.71
C LEU A 121 -33.13 12.05 -46.34
N PRO A 122 -32.83 11.62 -45.08
CA PRO A 122 -31.73 10.70 -44.94
C PRO A 122 -32.25 9.36 -45.46
N LYS A 123 -31.69 8.89 -46.58
CA LYS A 123 -31.84 7.48 -46.94
C LYS A 123 -30.83 6.72 -46.09
N PHE A 124 -31.33 6.00 -45.09
CA PHE A 124 -30.51 5.08 -44.31
C PHE A 124 -31.12 3.69 -44.39
N THR A 125 -30.25 2.70 -44.26
CA THR A 125 -30.64 1.31 -44.42
C THR A 125 -30.26 0.58 -43.15
N CYS A 126 -31.22 -0.08 -42.53
CA CYS A 126 -30.93 -1.08 -41.52
C CYS A 126 -30.83 -2.43 -42.22
N ASN A 127 -29.61 -2.83 -42.56
CA ASN A 127 -29.34 -4.09 -43.24
C ASN A 127 -29.07 -5.20 -42.23
N LYS A 128 -29.50 -6.42 -42.55
CA LYS A 128 -29.05 -7.62 -41.85
C LYS A 128 -27.56 -7.82 -42.12
N ILE A 129 -26.82 -8.27 -41.11
CA ILE A 129 -25.43 -8.66 -41.29
C ILE A 129 -25.42 -9.98 -42.06
N ASP A 130 -24.88 -9.94 -43.27
CA ASP A 130 -24.56 -11.15 -44.04
C ASP A 130 -23.26 -11.74 -43.49
N SER A 131 -23.40 -12.68 -42.55
CA SER A 131 -22.25 -13.33 -41.91
C SER A 131 -21.40 -14.15 -42.90
N THR A 132 -21.92 -14.48 -44.09
CA THR A 132 -21.16 -15.21 -45.11
C THR A 132 -20.06 -14.36 -45.76
N LYS A 133 -20.16 -13.03 -45.67
CA LYS A 133 -19.13 -12.09 -46.13
C LYS A 133 -18.09 -11.80 -45.06
N LEU A 134 -18.37 -12.12 -43.80
CA LEU A 134 -17.48 -11.85 -42.70
C LEU A 134 -16.41 -12.92 -42.57
N LYS A 135 -15.17 -12.47 -42.38
CA LYS A 135 -14.04 -13.33 -42.05
C LYS A 135 -13.51 -12.99 -40.67
N VAL A 136 -13.60 -13.94 -39.75
CA VAL A 136 -13.06 -13.81 -38.39
C VAL A 136 -11.67 -14.43 -38.33
N THR A 137 -10.70 -13.70 -37.81
CA THR A 137 -9.33 -14.14 -37.59
C THR A 137 -8.90 -13.81 -36.17
N THR A 138 -8.32 -14.78 -35.47
CA THR A 138 -7.70 -14.55 -34.15
C THR A 138 -6.34 -13.92 -34.35
N ILE A 139 -6.05 -12.86 -33.60
CA ILE A 139 -4.82 -12.07 -33.76
C ILE A 139 -3.73 -12.53 -32.80
N ASN A 140 -4.12 -12.97 -31.61
CA ASN A 140 -3.20 -13.44 -30.58
C ASN A 140 -3.63 -14.81 -30.05
N LYS A 141 -2.66 -15.52 -29.47
CA LYS A 141 -2.90 -16.69 -28.62
C LYS A 141 -3.44 -16.21 -27.26
N ILE A 142 -4.39 -16.94 -26.67
CA ILE A 142 -4.79 -16.68 -25.29
C ILE A 142 -3.73 -17.30 -24.37
N ASN A 143 -2.93 -16.45 -23.73
CA ASN A 143 -2.02 -16.90 -22.70
C ASN A 143 -2.79 -17.05 -21.38
N VAL A 144 -3.09 -18.30 -21.01
CA VAL A 144 -3.82 -18.62 -19.77
C VAL A 144 -3.02 -18.25 -18.51
N ASN A 145 -1.71 -18.08 -18.64
CA ASN A 145 -0.82 -17.69 -17.55
C ASN A 145 -0.82 -16.18 -17.30
N GLN A 146 -1.45 -15.40 -18.18
CA GLN A 146 -1.55 -13.94 -18.12
C GLN A 146 -3.01 -13.53 -17.87
N ILE A 147 -3.57 -13.98 -16.75
CA ILE A 147 -4.95 -13.63 -16.37
C ILE A 147 -4.98 -12.17 -15.91
N PHE A 148 -5.94 -11.45 -16.48
CA PHE A 148 -6.14 -10.01 -16.33
C PHE A 148 -7.09 -9.69 -15.16
N ILE A 149 -7.05 -8.41 -14.75
CA ILE A 149 -7.95 -7.71 -13.81
C ILE A 149 -9.42 -8.15 -14.03
N GLY A 150 -10.08 -8.62 -12.98
CA GLY A 150 -11.42 -9.21 -12.98
C GLY A 150 -11.43 -10.72 -13.27
N SER A 151 -10.28 -11.38 -13.24
CA SER A 151 -10.09 -12.81 -13.58
C SER A 151 -10.62 -13.21 -14.97
N LYS A 152 -10.38 -12.37 -16.00
CA LYS A 152 -10.85 -12.63 -17.38
C LYS A 152 -9.70 -12.95 -18.33
N LEU A 153 -9.83 -14.02 -19.13
CA LEU A 153 -8.96 -14.23 -20.29
C LEU A 153 -9.42 -13.32 -21.43
N SER A 154 -8.47 -12.70 -22.11
CA SER A 154 -8.76 -11.73 -23.17
C SER A 154 -8.06 -12.13 -24.46
N GLY A 155 -8.84 -12.35 -25.51
CA GLY A 155 -8.36 -12.55 -26.87
C GLY A 155 -8.77 -11.40 -27.78
N VAL A 156 -8.06 -11.20 -28.89
CA VAL A 156 -8.40 -10.24 -29.93
C VAL A 156 -8.80 -10.98 -31.19
N ILE A 157 -9.98 -10.65 -31.70
CA ILE A 157 -10.40 -11.04 -33.04
C ILE A 157 -10.38 -9.84 -33.98
N LYS A 158 -10.00 -10.10 -35.23
CA LYS A 158 -10.19 -9.21 -36.36
C LYS A 158 -11.31 -9.78 -37.21
N ILE A 159 -12.33 -8.97 -37.44
CA ILE A 159 -13.45 -9.28 -38.33
C ILE A 159 -13.31 -8.41 -39.58
N GLU A 160 -13.17 -9.05 -40.74
CA GLU A 160 -13.10 -8.41 -42.06
C GLU A 160 -14.41 -8.64 -42.83
N GLY A 161 -14.74 -7.76 -43.78
CA GLY A 161 -15.85 -7.95 -44.73
C GLY A 161 -17.17 -7.30 -44.32
N PHE A 162 -17.13 -6.31 -43.42
CA PHE A 162 -18.29 -5.51 -43.08
C PHE A 162 -18.83 -4.67 -44.25
N GLY A 163 -18.04 -4.48 -45.30
CA GLY A 163 -18.37 -3.67 -46.47
C GLY A 163 -17.97 -2.20 -46.30
N ASN A 164 -17.89 -1.48 -47.43
CA ASN A 164 -17.62 -0.04 -47.50
C ASN A 164 -18.81 0.84 -47.02
N GLU A 165 -19.88 0.24 -46.52
CA GLU A 165 -20.97 1.02 -45.93
C GLU A 165 -20.49 1.45 -44.54
N ASN A 166 -20.25 2.75 -44.36
CA ASN A 166 -19.63 3.38 -43.17
C ASN A 166 -20.50 3.25 -41.88
N TYR A 167 -20.83 2.04 -41.46
CA TYR A 167 -21.60 1.76 -40.24
C TYR A 167 -20.67 1.18 -39.15
N PRO A 168 -20.51 1.81 -37.97
CA PRO A 168 -19.86 1.15 -36.84
C PRO A 168 -20.74 0.00 -36.35
N TYR A 169 -20.18 -1.15 -36.00
CA TYR A 169 -20.93 -2.31 -35.49
C TYR A 169 -20.61 -2.54 -34.01
N LEU A 170 -21.61 -2.56 -33.13
CA LEU A 170 -21.45 -3.00 -31.73
C LEU A 170 -21.97 -4.43 -31.57
N LEU A 171 -21.08 -5.39 -31.29
CA LEU A 171 -21.47 -6.75 -30.93
C LEU A 171 -21.93 -6.76 -29.47
N SER A 172 -23.17 -7.20 -29.20
CA SER A 172 -23.67 -7.34 -27.83
C SER A 172 -23.08 -8.59 -27.15
N PRO A 173 -22.60 -8.50 -25.90
CA PRO A 173 -22.13 -9.66 -25.12
C PRO A 173 -23.18 -10.75 -24.93
N ASN A 174 -22.77 -12.02 -25.05
CA ASN A 174 -23.43 -13.10 -24.32
C ASN A 174 -23.05 -12.94 -22.83
N PRO A 175 -23.95 -13.14 -21.85
CA PRO A 175 -23.61 -13.05 -20.44
C PRO A 175 -22.39 -13.88 -19.99
N SER A 176 -21.92 -14.88 -20.74
CA SER A 176 -20.67 -15.62 -20.46
C SER A 176 -19.40 -15.04 -21.12
N THR A 177 -19.53 -14.12 -22.08
CA THR A 177 -18.43 -13.55 -22.88
C THR A 177 -18.69 -12.09 -23.27
N MET A 178 -17.84 -11.17 -22.82
CA MET A 178 -17.93 -9.75 -23.19
C MET A 178 -17.10 -9.42 -24.44
N TYR A 179 -17.70 -8.65 -25.36
CA TYR A 179 -17.01 -8.08 -26.51
C TYR A 179 -16.97 -6.55 -26.40
N SER A 180 -15.79 -5.94 -26.59
CA SER A 180 -15.65 -4.49 -26.76
C SER A 180 -14.87 -4.18 -28.05
N ILE A 181 -15.23 -3.11 -28.75
CA ILE A 181 -14.58 -2.69 -29.99
C ILE A 181 -13.23 -2.03 -29.64
N ILE A 182 -12.15 -2.50 -30.25
CA ILE A 182 -10.81 -1.88 -30.14
C ILE A 182 -10.67 -0.71 -31.12
N LYS A 183 -11.14 -0.85 -32.37
CA LYS A 183 -11.11 0.17 -33.43
C LYS A 183 -11.83 -0.32 -34.69
N SER A 184 -12.46 0.58 -35.46
CA SER A 184 -12.81 0.37 -36.88
C SER A 184 -11.85 1.18 -37.77
N SER A 185 -11.43 0.64 -38.92
CA SER A 185 -10.75 1.46 -39.93
C SER A 185 -11.65 2.58 -40.44
N SER A 186 -11.08 3.61 -41.07
CA SER A 186 -11.83 4.66 -41.75
C SER A 186 -12.70 4.14 -42.91
N SER A 187 -12.37 2.97 -43.45
CA SER A 187 -13.16 2.25 -44.46
C SER A 187 -14.17 1.27 -43.87
N MET A 188 -14.24 1.10 -42.54
CA MET A 188 -15.08 0.19 -41.74
C MET A 188 -15.12 -1.29 -42.14
N ASP A 189 -14.43 -1.68 -43.21
CA ASP A 189 -14.35 -3.05 -43.73
C ASP A 189 -13.65 -4.02 -42.75
N VAL A 190 -12.89 -3.48 -41.79
CA VAL A 190 -12.15 -4.24 -40.77
C VAL A 190 -12.39 -3.64 -39.38
N ALA A 191 -12.78 -4.48 -38.42
CA ALA A 191 -12.88 -4.11 -37.02
C ALA A 191 -12.19 -5.13 -36.10
N PHE A 192 -11.70 -4.65 -34.97
CA PHE A 192 -11.06 -5.46 -33.93
C PHE A 192 -11.92 -5.50 -32.67
N PHE A 193 -12.08 -6.68 -32.07
CA PHE A 193 -12.86 -6.87 -30.85
C PHE A 193 -12.05 -7.59 -29.77
N TYR A 194 -12.20 -7.14 -28.53
CA TYR A 194 -11.86 -7.94 -27.36
C TYR A 194 -12.85 -9.08 -27.19
N VAL A 195 -12.36 -10.23 -26.74
CA VAL A 195 -13.16 -11.36 -26.29
C VAL A 195 -12.74 -11.66 -24.87
N HIS A 196 -13.58 -11.28 -23.91
CA HIS A 196 -13.35 -11.55 -22.49
C HIS A 196 -14.16 -12.77 -22.04
N THR A 197 -13.55 -13.72 -21.35
CA THR A 197 -14.25 -14.87 -20.73
C THR A 197 -14.53 -14.60 -19.25
N ILE A 198 -15.68 -15.00 -18.73
CA ILE A 198 -16.02 -14.79 -17.31
C ILE A 198 -15.52 -15.91 -16.39
N ASP A 199 -15.33 -17.14 -16.89
CA ASP A 199 -14.83 -18.27 -16.09
C ASP A 199 -13.62 -18.99 -16.76
N PRO A 200 -12.39 -18.47 -16.60
CA PRO A 200 -11.16 -19.17 -16.95
C PRO A 200 -11.03 -20.61 -16.44
N ILE A 201 -11.73 -21.03 -15.37
CA ILE A 201 -11.54 -22.39 -14.84
C ILE A 201 -12.33 -23.42 -15.65
N SER A 202 -13.52 -23.06 -16.13
CA SER A 202 -14.28 -23.92 -17.06
C SER A 202 -13.46 -24.27 -18.31
N ILE A 203 -12.59 -23.34 -18.71
CA ILE A 203 -11.70 -23.40 -19.87
C ILE A 203 -10.54 -24.40 -19.66
N LEU A 204 -9.98 -24.48 -18.45
CA LEU A 204 -8.87 -25.39 -18.10
C LEU A 204 -9.20 -26.87 -18.32
N SER A 205 -10.48 -27.23 -18.31
CA SER A 205 -10.93 -28.62 -18.49
C SER A 205 -11.02 -29.06 -19.96
N ASN A 206 -11.06 -28.13 -20.91
CA ASN A 206 -11.44 -28.40 -22.30
C ASN A 206 -10.30 -28.09 -23.31
N GLY A 207 -9.15 -28.75 -23.17
CA GLY A 207 -8.12 -28.80 -24.22
C GLY A 207 -7.47 -27.46 -24.60
N SER A 208 -6.57 -27.49 -25.58
CA SER A 208 -5.75 -26.34 -25.99
C SER A 208 -6.47 -25.29 -26.83
N ASN A 209 -7.71 -25.53 -27.26
CA ASN A 209 -8.43 -24.63 -28.18
C ASN A 209 -9.75 -24.17 -27.56
N LEU A 210 -9.88 -22.85 -27.43
CA LEU A 210 -11.07 -22.20 -26.89
C LEU A 210 -12.03 -21.81 -27.99
N ASN A 211 -13.15 -22.54 -28.10
CA ASN A 211 -14.14 -22.33 -29.15
C ASN A 211 -15.16 -21.25 -28.74
N PHE A 212 -15.29 -20.24 -29.59
CA PHE A 212 -16.27 -19.16 -29.47
C PHE A 212 -17.19 -19.19 -30.68
N THR A 213 -18.40 -18.67 -30.51
CA THR A 213 -19.38 -18.55 -31.60
C THR A 213 -20.01 -17.18 -31.54
N ILE A 214 -19.87 -16.40 -32.62
CA ILE A 214 -20.66 -15.19 -32.85
C ILE A 214 -21.95 -15.64 -33.53
N SER A 215 -23.08 -15.38 -32.88
CA SER A 215 -24.39 -15.62 -33.46
C SER A 215 -24.93 -14.37 -34.14
N PHE A 216 -25.58 -14.56 -35.28
CA PHE A 216 -26.23 -13.50 -36.04
C PHE A 216 -27.72 -13.84 -36.18
N PHE A 217 -28.59 -12.83 -36.21
CA PHE A 217 -30.03 -13.07 -36.37
C PHE A 217 -30.34 -13.49 -37.80
N GLU A 218 -31.01 -14.64 -37.99
CA GLU A 218 -31.33 -15.24 -39.30
C GLU A 218 -30.14 -15.44 -40.26
N SER A 219 -28.91 -15.32 -39.77
CA SER A 219 -27.66 -15.52 -40.51
C SER A 219 -26.86 -16.63 -39.82
N PRO A 220 -26.07 -17.42 -40.56
CA PRO A 220 -25.22 -18.46 -39.97
C PRO A 220 -24.29 -17.89 -38.89
N SER A 221 -24.16 -18.60 -37.76
CA SER A 221 -23.18 -18.26 -36.74
C SER A 221 -21.76 -18.50 -37.25
N ILE A 222 -20.81 -17.65 -36.84
CA ILE A 222 -19.38 -17.85 -37.13
C ILE A 222 -18.71 -18.40 -35.88
N SER A 223 -18.20 -19.63 -35.97
CA SER A 223 -17.38 -20.23 -34.93
C SER A 223 -15.90 -19.99 -35.22
N PHE A 224 -15.14 -19.69 -34.18
CA PHE A 224 -13.68 -19.51 -34.24
C PHE A 224 -13.06 -20.02 -32.95
N SER A 225 -11.77 -20.35 -32.98
CA SER A 225 -11.06 -20.89 -31.83
C SER A 225 -9.82 -20.07 -31.53
N PHE A 226 -9.63 -19.66 -30.28
CA PHE A 226 -8.30 -19.22 -29.83
C PHE A 226 -7.45 -20.43 -29.48
N GLU A 227 -6.23 -20.46 -29.98
CA GLU A 227 -5.20 -21.31 -29.40
C GLU A 227 -4.90 -20.80 -27.97
N ALA A 228 -4.81 -21.71 -27.01
CA ALA A 228 -4.43 -21.46 -25.63
C ALA A 228 -3.16 -22.25 -25.29
N ASP A 229 -2.33 -21.72 -24.39
CA ASP A 229 -1.16 -22.48 -23.94
C ASP A 229 -1.60 -23.77 -23.22
N SER A 230 -0.87 -24.87 -23.47
CA SER A 230 -1.06 -26.11 -22.72
C SER A 230 -0.62 -25.88 -21.29
N ILE A 231 -1.49 -26.16 -20.34
CA ILE A 231 -1.20 -26.00 -18.92
C ILE A 231 -0.70 -27.33 -18.38
N ASN A 232 0.44 -27.29 -17.68
CA ASN A 232 0.91 -28.45 -16.95
C ASN A 232 0.09 -28.55 -15.65
N THR A 233 -0.97 -29.36 -15.66
CA THR A 233 -1.90 -29.54 -14.53
C THR A 233 -1.34 -30.46 -13.45
N ASN A 234 -0.06 -30.34 -13.11
CA ASN A 234 0.45 -31.08 -11.98
C ASN A 234 -0.15 -30.45 -10.71
N ASP A 235 -1.01 -31.20 -10.02
CA ASP A 235 -1.46 -30.97 -8.63
C ASP A 235 -0.25 -31.11 -7.68
N GLY A 236 0.81 -30.32 -7.90
CA GLY A 236 1.90 -30.20 -6.95
C GLY A 236 1.36 -29.74 -5.60
N ASP A 237 2.02 -30.12 -4.50
CA ASP A 237 1.59 -29.80 -3.14
C ASP A 237 1.33 -28.29 -2.98
N ILE A 238 0.06 -27.88 -3.06
CA ILE A 238 -0.39 -26.53 -2.75
C ILE A 238 -0.71 -26.51 -1.26
N SER A 239 0.07 -25.78 -0.48
CA SER A 239 -0.25 -25.53 0.93
C SER A 239 -0.99 -24.19 1.07
N VAL A 240 -2.05 -24.20 1.88
CA VAL A 240 -2.86 -23.01 2.15
C VAL A 240 -2.76 -22.70 3.63
N GLU A 241 -2.24 -21.53 3.95
CA GLU A 241 -2.11 -21.02 5.31
C GLU A 241 -3.00 -19.79 5.48
N ILE A 242 -3.72 -19.69 6.59
CA ILE A 242 -4.58 -18.54 6.91
C ILE A 242 -3.88 -17.75 8.01
N LEU A 243 -3.36 -16.55 7.71
CA LEU A 243 -2.64 -15.72 8.70
C LEU A 243 -3.56 -15.14 9.77
N SER A 244 -4.82 -14.93 9.41
CA SER A 244 -5.82 -14.36 10.29
C SER A 244 -7.06 -15.24 10.24
N PRO A 245 -7.44 -15.91 11.33
CA PRO A 245 -8.73 -16.56 11.40
C PRO A 245 -9.83 -15.50 11.20
N PRO A 246 -10.97 -15.85 10.57
CA PRO A 246 -12.09 -14.92 10.44
C PRO A 246 -12.49 -14.41 11.83
N SER A 247 -12.59 -13.09 11.96
CA SER A 247 -12.95 -12.43 13.24
C SER A 247 -14.21 -13.06 13.83
N PRO A 248 -14.24 -13.41 15.13
CA PRO A 248 -15.42 -13.98 15.75
C PRO A 248 -16.61 -13.03 15.67
N GLN A 249 -17.74 -13.57 15.22
CA GLN A 249 -19.05 -12.94 15.01
C GLN A 249 -19.66 -12.31 16.28
N GLN A 250 -19.07 -11.26 16.83
CA GLN A 250 -19.73 -10.42 17.83
C GLN A 250 -19.96 -9.02 17.24
N ASN A 251 -21.23 -8.60 17.26
CA ASN A 251 -21.79 -7.37 16.69
C ASN A 251 -21.05 -6.05 17.04
N GLY A 252 -20.07 -6.05 17.93
CA GLY A 252 -19.30 -4.86 18.33
C GLY A 252 -17.82 -4.82 17.88
N ASN A 253 -17.25 -5.92 17.39
CA ASN A 253 -15.80 -5.99 17.12
C ASN A 253 -15.39 -5.28 15.83
N TYR A 254 -16.23 -5.21 14.80
CA TYR A 254 -15.87 -4.59 13.51
C TYR A 254 -15.55 -3.10 13.62
N GLN A 255 -16.25 -2.36 14.49
CA GLN A 255 -15.96 -0.94 14.72
C GLN A 255 -14.55 -0.75 15.29
N LEU A 256 -14.11 -1.65 16.18
CA LEU A 256 -12.81 -1.60 16.87
C LEU A 256 -11.64 -2.12 16.01
N ILE A 257 -11.92 -3.06 15.09
CA ILE A 257 -10.89 -3.71 14.25
C ILE A 257 -10.58 -2.89 12.98
N GLY A 258 -11.42 -1.91 12.63
CA GLY A 258 -11.16 -0.96 11.54
C GLY A 258 -11.30 -1.55 10.13
N THR A 259 -10.89 -0.78 9.13
CA THR A 259 -10.84 -1.22 7.72
C THR A 259 -9.81 -2.34 7.51
N HIS A 260 -9.88 -3.03 6.37
CA HIS A 260 -8.89 -4.05 5.96
C HIS A 260 -8.80 -5.31 6.85
N SER A 261 -9.88 -5.67 7.57
CA SER A 261 -9.94 -6.74 8.58
C SER A 261 -10.32 -8.15 8.06
N SER A 262 -10.42 -8.33 6.74
CA SER A 262 -10.70 -9.64 6.13
C SER A 262 -9.52 -10.61 6.28
N PRO A 263 -9.76 -11.93 6.30
CA PRO A 263 -8.70 -12.93 6.38
C PRO A 263 -7.66 -12.76 5.26
N TYR A 264 -6.39 -12.86 5.66
CA TYR A 264 -5.29 -13.04 4.73
C TYR A 264 -5.00 -14.54 4.58
N ILE A 265 -4.85 -14.96 3.33
CA ILE A 265 -4.53 -16.33 2.94
C ILE A 265 -3.17 -16.29 2.26
N LEU A 266 -2.22 -17.12 2.70
CA LEU A 266 -1.08 -17.50 1.88
C LEU A 266 -1.40 -18.79 1.17
N ILE A 267 -1.00 -18.84 -0.08
CA ILE A 267 -1.03 -20.05 -0.87
C ILE A 267 0.41 -20.27 -1.31
N LYS A 268 1.07 -21.30 -0.77
CA LYS A 268 2.35 -21.74 -1.30
C LYS A 268 2.08 -22.81 -2.33
N ALA A 269 2.62 -22.63 -3.51
CA ALA A 269 2.38 -23.54 -4.62
C ALA A 269 3.67 -23.74 -5.41
N LEU A 270 3.88 -24.96 -5.90
CA LEU A 270 4.95 -25.21 -6.85
C LEU A 270 4.76 -24.33 -8.09
N PRO A 271 5.85 -23.89 -8.74
CA PRO A 271 5.75 -23.12 -9.95
C PRO A 271 4.97 -23.89 -11.03
N ASN A 272 4.19 -23.14 -11.81
CA ASN A 272 3.19 -23.63 -12.75
C ASN A 272 1.89 -24.18 -12.14
N SER A 273 1.74 -24.23 -10.82
CA SER A 273 0.46 -24.58 -10.19
C SER A 273 -0.58 -23.49 -10.49
N ILE A 274 -1.67 -23.87 -11.16
CA ILE A 274 -2.83 -22.99 -11.39
C ILE A 274 -3.90 -23.31 -10.34
N PHE A 275 -4.16 -22.36 -9.46
CA PHE A 275 -5.26 -22.41 -8.50
C PHE A 275 -6.14 -21.17 -8.65
N SER A 276 -7.40 -21.28 -8.22
CA SER A 276 -8.34 -20.17 -8.25
C SER A 276 -9.06 -20.00 -6.92
N ILE A 277 -9.34 -18.75 -6.55
CA ILE A 277 -10.26 -18.42 -5.45
C ILE A 277 -11.57 -17.98 -6.08
N ARG A 278 -12.68 -18.65 -5.75
CA ARG A 278 -14.02 -18.33 -6.28
C ARG A 278 -14.94 -17.82 -5.18
N ASN A 279 -15.71 -16.80 -5.52
CA ASN A 279 -16.84 -16.31 -4.74
C ASN A 279 -18.08 -16.25 -5.66
N ASN A 280 -19.18 -16.89 -5.27
CA ASN A 280 -20.46 -16.92 -6.00
C ASN A 280 -20.37 -16.99 -7.54
N GLY A 281 -19.55 -17.90 -8.08
CA GLY A 281 -19.48 -18.19 -9.52
C GLY A 281 -18.49 -17.36 -10.33
N THR A 282 -17.87 -16.31 -9.75
CA THR A 282 -16.79 -15.56 -10.37
C THR A 282 -15.44 -15.93 -9.74
N PRO A 283 -14.39 -16.25 -10.54
CA PRO A 283 -13.04 -16.27 -10.02
C PRO A 283 -12.66 -14.85 -9.55
N GLU A 284 -12.10 -14.74 -8.34
CA GLU A 284 -11.51 -13.51 -7.79
C GLU A 284 -9.98 -13.50 -7.97
N PHE A 285 -9.37 -14.68 -8.13
CA PHE A 285 -7.93 -14.82 -8.30
C PHE A 285 -7.61 -16.08 -9.07
N ILE A 286 -6.57 -15.99 -9.91
CA ILE A 286 -5.89 -17.15 -10.49
C ILE A 286 -4.37 -16.94 -10.40
N SER A 287 -3.64 -17.97 -9.97
CA SER A 287 -2.18 -17.92 -9.94
C SER A 287 -1.57 -17.87 -11.34
N GLN A 288 -0.49 -17.09 -11.48
CA GLN A 288 0.31 -17.06 -12.70
C GLN A 288 1.35 -18.18 -12.71
N GLN A 289 1.73 -18.61 -13.91
CA GLN A 289 2.85 -19.54 -14.10
C GLN A 289 4.16 -18.90 -13.65
N GLY A 290 4.73 -19.39 -12.55
CA GLY A 290 6.10 -19.05 -12.16
C GLY A 290 7.12 -19.61 -13.15
N VAL A 291 8.15 -18.83 -13.51
CA VAL A 291 9.17 -19.21 -14.51
C VAL A 291 10.20 -20.21 -13.96
N ASN A 292 10.28 -20.40 -12.63
CA ASN A 292 11.37 -21.15 -11.98
C ASN A 292 10.91 -22.48 -11.39
N GLU A 293 11.81 -23.27 -10.79
CA GLU A 293 11.50 -24.57 -10.15
C GLU A 293 11.21 -24.47 -8.63
N ARG A 294 11.17 -23.26 -8.04
CA ARG A 294 10.96 -23.05 -6.59
C ARG A 294 9.52 -22.66 -6.23
N GLU A 295 9.02 -23.18 -5.11
CA GLU A 295 7.70 -22.87 -4.53
C GLU A 295 7.48 -21.35 -4.39
N VAL A 296 6.33 -20.86 -4.84
CA VAL A 296 5.93 -19.44 -4.81
C VAL A 296 4.84 -19.27 -3.76
N THR A 297 5.01 -18.27 -2.89
CA THR A 297 3.99 -17.88 -1.91
C THR A 297 3.17 -16.71 -2.43
N TYR A 298 1.87 -16.92 -2.64
CA TYR A 298 0.91 -15.91 -3.04
C TYR A 298 0.17 -15.39 -1.81
N TYR A 299 0.07 -14.07 -1.67
CA TYR A 299 -0.71 -13.42 -0.62
C TYR A 299 -2.06 -12.99 -1.20
N PHE A 300 -3.14 -13.39 -0.53
CA PHE A 300 -4.49 -13.05 -0.95
C PHE A 300 -5.33 -12.52 0.21
N ARG A 301 -6.11 -11.49 -0.07
CA ARG A 301 -7.10 -10.93 0.87
C ARG A 301 -8.49 -11.21 0.33
N LEU A 302 -9.35 -11.82 1.14
CA LEU A 302 -10.75 -12.00 0.76
C LEU A 302 -11.48 -10.63 0.79
N PRO A 303 -12.27 -10.26 -0.22
CA PRO A 303 -13.11 -9.08 -0.11
C PRO A 303 -14.11 -9.28 1.03
N ILE A 304 -14.32 -8.24 1.83
CA ILE A 304 -15.23 -8.26 2.99
C ILE A 304 -16.65 -8.69 2.55
N GLY A 305 -17.09 -8.30 1.34
CA GLY A 305 -18.39 -8.71 0.78
C GLY A 305 -18.55 -10.20 0.47
N GLY A 306 -17.46 -10.97 0.34
CA GLY A 306 -17.52 -12.40 0.02
C GLY A 306 -17.72 -13.34 1.21
N ILE A 307 -17.50 -12.84 2.43
CA ILE A 307 -17.66 -13.65 3.65
C ILE A 307 -19.14 -13.79 4.02
N PHE A 308 -20.00 -12.84 3.62
CA PHE A 308 -21.33 -12.71 4.22
C PHE A 308 -22.42 -13.57 3.58
N ASP A 309 -22.34 -13.90 2.28
CA ASP A 309 -23.54 -14.42 1.60
C ASP A 309 -23.62 -15.93 1.42
N SER A 310 -22.53 -16.70 1.37
CA SER A 310 -22.63 -18.15 1.16
C SER A 310 -21.27 -18.84 1.34
N PRO A 311 -21.20 -20.14 1.71
CA PRO A 311 -19.97 -20.91 1.58
C PRO A 311 -19.36 -20.70 0.18
N SER A 312 -18.17 -20.11 0.14
CA SER A 312 -17.36 -20.09 -1.08
C SER A 312 -16.93 -21.52 -1.36
N ASN A 313 -17.64 -22.21 -2.24
CA ASN A 313 -17.27 -23.54 -2.70
C ASN A 313 -15.98 -23.44 -3.53
N LYS A 314 -14.83 -23.80 -2.94
CA LYS A 314 -13.53 -23.75 -3.60
C LYS A 314 -13.26 -25.01 -4.38
N LYS A 315 -13.37 -24.96 -5.70
CA LYS A 315 -12.89 -26.04 -6.58
C LYS A 315 -11.42 -25.81 -6.91
N LEU A 316 -10.49 -26.32 -6.10
CA LEU A 316 -9.20 -26.78 -6.65
C LEU A 316 -9.57 -28.00 -7.52
N GLN A 317 -8.97 -28.14 -8.70
CA GLN A 317 -9.51 -29.05 -9.74
C GLN A 317 -9.83 -30.47 -9.22
N ASN A 318 -9.04 -30.98 -8.25
CA ASN A 318 -9.26 -32.27 -7.58
C ASN A 318 -9.35 -32.25 -6.04
N SER A 319 -9.15 -31.11 -5.36
CA SER A 319 -9.30 -31.00 -3.90
C SER A 319 -10.12 -29.77 -3.52
N THR A 320 -10.86 -29.81 -2.42
CA THR A 320 -11.67 -28.68 -1.95
C THR A 320 -11.10 -28.24 -0.62
N VAL A 321 -10.29 -27.17 -0.58
CA VAL A 321 -9.87 -26.58 0.69
C VAL A 321 -11.00 -25.66 1.17
N ILE A 322 -11.82 -26.14 2.10
CA ILE A 322 -12.86 -25.33 2.73
C ILE A 322 -12.19 -24.36 3.70
N ILE A 323 -12.12 -23.08 3.34
CA ILE A 323 -11.71 -22.02 4.28
C ILE A 323 -12.99 -21.50 4.94
N GLY A 324 -13.39 -22.17 6.02
CA GLY A 324 -14.56 -21.82 6.83
C GLY A 324 -15.80 -22.67 6.50
N ASN A 325 -16.26 -23.45 7.48
CA ASN A 325 -17.60 -24.04 7.47
C ASN A 325 -18.59 -23.03 8.07
N ARG A 326 -19.70 -22.77 7.36
CA ARG A 326 -20.87 -22.11 7.95
C ARG A 326 -21.77 -23.16 8.60
N GLU A 327 -21.70 -23.31 9.91
CA GLU A 327 -22.88 -23.73 10.68
C GLU A 327 -23.59 -22.45 11.14
N GLY A 328 -24.66 -22.03 10.45
CA GLY A 328 -25.47 -20.91 10.94
C GLY A 328 -26.23 -20.18 9.84
N ASN A 329 -27.53 -20.04 10.03
CA ASN A 329 -28.49 -19.45 9.08
C ASN A 329 -28.13 -18.02 8.60
N SER A 330 -28.50 -17.78 7.33
CA SER A 330 -28.91 -16.52 6.68
C SER A 330 -28.65 -15.16 7.35
N ILE A 331 -28.09 -14.24 6.54
CA ILE A 331 -28.34 -12.79 6.51
C ILE A 331 -27.99 -12.02 7.79
N PHE A 332 -26.73 -11.58 7.91
CA PHE A 332 -26.46 -10.25 8.45
C PHE A 332 -26.07 -9.36 7.28
N SER A 333 -27.06 -8.79 6.61
CA SER A 333 -26.87 -7.46 6.05
C SER A 333 -26.49 -6.58 7.24
N HIS A 334 -25.22 -6.25 7.41
CA HIS A 334 -24.85 -5.12 8.26
C HIS A 334 -25.46 -3.87 7.61
N THR A 335 -26.75 -3.63 7.88
CA THR A 335 -27.10 -2.27 8.28
C THR A 335 -26.14 -2.00 9.43
N PHE A 336 -25.15 -1.13 9.22
CA PHE A 336 -24.70 -0.32 10.35
C PHE A 336 -26.01 0.10 11.00
N SER A 337 -26.28 -0.37 12.22
CA SER A 337 -27.38 0.15 13.01
C SER A 337 -26.95 1.57 13.32
N TYR A 338 -27.14 2.45 12.35
CA TYR A 338 -27.12 3.88 12.46
C TYR A 338 -28.03 4.16 13.65
N PHE A 339 -27.46 4.41 14.82
CA PHE A 339 -28.25 4.90 15.93
C PHE A 339 -28.80 6.25 15.45
N PHE A 340 -30.06 6.26 15.04
CA PHE A 340 -30.75 7.48 14.63
C PHE A 340 -30.90 8.36 15.88
N PHE A 341 -29.95 9.27 16.09
CA PHE A 341 -30.06 10.28 17.13
C PHE A 341 -31.08 11.32 16.67
N ASN A 342 -32.01 11.72 17.54
CA ASN A 342 -32.85 12.88 17.27
C ASN A 342 -32.02 14.14 17.41
N LEU A 343 -31.56 14.69 16.29
CA LEU A 343 -30.97 16.02 16.25
C LEU A 343 -32.11 17.04 16.39
N ASN A 344 -32.27 17.62 17.58
CA ASN A 344 -33.08 18.84 17.74
C ASN A 344 -32.28 20.01 17.19
N ALA A 345 -32.37 20.24 15.87
CA ALA A 345 -31.76 21.39 15.23
C ALA A 345 -32.66 22.62 15.37
N THR A 346 -32.13 23.70 15.97
CA THR A 346 -32.79 25.01 15.95
C THR A 346 -32.08 25.91 14.97
N PHE A 347 -32.74 26.29 13.88
CA PHE A 347 -32.27 27.37 13.02
C PHE A 347 -32.53 28.70 13.73
N LYS A 348 -31.47 29.41 14.11
CA LYS A 348 -31.60 30.85 14.30
C LYS A 348 -31.74 31.46 12.90
N ASN A 349 -32.98 31.72 12.48
CA ASN A 349 -33.26 32.57 11.32
C ASN A 349 -32.66 33.95 11.60
N HIS A 350 -31.41 34.17 11.21
CA HIS A 350 -30.86 35.50 11.20
C HIS A 350 -31.36 36.21 9.95
N SER A 351 -32.00 37.37 10.15
CA SER A 351 -32.35 38.27 9.06
C SER A 351 -31.10 38.54 8.23
N TRP A 352 -31.15 38.24 6.93
CA TRP A 352 -30.05 38.31 5.97
C TRP A 352 -29.51 39.73 5.68
N SER A 353 -29.50 40.64 6.66
CA SER A 353 -29.03 42.01 6.48
C SER A 353 -27.66 42.30 7.09
N SER A 354 -27.01 41.37 7.81
CA SER A 354 -25.63 41.62 8.28
C SER A 354 -24.76 40.40 8.64
N SER A 355 -25.28 39.18 8.81
CA SER A 355 -24.41 38.01 9.09
C SER A 355 -23.97 37.31 7.80
N SER A 356 -22.67 37.13 7.64
CA SER A 356 -21.99 36.49 6.51
C SER A 356 -21.95 34.95 6.59
N PHE A 357 -22.66 34.32 7.52
CA PHE A 357 -22.68 32.87 7.75
C PHE A 357 -24.09 32.30 7.95
N ILE A 358 -24.31 31.07 7.47
CA ILE A 358 -25.39 30.15 7.86
C ILE A 358 -24.89 29.35 9.07
N ASN A 359 -25.64 29.35 10.16
CA ASN A 359 -25.27 28.60 11.37
C ASN A 359 -26.18 27.38 11.55
N LEU A 360 -25.55 26.23 11.77
CA LEU A 360 -26.21 24.98 12.08
C LEU A 360 -25.91 24.64 13.53
N TYR A 361 -26.93 24.74 14.39
CA TYR A 361 -26.85 24.32 15.79
C TYR A 361 -27.65 23.05 16.01
N SER A 362 -27.05 22.07 16.70
CA SER A 362 -27.76 20.86 17.13
C SER A 362 -27.16 20.29 18.41
N GLN A 363 -28.02 19.67 19.23
CA GLN A 363 -27.58 18.79 20.33
C GLN A 363 -27.50 17.35 19.83
N VAL A 364 -26.45 16.63 20.23
CA VAL A 364 -26.16 15.25 19.88
C VAL A 364 -26.06 14.45 21.17
N THR A 365 -26.85 13.40 21.26
CA THR A 365 -26.75 12.40 22.33
C THR A 365 -25.91 11.25 21.78
N GLU A 366 -24.69 11.08 22.28
CA GLU A 366 -23.74 9.99 21.99
C GLU A 366 -23.12 9.99 20.57
N ILE A 367 -21.78 10.12 20.51
CA ILE A 367 -20.96 9.91 19.31
C ILE A 367 -20.35 8.51 19.44
N SER A 368 -20.62 7.65 18.46
CA SER A 368 -20.34 6.21 18.58
C SER A 368 -18.86 5.84 18.38
N THR A 369 -18.09 6.72 17.74
CA THR A 369 -16.72 6.43 17.28
C THR A 369 -15.75 7.57 17.57
N MET A 370 -14.52 7.25 17.99
CA MET A 370 -13.48 8.24 18.27
C MET A 370 -12.84 8.82 16.98
N SER A 371 -12.92 8.07 15.89
CA SER A 371 -12.13 8.26 14.67
C SER A 371 -12.91 8.79 13.48
N THR A 372 -14.22 8.97 13.58
CA THR A 372 -14.98 9.44 12.44
C THR A 372 -14.61 10.88 12.12
N LYS A 373 -14.47 11.10 10.83
CA LYS A 373 -14.98 12.24 10.10
C LYS A 373 -16.37 12.66 10.66
N VAL A 374 -16.39 13.39 11.79
CA VAL A 374 -17.58 13.59 12.64
C VAL A 374 -18.68 14.32 11.89
N THR A 375 -18.35 15.20 10.95
CA THR A 375 -19.37 16.01 10.28
C THR A 375 -19.29 15.79 8.78
N GLN A 376 -20.31 15.13 8.22
CA GLN A 376 -20.56 15.15 6.79
C GLN A 376 -21.59 16.24 6.48
N LEU A 377 -21.19 17.25 5.72
CA LEU A 377 -22.04 18.34 5.27
C LEU A 377 -22.30 18.15 3.78
N ASN A 378 -23.55 17.94 3.39
CA ASN A 378 -23.95 17.89 2.00
C ASN A 378 -24.62 19.22 1.62
N ILE A 379 -23.95 20.00 0.78
CA ILE A 379 -24.50 21.22 0.19
C ILE A 379 -24.56 21.01 -1.32
N ILE A 380 -25.77 20.83 -1.87
CA ILE A 380 -26.09 20.98 -3.30
C ILE A 380 -25.01 20.40 -4.23
N LEU A 381 -24.61 19.13 -4.00
CA LEU A 381 -23.59 18.33 -4.74
C LEU A 381 -22.17 18.26 -4.13
N LEU A 382 -21.87 19.00 -3.06
CA LEU A 382 -20.60 18.88 -2.34
C LEU A 382 -20.81 18.07 -1.05
N ASN A 383 -20.13 16.92 -0.95
CA ASN A 383 -20.00 16.18 0.30
C ASN A 383 -18.69 16.63 0.98
N TYR A 384 -18.82 17.40 2.05
CA TYR A 384 -17.69 17.81 2.88
C TYR A 384 -17.57 16.86 4.06
N ILE A 385 -16.34 16.44 4.38
CA ILE A 385 -16.10 15.62 5.55
C ILE A 385 -14.91 16.14 6.34
N VAL A 386 -15.11 16.42 7.63
CA VAL A 386 -14.11 17.01 8.53
C VAL A 386 -13.83 16.07 9.67
N ASP A 387 -12.57 16.05 10.08
CA ASP A 387 -12.17 15.37 11.29
C ASP A 387 -12.60 16.15 12.54
N HIS A 388 -12.88 15.40 13.60
CA HIS A 388 -12.96 15.92 14.97
C HIS A 388 -11.76 16.85 15.27
N PRO A 389 -11.95 18.00 15.97
CA PRO A 389 -13.12 18.45 16.74
C PRO A 389 -14.06 19.44 16.01
N PHE A 390 -14.03 19.52 14.67
CA PHE A 390 -14.76 20.56 13.94
C PHE A 390 -16.26 20.62 14.27
N GLY A 391 -16.74 21.81 14.67
CA GLY A 391 -18.14 22.08 14.97
C GLY A 391 -18.54 21.84 16.43
N LEU A 392 -17.74 21.15 17.24
CA LEU A 392 -18.09 20.83 18.62
C LEU A 392 -17.85 22.01 19.56
N ILE A 393 -18.91 22.53 20.18
CA ILE A 393 -18.84 23.75 21.01
C ILE A 393 -19.04 23.53 22.50
N ASN A 394 -19.70 22.46 22.92
CA ASN A 394 -19.87 22.13 24.34
C ASN A 394 -20.15 20.64 24.50
N GLY A 395 -19.77 20.05 25.64
CA GLY A 395 -20.08 18.68 26.00
C GLY A 395 -18.91 17.70 25.85
N ASN A 396 -19.20 16.42 25.69
CA ASN A 396 -18.23 15.34 25.49
C ASN A 396 -18.78 14.32 24.49
N LEU A 397 -18.07 13.22 24.21
CA LEU A 397 -18.54 12.20 23.27
C LEU A 397 -19.88 11.55 23.67
N LYS A 398 -20.34 11.66 24.92
CA LYS A 398 -21.66 11.13 25.34
C LYS A 398 -22.80 12.10 25.10
N ASN A 399 -22.58 13.40 25.30
CA ASN A 399 -23.57 14.44 25.10
C ASN A 399 -22.84 15.71 24.67
N CYS A 400 -23.12 16.20 23.46
CA CYS A 400 -22.48 17.40 22.95
C CYS A 400 -23.41 18.31 22.16
N SER A 401 -23.01 19.56 22.06
CA SER A 401 -23.60 20.56 21.18
C SER A 401 -22.64 20.85 20.03
N ILE A 402 -23.21 21.00 18.85
CA ILE A 402 -22.52 21.40 17.64
C ILE A 402 -23.03 22.76 17.23
N ASP A 403 -22.11 23.62 16.79
CA ASP A 403 -22.39 24.86 16.10
C ASP A 403 -21.38 25.02 14.96
N ILE A 404 -21.88 25.05 13.73
CA ILE A 404 -21.06 25.19 12.54
C ILE A 404 -21.52 26.43 11.78
N SER A 405 -20.59 27.35 11.58
CA SER A 405 -20.76 28.50 10.70
C SER A 405 -20.22 28.19 9.31
N ILE A 406 -21.11 28.24 8.32
CA ILE A 406 -20.78 28.04 6.91
C ILE A 406 -21.01 29.36 6.20
N THR A 407 -20.09 29.81 5.37
CA THR A 407 -20.39 30.94 4.48
C THR A 407 -21.53 30.52 3.53
N PRO A 408 -22.58 31.34 3.34
CA PRO A 408 -23.63 31.00 2.40
C PRO A 408 -23.01 30.81 1.02
N GLN A 409 -23.23 29.63 0.43
CA GLN A 409 -22.93 29.40 -0.96
C GLN A 409 -23.87 30.24 -1.83
N PRO A 410 -23.40 30.79 -2.95
CA PRO A 410 -24.25 31.61 -3.79
C PRO A 410 -25.38 30.78 -4.44
N PHE A 411 -26.46 31.49 -4.78
CA PHE A 411 -27.82 31.01 -5.10
C PHE A 411 -27.89 29.75 -5.97
N TYR A 412 -28.90 28.93 -5.71
CA TYR A 412 -29.37 27.92 -6.65
C TYR A 412 -30.82 28.27 -7.03
N PRO A 413 -31.25 28.05 -8.29
CA PRO A 413 -32.60 28.38 -8.73
C PRO A 413 -33.69 27.42 -8.19
N TYR A 414 -33.30 26.41 -7.42
CA TYR A 414 -34.18 25.44 -6.78
C TYR A 414 -34.03 25.55 -5.26
N PRO A 415 -35.07 25.25 -4.46
CA PRO A 415 -34.92 25.11 -3.02
C PRO A 415 -33.78 24.13 -2.73
N THR A 416 -32.74 24.63 -2.05
CA THR A 416 -31.54 23.88 -1.76
C THR A 416 -31.63 23.24 -0.41
N GLN A 417 -31.56 21.91 -0.35
CA GLN A 417 -31.43 21.17 0.89
C GLN A 417 -29.97 21.21 1.37
N ILE A 418 -29.70 21.97 2.43
CA ILE A 418 -28.44 21.85 3.18
C ILE A 418 -28.64 20.79 4.24
N SER A 419 -27.78 19.77 4.26
CA SER A 419 -27.74 18.78 5.33
C SER A 419 -26.38 18.68 6.00
N ALA A 420 -26.42 18.55 7.32
CA ALA A 420 -25.29 18.09 8.12
C ALA A 420 -25.71 16.76 8.77
N SER A 421 -24.76 15.83 8.84
CA SER A 421 -24.92 14.52 9.47
C SER A 421 -23.66 14.16 10.24
N ILE A 422 -23.83 13.39 11.32
CA ILE A 422 -22.74 12.91 12.17
C ILE A 422 -22.77 11.40 12.20
N ASP A 423 -21.63 10.75 11.98
CA ASP A 423 -21.52 9.30 11.79
C ASP A 423 -22.46 8.75 10.68
N GLY A 424 -22.88 9.60 9.73
CA GLY A 424 -23.88 9.26 8.70
C GLY A 424 -25.33 9.27 9.18
N ASN A 425 -25.60 9.65 10.43
CA ASN A 425 -26.91 9.59 11.07
C ASN A 425 -27.62 10.95 11.00
N GLN A 426 -28.80 10.93 10.37
CA GLN A 426 -29.75 12.03 10.15
C GLN A 426 -29.23 13.25 9.37
N GLN A 427 -30.04 13.67 8.38
CA GLN A 427 -29.84 14.88 7.60
C GLN A 427 -30.77 15.96 8.17
N ILE A 428 -30.19 17.06 8.65
CA ILE A 428 -30.96 18.28 8.86
C ILE A 428 -31.33 18.81 7.47
N PHE A 429 -32.55 19.29 7.23
CA PHE A 429 -32.92 19.92 5.96
C PHE A 429 -33.23 21.39 6.20
N TYR A 430 -32.52 22.27 5.49
CA TYR A 430 -32.89 23.68 5.35
C TYR A 430 -33.33 23.91 3.90
N ASP A 431 -34.47 24.55 3.67
CA ASP A 431 -34.83 25.12 2.37
C ASP A 431 -34.44 26.59 2.36
N SER A 432 -33.48 26.98 1.51
CA SER A 432 -33.21 28.40 1.29
C SER A 432 -34.39 29.06 0.56
N SER A 433 -34.77 30.27 0.99
CA SER A 433 -35.77 31.07 0.27
C SER A 433 -35.24 31.50 -1.09
N ASP A 434 -36.05 31.33 -2.14
CA ASP A 434 -35.76 31.78 -3.52
C ASP A 434 -35.20 33.21 -3.55
N ARG A 435 -33.95 33.38 -3.98
CA ARG A 435 -33.50 34.63 -4.60
C ARG A 435 -33.19 34.34 -6.06
N ARG A 436 -33.97 34.91 -6.98
CA ARG A 436 -33.67 34.82 -8.42
C ARG A 436 -32.62 35.88 -8.77
N GLY A 437 -31.44 35.45 -9.20
CA GLY A 437 -30.56 36.27 -10.03
C GLY A 437 -31.17 36.52 -11.42
N GLU A 438 -30.49 37.29 -12.27
CA GLU A 438 -30.87 37.39 -13.69
C GLU A 438 -30.75 36.01 -14.35
N ILE A 439 -31.74 35.62 -15.16
CA ILE A 439 -31.92 34.26 -15.71
C ILE A 439 -31.03 33.98 -16.94
N THR A 440 -30.04 34.83 -17.20
CA THR A 440 -29.16 34.74 -18.37
C THR A 440 -28.02 33.76 -18.10
N LYS A 441 -27.87 32.79 -19.01
CA LYS A 441 -26.81 31.79 -18.91
C LYS A 441 -25.42 32.40 -19.14
N PRO A 442 -24.37 31.96 -18.41
CA PRO A 442 -22.99 32.35 -18.70
C PRO A 442 -22.58 32.05 -20.13
N GLN A 443 -21.73 32.89 -20.73
CA GLN A 443 -21.28 32.73 -22.12
C GLN A 443 -19.76 32.74 -22.20
N ILE A 444 -19.20 31.83 -23.01
CA ILE A 444 -17.77 31.85 -23.36
C ILE A 444 -17.57 32.80 -24.55
N LEU A 445 -16.63 33.73 -24.40
CA LEU A 445 -16.22 34.68 -25.43
C LEU A 445 -15.08 34.13 -26.28
N ASP A 446 -14.15 33.41 -25.67
CA ASP A 446 -13.03 32.76 -26.37
C ASP A 446 -12.44 31.67 -25.47
N TYR A 447 -11.78 30.68 -26.07
CA TYR A 447 -11.03 29.69 -25.31
C TYR A 447 -9.84 29.15 -26.10
N SER A 448 -8.85 28.67 -25.38
CA SER A 448 -7.67 27.98 -25.92
C SER A 448 -7.23 26.89 -24.96
N PHE A 449 -6.69 25.82 -25.53
CA PHE A 449 -6.08 24.74 -24.77
C PHE A 449 -4.60 24.64 -25.16
N THR A 450 -3.76 24.41 -24.15
CA THR A 450 -2.33 24.18 -24.34
C THR A 450 -1.92 22.95 -23.53
N THR A 451 -1.39 21.93 -24.20
CA THR A 451 -0.78 20.78 -23.50
C THR A 451 0.47 21.23 -22.75
N LEU A 452 0.61 20.86 -21.47
CA LEU A 452 1.78 21.18 -20.65
C LEU A 452 2.74 19.98 -20.55
N TYR A 453 2.34 18.92 -19.84
CA TYR A 453 3.13 17.69 -19.58
C TYR A 453 2.21 16.60 -19.00
N ASP A 454 2.51 15.30 -19.12
CA ASP A 454 1.79 14.20 -18.41
C ASP A 454 0.24 14.26 -18.46
N ASN A 455 -0.32 14.61 -19.62
CA ASN A 455 -1.74 14.90 -19.85
C ASN A 455 -2.31 16.08 -19.06
N TYR A 456 -1.48 16.90 -18.42
CA TYR A 456 -1.88 18.19 -17.90
C TYR A 456 -2.12 19.15 -19.04
N VAL A 457 -3.30 19.74 -19.03
CA VAL A 457 -3.76 20.71 -20.01
C VAL A 457 -4.04 22.02 -19.30
N LEU A 458 -3.56 23.10 -19.90
CA LEU A 458 -3.96 24.46 -19.56
C LEU A 458 -5.14 24.86 -20.44
N LEU A 459 -6.31 25.04 -19.84
CA LEU A 459 -7.46 25.68 -20.46
C LEU A 459 -7.48 27.16 -20.07
N ILE A 460 -7.43 28.04 -21.07
CA ILE A 460 -7.67 29.47 -20.91
C ILE A 460 -8.99 29.81 -21.58
N PHE A 461 -9.93 30.43 -20.87
CA PHE A 461 -11.15 30.93 -21.52
C PHE A 461 -11.60 32.26 -20.95
N SER A 462 -12.09 33.13 -21.83
CA SER A 462 -12.75 34.38 -21.47
C SER A 462 -14.25 34.18 -21.49
N PHE A 463 -14.96 34.81 -20.55
CA PHE A 463 -16.40 34.63 -20.38
C PHE A 463 -17.10 35.95 -20.03
N THR A 464 -18.42 35.97 -20.20
CA THR A 464 -19.31 37.00 -19.67
C THR A 464 -20.53 36.34 -19.04
N SER A 465 -21.01 36.89 -17.94
CA SER A 465 -22.18 36.41 -17.22
C SER A 465 -22.84 37.59 -16.49
N SER A 466 -24.18 37.60 -16.44
CA SER A 466 -24.91 38.61 -15.65
C SER A 466 -24.66 38.45 -14.15
N ASN A 467 -24.51 37.20 -13.69
CA ASN A 467 -24.11 36.91 -12.31
C ASN A 467 -22.63 36.48 -12.28
N PRO A 468 -21.87 36.79 -11.21
CA PRO A 468 -20.51 36.29 -11.01
C PRO A 468 -20.38 34.77 -11.19
N ILE A 469 -19.30 34.28 -11.80
CA ILE A 469 -19.01 32.84 -11.88
C ILE A 469 -18.63 32.31 -10.50
N TYR A 470 -19.31 31.23 -10.09
CA TYR A 470 -19.04 30.52 -8.84
C TYR A 470 -17.96 29.46 -9.02
N MET A 471 -18.19 28.54 -9.94
CA MET A 471 -17.28 27.42 -10.22
C MET A 471 -17.31 27.01 -11.69
N VAL A 472 -16.26 26.32 -12.08
CA VAL A 472 -16.04 25.76 -13.39
C VAL A 472 -15.75 24.28 -13.22
N VAL A 473 -16.55 23.42 -13.85
CA VAL A 473 -16.40 21.98 -13.77
C VAL A 473 -15.97 21.45 -15.13
N ILE A 474 -14.85 20.73 -15.17
CA ILE A 474 -14.34 20.07 -16.37
C ILE A 474 -14.48 18.57 -16.17
N ASP A 475 -15.17 17.91 -17.11
CA ASP A 475 -15.38 16.46 -17.13
C ASP A 475 -16.16 15.90 -15.92
N GLY A 476 -16.89 16.75 -15.20
CA GLY A 476 -17.59 16.34 -13.97
C GLY A 476 -16.69 16.11 -12.75
N PHE A 477 -15.35 16.18 -12.88
CA PHE A 477 -14.41 15.87 -11.79
C PHE A 477 -13.45 17.00 -11.43
N ASN A 478 -12.94 17.77 -12.42
CA ASN A 478 -11.99 18.83 -12.15
C ASN A 478 -12.76 20.13 -11.87
N VAL A 479 -12.77 20.55 -10.61
CA VAL A 479 -13.48 21.74 -10.16
C VAL A 479 -12.49 22.89 -9.95
N PHE A 480 -12.77 24.02 -10.59
CA PHE A 480 -12.03 25.27 -10.44
C PHE A 480 -12.96 26.34 -9.92
N TYR A 481 -12.43 27.22 -9.07
CA TYR A 481 -13.18 28.32 -8.48
C TYR A 481 -12.64 29.66 -8.96
N ILE A 482 -13.23 30.75 -8.47
CA ILE A 482 -12.85 32.12 -8.81
C ILE A 482 -11.35 32.44 -8.60
N ASN A 483 -10.65 31.69 -7.75
CA ASN A 483 -9.21 31.80 -7.59
C ASN A 483 -8.43 31.53 -8.89
N SER A 484 -9.01 30.83 -9.86
CA SER A 484 -8.46 30.59 -11.20
C SER A 484 -8.65 31.75 -12.20
N ILE A 485 -9.33 32.84 -11.84
CA ILE A 485 -9.38 34.04 -12.71
C ILE A 485 -8.02 34.74 -12.73
N VAL A 486 -7.55 35.07 -13.93
CA VAL A 486 -6.26 35.75 -14.14
C VAL A 486 -6.40 37.18 -14.67
N SER A 487 -7.54 37.54 -15.24
CA SER A 487 -7.84 38.90 -15.69
C SER A 487 -9.35 39.18 -15.72
N GLY A 488 -9.73 40.45 -15.61
CA GLY A 488 -11.14 40.87 -15.53
C GLY A 488 -11.78 40.65 -14.16
N LYS A 489 -13.11 40.62 -14.13
CA LYS A 489 -13.94 40.39 -12.94
C LYS A 489 -14.62 39.01 -13.00
N ASP A 490 -15.19 38.60 -11.88
CA ASP A 490 -16.02 37.40 -11.73
C ASP A 490 -17.23 37.30 -12.68
N SER A 491 -17.75 38.43 -13.17
CA SER A 491 -18.85 38.53 -14.15
C SER A 491 -18.36 38.69 -15.60
N ASN A 492 -17.11 39.13 -15.80
CA ASN A 492 -16.50 39.29 -17.11
C ASN A 492 -14.98 39.22 -16.98
N GLY A 493 -14.40 38.07 -17.28
CA GLY A 493 -12.99 37.81 -17.04
C GLY A 493 -12.46 36.60 -17.79
N THR A 494 -11.25 36.21 -17.43
CA THR A 494 -10.53 35.08 -18.03
C THR A 494 -10.07 34.12 -16.96
N PHE A 495 -10.42 32.84 -17.11
CA PHE A 495 -9.94 31.73 -16.28
C PHE A 495 -8.69 31.10 -16.90
N GLU A 496 -7.74 30.69 -16.06
CA GLU A 496 -6.69 29.73 -16.40
C GLU A 496 -6.84 28.48 -15.50
N CYS A 497 -7.10 27.32 -16.11
CA CYS A 497 -7.36 26.06 -15.43
C CYS A 497 -6.30 25.03 -15.84
N ILE A 498 -5.45 24.60 -14.90
CA ILE A 498 -4.49 23.51 -15.11
C ILE A 498 -5.05 22.24 -14.47
N PHE A 499 -5.44 21.26 -15.29
CA PHE A 499 -5.96 19.97 -14.82
C PHE A 499 -5.28 18.81 -15.56
N GLN A 500 -5.29 17.63 -14.95
CA GLN A 500 -4.90 16.40 -15.63
C GLN A 500 -6.10 15.82 -16.37
N GLN A 501 -5.99 15.64 -17.68
CA GLN A 501 -6.99 14.93 -18.47
C GLN A 501 -6.96 13.44 -18.12
N LYS A 502 -8.11 12.90 -17.67
CA LYS A 502 -8.28 11.46 -17.45
C LYS A 502 -8.61 10.80 -18.80
N LEU A 503 -7.82 9.82 -19.21
CA LEU A 503 -8.06 9.05 -20.45
C LEU A 503 -9.02 7.86 -20.24
N PHE A 504 -9.38 7.55 -18.99
CA PHE A 504 -9.97 6.26 -18.61
C PHE A 504 -11.47 6.11 -18.78
N GLN A 505 -12.22 7.21 -18.81
CA GLN A 505 -13.67 7.14 -18.88
C GLN A 505 -14.12 7.30 -20.32
N GLU A 506 -15.10 6.50 -20.74
CA GLU A 506 -15.77 6.62 -22.03
C GLU A 506 -16.13 8.11 -22.27
N GLY A 507 -15.37 8.79 -23.13
CA GLY A 507 -15.61 10.19 -23.48
C GLY A 507 -14.79 11.23 -22.71
N GLY A 508 -13.45 11.12 -22.70
CA GLY A 508 -12.56 12.12 -22.09
C GLY A 508 -12.96 13.58 -22.36
N ILE A 509 -12.87 14.44 -21.34
CA ILE A 509 -13.45 15.80 -21.29
C ILE A 509 -14.77 15.89 -22.07
N ALA A 510 -15.81 15.21 -21.61
CA ALA A 510 -17.08 15.28 -22.33
C ALA A 510 -17.67 16.71 -22.30
N SER A 511 -17.35 17.50 -21.27
CA SER A 511 -17.96 18.82 -21.07
C SER A 511 -17.15 19.80 -20.19
N LEU A 512 -17.30 21.09 -20.50
CA LEU A 512 -16.98 22.24 -19.65
C LEU A 512 -18.28 22.87 -19.14
N ALA A 513 -18.47 22.98 -17.83
CA ALA A 513 -19.62 23.64 -17.22
C ALA A 513 -19.19 24.91 -16.47
N LEU A 514 -19.79 26.04 -16.82
CA LEU A 514 -19.68 27.30 -16.10
C LEU A 514 -20.93 27.47 -15.26
N ILE A 515 -20.77 27.60 -13.95
CA ILE A 515 -21.88 27.74 -13.00
C ILE A 515 -21.71 29.10 -12.32
N ASP A 516 -22.71 29.96 -12.46
CA ASP A 516 -22.71 31.26 -11.82
C ASP A 516 -23.23 31.23 -10.38
N ASN A 517 -23.10 32.35 -9.69
CA ASN A 517 -23.62 32.60 -8.35
C ASN A 517 -25.16 32.59 -8.30
N GLY A 518 -25.85 32.57 -9.44
CA GLY A 518 -27.28 32.35 -9.55
C GLY A 518 -27.65 30.86 -9.59
N GLY A 519 -26.66 29.96 -9.68
CA GLY A 519 -26.82 28.53 -9.93
C GLY A 519 -27.24 28.21 -11.36
N ILE A 520 -27.13 29.20 -12.25
CA ILE A 520 -27.39 29.06 -13.67
C ILE A 520 -26.13 28.50 -14.32
N GLN A 521 -26.30 27.41 -15.07
CA GLN A 521 -25.20 26.71 -15.71
C GLN A 521 -25.24 26.81 -17.24
N SER A 522 -24.04 26.93 -17.81
CA SER A 522 -23.76 26.71 -19.23
C SER A 522 -22.82 25.53 -19.38
N THR A 523 -23.28 24.49 -20.06
CA THR A 523 -22.49 23.29 -20.37
C THR A 523 -22.11 23.30 -21.85
N PHE A 524 -20.83 23.13 -22.12
CA PHE A 524 -20.22 23.06 -23.44
C PHE A 524 -19.63 21.66 -23.61
N SER A 525 -20.28 20.82 -24.40
CA SER A 525 -19.81 19.46 -24.69
C SER A 525 -18.91 19.45 -25.92
N ILE A 526 -18.00 18.48 -26.04
CA ILE A 526 -17.19 18.32 -27.26
C ILE A 526 -18.11 18.24 -28.50
N GLY A 527 -17.78 18.99 -29.55
CA GLY A 527 -18.54 19.00 -30.80
C GLY A 527 -19.78 19.89 -30.76
N GLN A 528 -20.12 20.49 -29.61
CA GLN A 528 -21.25 21.38 -29.47
C GLN A 528 -20.98 22.73 -30.16
N PHE A 529 -21.92 23.18 -30.98
CA PHE A 529 -21.90 24.53 -31.54
C PHE A 529 -22.35 25.55 -30.49
N TYR A 530 -21.63 26.66 -30.37
CA TYR A 530 -22.01 27.80 -29.54
C TYR A 530 -21.83 29.11 -30.29
N GLN A 531 -22.60 30.13 -29.90
CA GLN A 531 -22.62 31.45 -30.54
C GLN A 531 -21.84 32.47 -29.70
N LEU A 532 -21.00 33.27 -30.36
CA LEU A 532 -20.30 34.37 -29.72
C LEU A 532 -21.25 35.55 -29.47
N PRO A 533 -21.20 36.23 -28.32
CA PRO A 533 -22.09 37.35 -28.02
C PRO A 533 -21.85 38.59 -28.90
N SER A 534 -20.63 38.74 -29.43
CA SER A 534 -20.14 39.97 -30.06
C SER A 534 -19.94 39.89 -31.57
N SER A 535 -20.24 38.77 -32.23
CA SER A 535 -20.08 38.68 -33.67
C SER A 535 -21.33 39.22 -34.39
N THR A 536 -21.17 40.35 -35.08
CA THR A 536 -22.14 40.81 -36.11
C THR A 536 -22.25 39.81 -37.26
N SER A 537 -21.25 38.93 -37.43
CA SER A 537 -21.32 37.70 -38.21
C SER A 537 -21.96 36.58 -37.36
N ASN A 538 -22.87 35.79 -37.92
CA ASN A 538 -23.44 34.60 -37.27
C ASN A 538 -22.42 33.44 -37.16
N GLU A 539 -21.17 33.71 -36.80
CA GLU A 539 -20.11 32.71 -36.67
C GLU A 539 -20.40 31.80 -35.48
N GLN A 540 -20.83 30.57 -35.79
CA GLN A 540 -20.88 29.48 -34.82
C GLN A 540 -19.49 28.89 -34.68
N ARG A 541 -19.04 28.70 -33.45
CA ARG A 541 -17.83 27.92 -33.14
C ARG A 541 -18.22 26.56 -32.60
N ILE A 542 -17.42 25.55 -32.92
CA ILE A 542 -17.53 24.22 -32.30
C ILE A 542 -16.63 24.23 -31.07
N PHE A 543 -17.15 23.88 -29.90
CA PHE A 543 -16.32 23.60 -28.74
C PHE A 543 -15.50 22.34 -29.01
N THR A 544 -14.22 22.55 -29.27
CA THR A 544 -13.21 21.54 -29.52
C THR A 544 -12.22 21.49 -28.38
N ILE A 545 -11.65 20.32 -28.17
CA ILE A 545 -10.60 20.06 -27.20
C ILE A 545 -9.42 19.50 -27.99
N PRO A 546 -8.16 19.70 -27.56
CA PRO A 546 -7.06 18.93 -28.11
C PRO A 546 -7.40 17.45 -27.96
N GLN A 547 -7.76 16.81 -29.05
CA GLN A 547 -7.70 15.38 -29.09
C GLN A 547 -6.21 15.07 -29.07
N PHE A 548 -5.73 14.44 -28.00
CA PHE A 548 -4.53 13.63 -28.14
C PHE A 548 -4.90 12.64 -29.26
N ILE A 549 -4.38 12.78 -30.48
CA ILE A 549 -4.60 11.78 -31.52
C ILE A 549 -3.28 11.05 -31.66
N ASN A 550 -3.00 10.16 -30.71
CA ASN A 550 -2.05 9.13 -31.01
C ASN A 550 -2.87 8.04 -31.68
N GLU A 551 -2.68 7.78 -32.98
CA GLU A 551 -3.33 6.65 -33.65
C GLU A 551 -2.86 5.29 -33.09
N ILE A 552 -2.17 5.24 -31.94
CA ILE A 552 -1.73 4.04 -31.23
C ILE A 552 -2.95 3.13 -31.09
N SER A 553 -2.85 2.02 -31.77
CA SER A 553 -3.84 0.97 -31.83
C SER A 553 -3.08 -0.33 -31.83
N PHE A 554 -3.72 -1.42 -31.39
CA PHE A 554 -3.08 -2.73 -31.39
C PHE A 554 -2.39 -3.04 -32.74
N THR A 555 -2.98 -2.63 -33.86
CA THR A 555 -2.51 -2.90 -35.22
C THR A 555 -1.30 -2.10 -35.69
N ASN A 556 -1.01 -0.94 -35.09
CA ASN A 556 0.09 -0.09 -35.54
C ASN A 556 1.29 -0.10 -34.60
N ILE A 557 1.24 -0.87 -33.51
CA ILE A 557 2.40 -1.10 -32.64
C ILE A 557 3.36 -2.03 -33.38
N LYS A 558 4.58 -1.53 -33.61
CA LYS A 558 5.68 -2.29 -34.21
C LYS A 558 6.45 -3.09 -33.16
N ALA A 559 6.73 -2.46 -32.01
CA ALA A 559 7.47 -3.11 -30.93
C ALA A 559 7.21 -2.43 -29.57
N ILE A 560 7.19 -3.23 -28.51
CA ILE A 560 7.30 -2.78 -27.13
C ILE A 560 8.56 -3.42 -26.55
N ASN A 561 9.55 -2.61 -26.21
CA ASN A 561 10.84 -3.08 -25.73
C ASN A 561 11.11 -2.54 -24.32
N PHE A 562 11.67 -3.39 -23.48
CA PHE A 562 12.31 -2.96 -22.25
C PHE A 562 13.82 -2.99 -22.43
N LYS A 563 14.56 -2.08 -21.79
CA LYS A 563 16.03 -2.15 -21.80
C LYS A 563 16.50 -3.50 -21.26
N TYR A 564 15.81 -3.99 -20.22
CA TYR A 564 15.90 -5.35 -19.74
C TYR A 564 14.49 -5.92 -19.59
N ASN A 565 14.17 -6.95 -20.36
CA ASN A 565 12.90 -7.67 -20.24
C ASN A 565 12.86 -8.58 -19.02
N ASP A 566 14.00 -9.05 -18.54
CA ASP A 566 14.14 -9.94 -17.38
C ASP A 566 14.97 -9.26 -16.29
N ILE A 567 14.39 -9.07 -15.11
CA ILE A 567 15.04 -8.33 -14.01
C ILE A 567 14.95 -9.11 -12.70
N ASN A 568 16.10 -9.34 -12.05
CA ASN A 568 16.14 -9.85 -10.69
C ASN A 568 15.96 -8.71 -9.68
N THR A 569 14.78 -8.58 -9.09
CA THR A 569 14.42 -7.58 -8.08
C THR A 569 14.74 -7.99 -6.63
N THR A 570 15.41 -9.12 -6.40
CA THR A 570 15.75 -9.60 -5.05
C THR A 570 16.56 -8.53 -4.30
N ASN A 571 15.98 -8.00 -3.23
CA ASN A 571 16.58 -7.01 -2.32
C ASN A 571 17.10 -5.71 -2.96
N VAL A 572 16.82 -5.47 -4.25
CA VAL A 572 17.33 -4.31 -4.99
C VAL A 572 16.23 -3.75 -5.89
N SER A 573 16.01 -2.44 -5.82
CA SER A 573 15.16 -1.71 -6.77
C SER A 573 15.95 -1.41 -8.05
N TYR A 574 15.32 -1.48 -9.23
CA TYR A 574 15.99 -1.30 -10.52
C TYR A 574 15.40 -0.19 -11.35
N TRP A 575 16.28 0.58 -12.01
CA TRP A 575 15.89 1.45 -13.11
C TRP A 575 15.82 0.66 -14.42
N ASN A 576 14.72 0.80 -15.13
CA ASN A 576 14.52 0.23 -16.46
C ASN A 576 13.96 1.30 -17.41
N THR A 577 14.01 1.05 -18.72
CA THR A 577 13.47 1.94 -19.75
C THR A 577 12.46 1.17 -20.56
N MET A 578 11.27 1.73 -20.73
CA MET A 578 10.25 1.21 -21.67
C MET A 578 10.32 2.01 -22.96
N THR A 579 10.19 1.32 -24.10
CA THR A 579 10.19 1.89 -25.45
C THR A 579 8.99 1.35 -26.23
N LEU A 580 8.28 2.24 -26.93
CA LEU A 580 7.16 1.93 -27.81
C LEU A 580 7.45 2.47 -29.22
N GLU A 581 7.43 1.58 -30.20
CA GLU A 581 7.59 1.88 -31.63
C GLU A 581 6.30 1.59 -32.40
N LEU A 582 5.99 2.43 -33.39
CA LEU A 582 4.87 2.23 -34.31
C LEU A 582 5.34 1.90 -35.72
N ILE A 583 4.48 1.24 -36.51
CA ILE A 583 4.75 0.81 -37.89
C ILE A 583 4.89 2.02 -38.82
N ASN A 584 3.99 3.00 -38.68
CA ASN A 584 4.01 4.26 -39.43
C ASN A 584 4.25 5.44 -38.49
N SER A 585 5.33 6.19 -38.68
CA SER A 585 5.75 7.30 -37.83
C SER A 585 5.15 8.67 -38.21
N SER A 586 4.24 8.72 -39.20
CA SER A 586 3.58 9.95 -39.64
C SER A 586 2.47 10.46 -38.70
N ILE A 587 2.23 9.76 -37.58
CA ILE A 587 1.24 10.10 -36.55
C ILE A 587 1.71 11.35 -35.80
N SER A 588 0.81 12.29 -35.48
CA SER A 588 1.12 13.58 -34.85
C SER A 588 2.11 13.43 -33.70
N ILE A 589 3.31 13.89 -34.00
CA ILE A 589 4.54 13.63 -33.27
C ILE A 589 4.61 14.61 -32.09
N GLY A 590 4.26 14.18 -30.87
CA GLY A 590 4.49 15.04 -29.70
C GLY A 590 3.83 14.62 -28.39
N GLU A 591 2.73 13.87 -28.44
CA GLU A 591 1.94 13.62 -27.23
C GLU A 591 2.41 12.41 -26.43
N PRO A 592 2.43 12.48 -25.09
CA PRO A 592 2.90 11.39 -24.24
C PRO A 592 1.92 10.21 -24.25
N VAL A 593 2.45 9.00 -24.09
CA VAL A 593 1.66 7.76 -23.98
C VAL A 593 1.58 7.35 -22.53
N GLN A 594 0.37 7.20 -22.00
CA GLN A 594 0.17 6.78 -20.61
C GLN A 594 0.22 5.26 -20.49
N ILE A 595 1.04 4.78 -19.55
CA ILE A 595 1.22 3.37 -19.20
C ILE A 595 0.91 3.20 -17.71
N LEU A 596 0.21 2.13 -17.37
CA LEU A 596 -0.03 1.72 -15.98
C LEU A 596 0.61 0.36 -15.74
N PHE A 597 1.39 0.23 -14.68
CA PHE A 597 1.92 -1.05 -14.23
C PHE A 597 1.18 -1.56 -12.99
N TYR A 598 1.01 -2.87 -12.95
CA TYR A 598 0.43 -3.63 -11.85
C TYR A 598 1.47 -4.65 -11.39
N TYR A 599 2.00 -4.45 -10.20
CA TYR A 599 2.95 -5.32 -9.50
C TYR A 599 2.24 -6.43 -8.71
N SER A 600 0.92 -6.37 -8.65
CA SER A 600 0.03 -7.26 -7.92
C SER A 600 -1.21 -7.56 -8.76
N ASN A 601 -1.77 -8.76 -8.59
CA ASN A 601 -3.00 -9.18 -9.27
C ASN A 601 -4.21 -8.71 -8.44
N TYR A 602 -4.64 -7.48 -8.65
CA TYR A 602 -5.89 -6.97 -8.07
C TYR A 602 -6.90 -6.66 -9.17
N ASP A 603 -8.18 -6.83 -8.83
CA ASP A 603 -9.32 -6.72 -9.76
C ASP A 603 -9.81 -5.27 -9.99
N ASP A 604 -9.12 -4.26 -9.46
CA ASP A 604 -9.55 -2.86 -9.57
C ASP A 604 -8.66 -2.03 -10.50
N PHE A 605 -9.23 -1.60 -11.64
CA PHE A 605 -8.62 -0.71 -12.63
C PHE A 605 -8.16 0.63 -12.03
N GLU A 606 -8.81 1.13 -10.99
CA GLU A 606 -8.43 2.38 -10.33
C GLU A 606 -7.15 2.23 -9.48
N SER A 607 -6.67 1.01 -9.28
CA SER A 607 -5.56 0.67 -8.38
C SER A 607 -4.29 0.24 -9.12
N TYR A 608 -3.64 1.15 -9.88
CA TYR A 608 -2.31 0.89 -10.46
C TYR A 608 -1.18 1.04 -9.42
N ASP A 609 -0.04 0.39 -9.63
CA ASP A 609 1.14 0.52 -8.75
C ASP A 609 2.12 1.59 -9.24
N LEU A 610 2.19 1.80 -10.56
CA LEU A 610 3.01 2.84 -11.17
C LEU A 610 2.30 3.39 -12.41
N LYS A 611 2.25 4.72 -12.53
CA LYS A 611 1.79 5.44 -13.72
C LYS A 611 3.00 6.06 -14.40
N LEU A 612 3.23 5.70 -15.66
CA LEU A 612 4.36 6.15 -16.48
C LEU A 612 3.87 6.87 -17.73
N PHE A 613 4.54 7.95 -18.12
CA PHE A 613 4.30 8.62 -19.40
C PHE A 613 5.50 8.40 -20.32
N LEU A 614 5.32 7.81 -21.50
CA LEU A 614 6.37 7.70 -22.51
C LEU A 614 6.39 8.95 -23.37
N TYR A 615 7.56 9.54 -23.59
CA TYR A 615 7.70 10.74 -24.42
C TYR A 615 8.34 10.41 -25.76
N TRP A 616 7.91 11.12 -26.81
CA TRP A 616 8.48 10.95 -28.13
C TRP A 616 9.94 11.44 -28.20
N ASN A 617 10.82 10.59 -28.74
CA ASN A 617 12.18 10.95 -29.09
C ASN A 617 12.26 11.24 -30.60
N ASN A 618 12.55 12.50 -30.97
CA ASN A 618 12.57 12.90 -32.38
C ASN A 618 13.74 12.31 -33.18
N ASP A 619 14.86 12.03 -32.53
CA ASP A 619 16.07 11.50 -33.17
C ASP A 619 15.92 10.00 -33.45
N LYS A 620 15.41 9.26 -32.47
CA LYS A 620 15.27 7.80 -32.55
C LYS A 620 13.90 7.33 -33.08
N LYS A 621 12.93 8.23 -33.23
CA LYS A 621 11.57 7.96 -33.75
C LYS A 621 10.77 6.91 -32.95
N HIS A 622 10.81 7.00 -31.62
CA HIS A 622 10.03 6.13 -30.72
C HIS A 622 9.63 6.86 -29.44
N TRP A 623 8.59 6.38 -28.76
CA TRP A 623 8.26 6.82 -27.40
C TRP A 623 9.11 6.07 -26.40
N SER A 624 9.61 6.74 -25.36
CA SER A 624 10.32 6.06 -24.28
C SER A 624 10.42 6.90 -23.00
N ASN A 625 10.49 6.22 -21.86
CA ASN A 625 10.78 6.82 -20.57
C ASN A 625 11.38 5.78 -19.60
N ASP A 626 12.08 6.27 -18.59
CA ASP A 626 12.70 5.46 -17.55
C ASP A 626 11.77 5.36 -16.34
N PHE A 627 11.76 4.21 -15.68
CA PHE A 627 10.96 3.93 -14.50
C PHE A 627 11.72 3.07 -13.51
N LYS A 628 11.35 3.17 -12.23
CA LYS A 628 11.98 2.41 -11.15
C LYS A 628 11.04 1.28 -10.70
N LEU A 629 11.51 0.05 -10.86
CA LEU A 629 10.90 -1.14 -10.26
C LEU A 629 11.30 -1.22 -8.77
N PRO A 630 10.36 -1.44 -7.85
CA PRO A 630 10.67 -1.73 -6.47
C PRO A 630 11.41 -3.08 -6.34
N ALA A 631 12.09 -3.26 -5.21
CA ALA A 631 12.66 -4.55 -4.85
C ALA A 631 11.55 -5.56 -4.53
N ASN A 632 11.91 -6.84 -4.52
CA ASN A 632 11.11 -7.91 -3.93
C ASN A 632 9.71 -8.10 -4.54
N LEU A 633 9.60 -7.93 -5.85
CA LEU A 633 8.34 -8.18 -6.56
C LEU A 633 8.00 -9.69 -6.64
N ILE A 634 6.72 -10.01 -6.80
CA ILE A 634 6.29 -11.38 -7.08
C ILE A 634 6.93 -11.83 -8.40
N THR A 635 7.60 -12.99 -8.38
CA THR A 635 8.22 -13.56 -9.57
C THR A 635 7.15 -13.84 -10.64
N GLY A 636 7.34 -13.32 -11.84
CA GLY A 636 6.39 -13.47 -12.94
C GLY A 636 6.39 -12.28 -13.90
N ASN A 637 5.31 -12.15 -14.67
CA ASN A 637 5.13 -11.03 -15.58
C ASN A 637 4.58 -9.82 -14.81
N VAL A 638 5.21 -8.66 -15.02
CA VAL A 638 4.65 -7.38 -14.57
C VAL A 638 3.63 -6.93 -15.60
N ASN A 639 2.36 -6.98 -15.23
CA ASN A 639 1.26 -6.56 -16.09
C ASN A 639 1.32 -5.05 -16.33
N TYR A 640 1.08 -4.62 -17.57
CA TYR A 640 0.97 -3.21 -17.91
C TYR A 640 -0.19 -2.94 -18.86
N ILE A 641 -0.72 -1.72 -18.84
CA ILE A 641 -1.79 -1.27 -19.74
C ILE A 641 -1.31 -0.01 -20.45
N ILE A 642 -1.37 -0.03 -21.79
CA ILE A 642 -1.22 1.17 -22.62
C ILE A 642 -2.60 1.79 -22.75
N ILE A 643 -2.74 3.03 -22.30
CA ILE A 643 -3.95 3.80 -22.55
C ILE A 643 -3.77 4.53 -23.87
N THR A 644 -4.60 4.17 -24.84
CA THR A 644 -4.67 4.86 -26.12
C THR A 644 -5.52 6.12 -25.97
N THR A 645 -5.39 7.04 -26.91
CA THR A 645 -6.01 8.36 -26.77
C THR A 645 -7.50 8.39 -27.08
N ASP A 646 -8.00 7.36 -27.75
CA ASP A 646 -9.44 7.08 -27.91
C ASP A 646 -10.07 6.44 -26.65
N GLY A 647 -9.29 6.25 -25.58
CA GLY A 647 -9.75 5.69 -24.30
C GLY A 647 -9.71 4.17 -24.23
N ASN A 648 -9.14 3.49 -25.22
CA ASN A 648 -8.96 2.04 -25.18
C ASN A 648 -7.79 1.62 -24.29
N PHE A 649 -7.87 0.40 -23.77
CA PHE A 649 -6.88 -0.19 -22.87
C PHE A 649 -6.19 -1.39 -23.50
N LEU A 650 -4.96 -1.22 -24.00
CA LEU A 650 -4.18 -2.34 -24.50
C LEU A 650 -3.41 -3.00 -23.35
N SER A 651 -3.86 -4.16 -22.91
CA SER A 651 -3.18 -4.94 -21.88
C SER A 651 -1.92 -5.61 -22.43
N SER A 652 -0.88 -5.69 -21.59
CA SER A 652 0.35 -6.46 -21.83
C SER A 652 0.07 -7.88 -22.27
N ASN A 653 -1.00 -8.49 -21.77
CA ASN A 653 -1.34 -9.89 -21.97
C ASN A 653 -1.77 -10.21 -23.41
N MET A 654 -2.00 -9.18 -24.23
CA MET A 654 -2.35 -9.30 -25.64
C MET A 654 -1.12 -9.41 -26.54
N PHE A 655 0.05 -9.05 -26.02
CA PHE A 655 1.29 -8.94 -26.79
C PHE A 655 2.12 -10.21 -26.72
N SER A 656 3.07 -10.35 -27.64
CA SER A 656 4.00 -11.47 -27.65
C SER A 656 4.82 -11.55 -26.36
N ASN A 657 5.39 -12.72 -26.07
CA ASN A 657 6.25 -12.91 -24.90
C ASN A 657 7.49 -12.00 -24.93
N ASP A 658 7.96 -11.60 -26.11
CA ASP A 658 9.09 -10.69 -26.29
C ASP A 658 8.80 -9.27 -25.80
N TRP A 659 7.53 -8.91 -25.64
CA TRP A 659 7.09 -7.58 -25.18
C TRP A 659 6.72 -7.56 -23.70
N GLN A 660 7.01 -8.63 -22.98
CA GLN A 660 6.71 -8.74 -21.55
C GLN A 660 7.89 -8.27 -20.71
N LEU A 661 7.56 -7.62 -19.58
CA LEU A 661 8.49 -7.36 -18.48
C LEU A 661 8.33 -8.48 -17.46
N ARG A 662 9.42 -9.18 -17.17
CA ARG A 662 9.50 -10.31 -16.26
C ARG A 662 10.41 -9.95 -15.11
N VAL A 663 9.94 -10.22 -13.90
CA VAL A 663 10.71 -9.99 -12.67
C VAL A 663 10.89 -11.29 -11.93
N TYR A 664 12.03 -11.41 -11.27
CA TYR A 664 12.37 -12.49 -10.36
C TYR A 664 12.70 -11.91 -8.98
N SER A 665 12.22 -12.55 -7.93
CA SER A 665 12.66 -12.32 -6.55
C SER A 665 12.73 -13.63 -5.78
N GLU A 666 13.81 -13.85 -5.03
CA GLU A 666 13.91 -14.94 -4.04
C GLU A 666 13.09 -14.67 -2.77
N SER A 667 12.71 -13.42 -2.53
CA SER A 667 11.97 -13.01 -1.33
C SER A 667 10.91 -11.99 -1.76
N ALA A 668 9.78 -12.47 -2.29
CA ALA A 668 8.69 -11.59 -2.70
C ALA A 668 8.00 -10.99 -1.46
N ASP A 669 7.82 -9.67 -1.44
CA ASP A 669 7.14 -8.97 -0.35
C ASP A 669 6.30 -7.79 -0.87
N LEU A 670 4.99 -7.94 -0.71
CA LEU A 670 3.98 -6.93 -1.03
C LEU A 670 3.08 -6.59 0.17
N LEU A 671 3.35 -7.14 1.37
CA LEU A 671 2.48 -6.97 2.55
C LEU A 671 2.73 -5.62 3.24
N GLY A 672 3.99 -5.19 3.32
CA GLY A 672 4.39 -4.03 4.12
C GLY A 672 4.40 -4.32 5.63
N PRO A 673 4.70 -3.31 6.48
CA PRO A 673 5.04 -3.55 7.88
C PRO A 673 3.82 -3.83 8.76
N VAL A 674 3.91 -4.78 9.68
CA VAL A 674 2.83 -5.11 10.63
C VAL A 674 3.35 -5.20 12.07
N PHE A 675 2.47 -5.17 13.07
CA PHE A 675 2.88 -5.38 14.45
C PHE A 675 3.06 -6.87 14.73
N SER A 676 4.28 -7.33 14.99
CA SER A 676 4.52 -8.71 15.46
C SER A 676 4.25 -8.84 16.95
N ASN A 677 4.56 -7.81 17.74
CA ASN A 677 4.31 -7.78 19.18
C ASN A 677 3.71 -6.43 19.62
N ILE A 678 2.73 -6.48 20.52
CA ILE A 678 2.13 -5.30 21.16
C ILE A 678 2.10 -5.55 22.68
N LEU A 679 2.91 -4.79 23.42
CA LEU A 679 2.88 -4.81 24.89
C LEU A 679 2.24 -3.51 25.40
N LYS A 680 1.19 -3.65 26.21
CA LYS A 680 0.56 -2.52 26.91
C LYS A 680 1.43 -2.11 28.10
N LEU A 681 1.82 -0.85 28.14
CA LEU A 681 2.41 -0.20 29.31
C LEU A 681 1.25 0.26 30.20
N LEU A 682 0.95 -0.54 31.23
CA LEU A 682 -0.17 -0.28 32.13
C LEU A 682 0.01 1.05 32.89
N PRO A 683 -1.10 1.69 33.31
CA PRO A 683 -1.07 2.93 34.08
C PRO A 683 -0.17 2.84 35.33
N THR A 684 0.81 3.74 35.42
CA THR A 684 1.74 3.84 36.57
C THR A 684 1.93 5.29 37.00
N ILE A 685 1.94 5.53 38.31
CA ILE A 685 2.20 6.87 38.86
C ILE A 685 3.70 7.17 38.76
N ILE A 686 4.06 8.30 38.15
CA ILE A 686 5.48 8.64 37.88
C ILE A 686 6.03 9.80 38.72
N ASN A 687 5.19 10.56 39.42
CA ASN A 687 5.65 11.70 40.21
C ASN A 687 4.79 11.96 41.46
N THR A 688 5.21 12.93 42.28
CA THR A 688 4.53 13.34 43.53
C THR A 688 3.15 13.97 43.29
N ASN A 689 2.90 14.49 42.08
CA ASN A 689 1.60 15.05 41.70
C ASN A 689 0.57 13.96 41.38
N GLY A 690 1.02 12.70 41.29
CA GLY A 690 0.18 11.56 40.94
C GLY A 690 0.00 11.36 39.43
N ASP A 691 0.80 12.03 38.58
CA ASP A 691 0.65 11.91 37.12
C ASP A 691 0.89 10.46 36.69
N ILE A 692 0.09 10.03 35.71
CA ILE A 692 0.00 8.64 35.28
C ILE A 692 0.62 8.51 33.89
N SER A 693 1.58 7.58 33.78
CA SER A 693 2.21 7.16 32.54
C SER A 693 1.65 5.83 32.05
N PHE A 694 1.33 5.75 30.76
CA PHE A 694 0.81 4.54 30.10
C PHE A 694 1.08 4.61 28.58
N GLY A 695 0.86 3.50 27.86
CA GLY A 695 1.00 3.48 26.41
C GLY A 695 1.29 2.10 25.84
N TRP A 696 2.01 2.01 24.73
CA TRP A 696 2.30 0.75 24.06
C TRP A 696 3.76 0.66 23.62
N ASN A 697 4.34 -0.53 23.77
CA ASN A 697 5.51 -0.93 23.00
C ASN A 697 5.03 -1.70 21.77
N LEU A 698 5.29 -1.13 20.59
CA LEU A 698 4.89 -1.65 19.30
C LEU A 698 6.12 -2.22 18.58
N THR A 699 6.18 -3.54 18.39
CA THR A 699 7.23 -4.17 17.59
C THR A 699 6.76 -4.26 16.14
N ILE A 700 7.33 -3.40 15.29
CA ILE A 700 7.06 -3.33 13.86
C ILE A 700 7.94 -4.33 13.12
N TYR A 701 7.31 -5.21 12.34
CA TYR A 701 7.93 -6.34 11.67
C TYR A 701 7.74 -6.21 10.16
N ASP A 702 8.88 -6.17 9.46
CA ASP A 702 9.00 -6.24 8.01
C ASP A 702 10.42 -6.77 7.71
N PRO A 703 10.61 -8.10 7.61
CA PRO A 703 11.93 -8.69 7.49
C PRO A 703 12.55 -8.53 6.09
N ILE A 704 11.72 -8.35 5.05
CA ILE A 704 12.17 -8.38 3.65
C ILE A 704 12.42 -6.95 3.14
N ASN A 705 11.45 -6.04 3.25
CA ASN A 705 11.62 -4.66 2.79
C ASN A 705 12.15 -3.75 3.88
N GLY A 706 11.83 -4.03 5.15
CA GLY A 706 12.21 -3.23 6.31
C GLY A 706 11.33 -2.00 6.48
N PHE A 707 10.98 -1.69 7.73
CA PHE A 707 10.26 -0.49 8.09
C PHE A 707 11.05 0.78 7.73
N ASN A 708 10.36 1.81 7.25
CA ASN A 708 10.94 3.12 6.98
C ASN A 708 10.41 4.15 7.97
N ASN A 709 9.11 4.43 7.92
CA ASN A 709 8.48 5.46 8.73
C ASN A 709 6.96 5.26 8.83
N GLY A 710 6.34 5.95 9.77
CA GLY A 710 4.91 5.85 10.01
C GLY A 710 4.41 6.77 11.10
N HIS A 711 3.13 6.65 11.44
CA HIS A 711 2.55 7.33 12.59
C HIS A 711 1.46 6.50 13.26
N VAL A 712 1.23 6.81 14.53
CA VAL A 712 0.16 6.24 15.36
C VAL A 712 -0.60 7.38 16.02
N ILE A 713 -1.94 7.36 15.96
CA ILE A 713 -2.81 8.32 16.61
C ILE A 713 -3.62 7.61 17.70
N VAL A 714 -3.47 8.10 18.93
CA VAL A 714 -4.24 7.66 20.10
C VAL A 714 -5.26 8.73 20.46
N ARG A 715 -6.48 8.30 20.79
CA ARG A 715 -7.56 9.19 21.23
C ARG A 715 -8.13 8.80 22.60
N GLY A 716 -8.56 9.77 23.38
CA GLY A 716 -9.30 9.57 24.63
C GLY A 716 -10.78 9.26 24.37
N GLY A 717 -11.37 8.35 25.14
CA GLY A 717 -12.71 7.82 24.85
C GLY A 717 -13.88 8.60 25.41
N ILE A 718 -13.64 9.63 26.23
CA ILE A 718 -14.67 10.57 26.68
C ILE A 718 -14.45 11.93 26.03
N ASP A 719 -13.20 12.41 26.03
CA ASP A 719 -12.85 13.76 25.59
C ASP A 719 -12.29 13.86 24.17
N ASN A 720 -12.04 12.73 23.52
CA ASN A 720 -11.44 12.61 22.19
C ASN A 720 -10.13 13.38 21.99
N SER A 721 -9.37 13.58 23.08
CA SER A 721 -8.03 14.18 23.06
C SER A 721 -7.09 13.41 22.12
N ILE A 722 -6.35 14.12 21.27
CA ILE A 722 -5.55 13.51 20.19
C ILE A 722 -4.05 13.51 20.55
N TYR A 723 -3.43 12.33 20.51
CA TYR A 723 -1.99 12.15 20.69
C TYR A 723 -1.38 11.52 19.44
N LYS A 724 -0.51 12.27 18.75
CA LYS A 724 0.15 11.82 17.50
C LYS A 724 1.59 11.43 17.77
N PHE A 725 1.96 10.21 17.38
CA PHE A 725 3.31 9.67 17.50
C PHE A 725 3.86 9.40 16.10
N TYR A 726 4.97 10.08 15.73
CA TYR A 726 5.68 9.82 14.49
C TYR A 726 6.79 8.80 14.73
N LEU A 727 6.80 7.75 13.93
CA LEU A 727 7.74 6.63 14.00
C LEU A 727 8.67 6.69 12.79
N SER A 728 9.96 6.46 13.02
CA SER A 728 10.98 6.33 11.97
C SER A 728 11.90 5.18 12.32
N SER A 729 12.28 4.36 11.34
CA SER A 729 13.21 3.26 11.55
C SER A 729 14.52 3.77 12.16
N LYS A 730 15.02 3.01 13.14
CA LYS A 730 16.28 3.29 13.83
C LYS A 730 17.43 2.45 13.28
N ASN A 731 17.16 1.23 12.78
CA ASN A 731 18.18 0.22 12.49
C ASN A 731 18.08 -0.41 11.08
N GLY A 732 17.13 0.00 10.24
CA GLY A 732 16.95 -0.56 8.89
C GLY A 732 16.16 -1.87 8.88
N ARG A 733 16.60 -2.86 8.11
CA ARG A 733 15.96 -4.19 8.04
C ARG A 733 16.34 -5.01 9.27
N MET A 734 15.34 -5.44 10.03
CA MET A 734 15.50 -6.32 11.19
C MET A 734 14.56 -7.51 11.02
N GLU A 735 15.09 -8.73 11.02
CA GLU A 735 14.25 -9.92 10.86
C GLU A 735 13.26 -10.07 12.01
N LEU A 736 13.56 -9.56 13.20
CA LEU A 736 12.71 -9.73 14.38
C LEU A 736 11.87 -8.47 14.70
N GLY A 737 11.93 -7.46 13.83
CA GLY A 737 11.23 -6.19 13.98
C GLY A 737 11.84 -5.19 14.96
N GLU A 738 11.53 -3.91 14.75
CA GLU A 738 11.95 -2.78 15.58
C GLU A 738 10.86 -2.44 16.62
N THR A 739 11.24 -2.24 17.89
CA THR A 739 10.28 -1.85 18.94
C THR A 739 10.27 -0.34 19.16
N HIS A 740 9.08 0.25 19.02
CA HIS A 740 8.79 1.65 19.25
C HIS A 740 7.87 1.81 20.45
N SER A 741 8.30 2.56 21.45
CA SER A 741 7.47 2.92 22.60
C SER A 741 6.71 4.21 22.31
N ILE A 742 5.38 4.16 22.39
CA ILE A 742 4.51 5.32 22.43
C ILE A 742 4.01 5.47 23.87
N VAL A 743 4.43 6.54 24.55
CA VAL A 743 4.13 6.79 25.97
C VAL A 743 3.38 8.10 26.11
N MET A 744 2.28 8.07 26.83
CA MET A 744 1.48 9.23 27.20
C MET A 744 1.60 9.47 28.70
N VAL A 745 1.54 10.74 29.08
CA VAL A 745 1.45 11.15 30.48
C VAL A 745 0.21 12.01 30.63
N VAL A 746 -0.65 11.62 31.57
CA VAL A 746 -1.87 12.36 31.93
C VAL A 746 -1.80 12.77 33.39
N GLU A 747 -2.32 13.94 33.70
CA GLU A 747 -2.33 14.43 35.08
C GLU A 747 -3.37 13.70 35.92
N ASN A 748 -3.10 13.54 37.22
CA ASN A 748 -4.03 12.88 38.16
C ASN A 748 -5.38 13.59 38.30
N VAL A 749 -5.45 14.85 37.87
CA VAL A 749 -6.66 15.66 37.87
C VAL A 749 -7.53 15.45 36.62
N THR A 750 -7.09 14.70 35.61
CA THR A 750 -7.90 14.45 34.39
C THR A 750 -9.00 13.43 34.62
N ILE A 751 -10.07 13.43 33.84
CA ILE A 751 -11.15 12.43 33.92
C ILE A 751 -10.62 11.03 33.62
N SER A 752 -11.08 10.04 34.40
CA SER A 752 -10.84 8.64 34.13
C SER A 752 -11.55 8.23 32.83
N GLN A 753 -10.80 7.67 31.88
CA GLN A 753 -11.32 7.27 30.59
C GLN A 753 -10.46 6.20 29.92
N GLU A 754 -10.99 5.59 28.86
CA GLU A 754 -10.22 4.72 27.99
C GLU A 754 -9.43 5.54 26.99
N TYR A 755 -8.23 5.08 26.64
CA TYR A 755 -7.45 5.60 25.52
C TYR A 755 -7.26 4.51 24.49
N ARG A 756 -7.46 4.84 23.21
CA ARG A 756 -7.40 3.87 22.09
C ARG A 756 -6.51 4.33 20.95
N ILE A 757 -5.75 3.41 20.37
CA ILE A 757 -5.14 3.62 19.05
C ILE A 757 -6.26 3.60 18.01
N THR A 758 -6.44 4.72 17.32
CA THR A 758 -7.51 4.95 16.35
C THR A 758 -7.03 5.04 14.90
N GLU A 759 -5.74 5.31 14.71
CA GLU A 759 -5.11 5.36 13.39
C GLU A 759 -3.66 4.87 13.46
N VAL A 760 -3.26 4.10 12.46
CA VAL A 760 -1.88 3.66 12.24
C VAL A 760 -1.58 3.71 10.75
N LEU A 761 -0.45 4.31 10.37
CA LEU A 761 0.13 4.21 9.04
C LEU A 761 1.58 3.76 9.17
N LEU A 762 1.96 2.64 8.56
CA LEU A 762 3.34 2.15 8.51
C LEU A 762 3.77 2.02 7.05
N ILE A 763 4.99 2.46 6.73
CA ILE A 763 5.56 2.46 5.38
C ILE A 763 6.90 1.74 5.39
N ASP A 764 7.13 0.83 4.45
CA ASP A 764 8.41 0.13 4.27
C ASP A 764 9.37 0.90 3.34
N ASN A 765 10.59 0.37 3.14
CA ASN A 765 11.58 0.99 2.24
C ASN A 765 11.24 0.89 0.73
N GLN A 766 10.19 0.16 0.35
CA GLN A 766 9.68 0.04 -1.01
C GLN A 766 8.33 0.77 -1.21
N ASN A 767 7.91 1.62 -0.26
CA ASN A 767 6.65 2.34 -0.21
C ASN A 767 5.37 1.47 -0.13
N ARG A 768 5.46 0.24 0.36
CA ARG A 768 4.30 -0.55 0.77
C ARG A 768 3.75 -0.01 2.08
N LYS A 769 2.42 0.04 2.18
CA LYS A 769 1.72 0.69 3.28
C LYS A 769 0.82 -0.29 4.00
N SER A 770 0.94 -0.32 5.31
CA SER A 770 -0.07 -0.91 6.20
C SER A 770 -0.81 0.22 6.90
N GLU A 771 -2.13 0.17 6.88
CA GLU A 771 -2.99 1.21 7.41
C GLU A 771 -4.12 0.61 8.25
N PHE A 772 -4.33 1.20 9.42
CA PHE A 772 -5.50 0.98 10.25
C PHE A 772 -6.15 2.34 10.50
N LYS A 773 -7.45 2.41 10.28
CA LYS A 773 -8.31 3.48 10.77
C LYS A 773 -9.54 2.85 11.39
N GLU A 774 -9.82 3.23 12.62
CA GLU A 774 -11.11 2.96 13.25
C GLU A 774 -12.18 3.68 12.40
N ALA A 775 -13.28 3.00 12.05
CA ALA A 775 -14.48 3.58 11.41
C ALA A 775 -14.29 4.58 10.22
N GLU A 776 -13.60 4.21 9.12
CA GLU A 776 -13.78 4.94 7.85
C GLU A 776 -15.14 4.57 7.22
N LEU A 777 -15.99 5.57 6.93
CA LEU A 777 -17.23 5.47 6.13
C LEU A 777 -16.98 5.54 4.60
N ASP A 778 -15.72 5.63 4.16
CA ASP A 778 -15.40 5.95 2.77
C ASP A 778 -15.66 4.76 1.84
N LYS A 779 -16.22 5.03 0.65
CA LYS A 779 -16.55 4.01 -0.38
C LYS A 779 -15.34 3.19 -0.87
N SER A 780 -14.12 3.52 -0.44
CA SER A 780 -12.88 2.83 -0.79
C SER A 780 -12.60 1.54 0.01
N TYR A 781 -13.60 1.00 0.73
CA TYR A 781 -13.56 -0.32 1.41
C TYR A 781 -12.92 -1.44 0.57
N ASN A 782 -12.99 -1.33 -0.76
CA ASN A 782 -12.48 -2.30 -1.69
C ASN A 782 -11.00 -2.16 -2.05
N ASN A 783 -10.23 -1.18 -1.54
CA ASN A 783 -8.81 -1.13 -1.91
C ASN A 783 -8.09 -2.36 -1.32
N PRO A 784 -7.70 -3.33 -2.16
CA PRO A 784 -7.18 -4.60 -1.69
C PRO A 784 -5.68 -4.49 -1.35
N LYS A 785 -5.04 -3.36 -1.69
CA LYS A 785 -3.60 -3.12 -1.52
C LYS A 785 -3.13 -2.85 -0.09
N ARG A 786 -4.04 -2.50 0.82
CA ARG A 786 -3.67 -2.05 2.17
C ARG A 786 -3.87 -3.17 3.18
N VAL A 787 -2.82 -3.42 3.98
CA VAL A 787 -2.80 -4.41 5.07
C VAL A 787 -3.12 -3.74 6.40
N ASN A 788 -3.89 -4.41 7.25
CA ASN A 788 -4.12 -3.93 8.61
C ASN A 788 -2.86 -4.22 9.47
N PRO A 789 -2.20 -3.22 10.07
CA PRO A 789 -1.01 -3.43 10.90
C PRO A 789 -1.29 -4.30 12.14
N PHE A 790 -2.54 -4.44 12.58
CA PHE A 790 -2.96 -5.36 13.65
C PHE A 790 -3.25 -6.80 13.15
N LEU A 791 -2.71 -7.21 11.99
CA LEU A 791 -2.97 -8.51 11.36
C LEU A 791 -2.95 -9.71 12.32
N TYR A 792 -1.99 -9.77 13.24
CA TYR A 792 -1.86 -10.86 14.22
C TYR A 792 -2.73 -10.71 15.48
N TYR A 793 -3.46 -9.60 15.61
CA TYR A 793 -4.24 -9.23 16.80
C TYR A 793 -5.74 -9.02 16.50
N LEU A 794 -6.23 -9.41 15.33
CA LEU A 794 -7.63 -9.22 14.92
C LEU A 794 -8.65 -9.97 15.81
N ASN A 795 -8.19 -10.92 16.64
CA ASN A 795 -9.00 -11.62 17.64
C ASN A 795 -9.11 -10.88 18.99
N ASP A 796 -8.20 -9.93 19.29
CA ASP A 796 -8.22 -9.14 20.52
C ASP A 796 -8.76 -7.74 20.23
N SER A 797 -10.07 -7.56 20.40
CA SER A 797 -10.73 -6.26 20.17
C SER A 797 -10.36 -5.18 21.17
N LYS A 798 -9.59 -5.50 22.22
CA LYS A 798 -9.07 -4.53 23.18
C LYS A 798 -7.58 -4.28 23.01
N ILE A 799 -6.87 -4.91 22.07
CA ILE A 799 -5.41 -4.78 21.95
C ILE A 799 -4.95 -3.32 21.81
N ASN A 800 -5.76 -2.54 21.10
CA ASN A 800 -5.56 -1.12 20.83
C ASN A 800 -6.08 -0.21 21.95
N SER A 801 -6.56 -0.73 23.10
CA SER A 801 -7.15 0.09 24.18
C SER A 801 -6.51 -0.11 25.56
N ILE A 802 -6.44 0.97 26.35
CA ILE A 802 -5.99 1.00 27.75
C ILE A 802 -6.96 1.84 28.57
N GLN A 803 -7.47 1.27 29.67
CA GLN A 803 -8.27 2.01 30.65
C GLN A 803 -7.33 2.74 31.62
N VAL A 804 -7.59 4.02 31.88
CA VAL A 804 -6.80 4.85 32.79
C VAL A 804 -7.70 5.43 33.87
N GLU A 805 -7.44 5.01 35.11
CA GLU A 805 -8.14 5.49 36.30
C GLU A 805 -7.30 6.56 37.00
N THR A 806 -7.90 7.72 37.21
CA THR A 806 -7.32 8.91 37.84
C THR A 806 -8.00 9.17 39.19
N GLY A 807 -7.37 9.98 40.05
CA GLY A 807 -7.96 10.38 41.33
C GLY A 807 -9.09 11.41 41.23
N ALA A 808 -9.39 11.90 40.03
CA ALA A 808 -10.38 12.95 39.82
C ALA A 808 -11.81 12.40 39.86
N ILE A 809 -12.65 12.93 40.76
CA ILE A 809 -14.07 12.60 40.85
C ILE A 809 -14.86 13.76 40.24
N TYR A 810 -15.29 13.59 38.99
CA TYR A 810 -16.20 14.50 38.30
C TYR A 810 -17.61 13.92 38.28
N SER A 811 -18.63 14.72 38.62
CA SER A 811 -20.02 14.28 38.47
C SER A 811 -20.40 14.35 36.98
N THR A 812 -20.82 13.24 36.39
CA THR A 812 -21.12 13.17 34.94
C THR A 812 -22.33 14.00 34.51
N ASN A 813 -23.11 14.54 35.46
CA ASN A 813 -24.45 15.07 35.18
C ASN A 813 -24.61 16.57 35.39
N ASN A 814 -23.74 17.26 36.13
CA ASN A 814 -24.06 18.61 36.65
C ASN A 814 -23.05 19.73 36.40
N GLU A 815 -21.98 19.53 35.62
CA GLU A 815 -21.01 20.62 35.31
C GLU A 815 -21.02 21.08 33.83
N ILE A 816 -22.06 20.70 33.05
CA ILE A 816 -22.19 21.07 31.62
C ILE A 816 -22.24 22.59 31.40
N ASP A 817 -22.70 23.35 32.40
CA ASP A 817 -22.92 24.80 32.28
C ASP A 817 -21.70 25.67 32.66
N ASP A 818 -20.65 25.09 33.25
CA ASP A 818 -19.60 25.90 33.91
C ASP A 818 -18.29 26.08 33.12
N PHE A 819 -18.10 25.41 31.98
CA PHE A 819 -16.92 25.65 31.14
C PHE A 819 -17.14 26.82 30.16
N ILE A 820 -17.39 28.01 30.71
CA ILE A 820 -17.48 29.26 29.94
C ILE A 820 -16.08 29.89 29.90
N ILE A 821 -15.42 29.79 28.76
CA ILE A 821 -14.22 30.58 28.47
C ILE A 821 -14.70 32.02 28.15
N THR A 822 -14.26 32.99 28.94
CA THR A 822 -14.89 34.32 28.98
C THR A 822 -14.30 35.35 28.04
N ASN A 823 -13.00 35.29 27.68
CA ASN A 823 -12.39 36.28 26.80
C ASN A 823 -11.37 35.65 25.85
N ILE A 824 -11.34 36.14 24.60
CA ILE A 824 -10.13 36.14 23.76
C ILE A 824 -9.56 37.56 23.80
N ASP A 825 -8.51 37.78 24.60
CA ASP A 825 -8.08 39.14 24.97
C ASP A 825 -7.34 39.92 23.85
N THR A 826 -6.71 39.28 22.85
CA THR A 826 -5.90 39.99 21.83
C THR A 826 -5.78 39.27 20.48
N TYR A 827 -6.17 39.96 19.40
CA TYR A 827 -5.87 39.57 18.00
C TYR A 827 -4.98 40.62 17.32
N HIS A 828 -3.91 40.19 16.65
CA HIS A 828 -3.12 41.04 15.76
C HIS A 828 -3.18 40.52 14.33
N PHE A 829 -4.05 41.10 13.50
CA PHE A 829 -3.81 41.08 12.06
C PHE A 829 -2.70 42.09 11.77
N SER A 830 -1.60 41.65 11.16
CA SER A 830 -0.85 42.59 10.32
C SER A 830 -1.83 43.07 9.26
N GLU A 831 -1.96 44.40 9.13
CA GLU A 831 -2.66 45.20 8.11
C GLU A 831 -3.35 44.44 6.96
N SER A 832 -4.57 44.87 6.59
CA SER A 832 -5.36 44.41 5.43
C SER A 832 -4.69 43.30 4.63
N ILE A 833 -5.08 42.04 4.84
CA ILE A 833 -4.40 40.90 4.22
C ILE A 833 -4.35 41.14 2.72
N ASP A 834 -3.17 41.44 2.23
CA ASP A 834 -2.89 41.51 0.82
C ASP A 834 -2.85 40.06 0.33
N GLN A 835 -4.04 39.47 0.12
CA GLN A 835 -4.21 38.12 -0.43
C GLN A 835 -3.57 37.96 -1.81
N VAL A 836 -3.03 39.05 -2.38
CA VAL A 836 -2.45 39.18 -3.71
C VAL A 836 -0.91 39.24 -3.65
N ASN A 837 -0.30 39.68 -2.53
CA ASN A 837 1.16 39.80 -2.38
C ASN A 837 1.76 38.84 -1.32
N GLN A 838 3.07 38.95 -1.07
CA GLN A 838 3.87 37.96 -0.33
C GLN A 838 3.55 37.82 1.17
N LEU A 839 2.90 38.82 1.77
CA LEU A 839 2.56 38.81 3.20
C LEU A 839 1.19 38.15 3.42
N ARG A 840 1.15 36.81 3.37
CA ARG A 840 -0.07 36.01 3.59
C ARG A 840 -0.13 35.34 4.97
N ASN A 841 0.83 35.65 5.84
CA ASN A 841 0.90 35.09 7.18
C ASN A 841 -0.11 35.78 8.08
N VAL A 842 -1.05 35.01 8.61
CA VAL A 842 -2.01 35.41 9.62
C VAL A 842 -1.55 34.87 10.95
N ASN A 843 -1.28 35.78 11.89
CA ASN A 843 -0.96 35.44 13.27
C ASN A 843 -2.23 35.57 14.10
N ILE A 844 -2.61 34.49 14.77
CA ILE A 844 -3.73 34.48 15.70
C ILE A 844 -3.15 34.13 17.07
N SER A 845 -3.36 35.03 18.02
CA SER A 845 -3.18 34.79 19.45
C SER A 845 -4.55 34.75 20.11
N PHE A 846 -4.71 33.93 21.14
CA PHE A 846 -5.85 34.01 22.03
C PHE A 846 -5.50 33.42 23.38
N THR A 847 -6.20 33.89 24.40
CA THR A 847 -6.03 33.49 25.80
C THR A 847 -7.34 32.92 26.29
N PHE A 848 -7.31 31.99 27.25
CA PHE A 848 -8.52 31.50 27.89
C PHE A 848 -8.49 31.78 29.39
N ASN A 849 -9.45 32.57 29.87
CA ASN A 849 -9.64 32.82 31.29
C ASN A 849 -10.45 31.67 31.94
N GLN A 850 -9.98 31.17 33.08
CA GLN A 850 -10.59 30.06 33.83
C GLN A 850 -11.09 30.54 35.19
N THR A 851 -12.25 30.05 35.64
CA THR A 851 -12.86 30.41 36.94
C THR A 851 -12.63 29.37 38.04
N LEU A 852 -12.43 28.10 37.69
CA LEU A 852 -12.35 26.95 38.63
C LEU A 852 -11.25 25.95 38.23
N ILE A 853 -10.77 25.16 39.19
CA ILE A 853 -9.78 24.09 38.93
C ILE A 853 -10.38 22.95 38.09
N SER A 854 -11.68 22.63 38.27
CA SER A 854 -12.42 21.72 37.38
C SER A 854 -12.44 22.23 35.93
N ASN A 855 -12.36 23.55 35.74
CA ASN A 855 -12.26 24.22 34.45
C ASN A 855 -10.82 24.38 33.93
N SER A 856 -9.83 23.72 34.55
CA SER A 856 -8.46 23.78 34.05
C SER A 856 -8.32 23.03 32.72
N ILE A 857 -7.70 23.69 31.74
CA ILE A 857 -7.45 23.12 30.42
C ILE A 857 -6.50 21.94 30.54
N LYS A 858 -6.87 20.82 29.91
CA LYS A 858 -6.07 19.61 29.85
C LYS A 858 -4.71 19.90 29.21
N LYS A 859 -3.64 19.44 29.87
CA LYS A 859 -2.28 19.58 29.33
C LYS A 859 -2.09 18.70 28.08
N ASN A 860 -1.17 19.12 27.22
CA ASN A 860 -0.79 18.43 25.99
C ASN A 860 -1.93 18.24 24.97
N THR A 861 -3.07 18.91 25.15
CA THR A 861 -4.11 19.06 24.13
C THR A 861 -4.10 20.49 23.62
N PHE A 862 -4.22 20.65 22.31
CA PHE A 862 -4.19 21.96 21.64
C PHE A 862 -5.46 22.14 20.83
N PRO A 863 -6.10 23.33 20.88
CA PRO A 863 -7.19 23.66 19.98
C PRO A 863 -6.70 23.70 18.53
N ILE A 864 -7.65 23.68 17.61
CA ILE A 864 -7.42 23.78 16.17
C ILE A 864 -8.15 25.01 15.64
N VAL A 865 -7.43 25.84 14.90
CA VAL A 865 -8.02 26.94 14.14
C VAL A 865 -8.35 26.47 12.74
N TYR A 866 -9.57 26.78 12.32
CA TYR A 866 -10.09 26.52 10.98
C TYR A 866 -10.36 27.84 10.29
N PHE A 867 -9.92 27.94 9.03
CA PHE A 867 -10.30 29.03 8.14
C PHE A 867 -11.26 28.50 7.09
N SER A 868 -12.51 28.98 7.07
CA SER A 868 -13.54 28.59 6.12
C SER A 868 -13.79 29.70 5.08
N SER A 869 -14.24 29.30 3.89
CA SER A 869 -14.50 30.19 2.76
C SER A 869 -15.62 29.60 1.90
N ALA A 870 -16.37 30.44 1.19
CA ALA A 870 -17.40 29.96 0.26
C ALA A 870 -16.83 29.20 -0.95
N HIS A 871 -15.56 29.40 -1.29
CA HIS A 871 -14.98 28.81 -2.51
C HIS A 871 -14.13 27.56 -2.28
N PHE A 872 -13.84 27.19 -1.03
CA PHE A 872 -12.97 26.07 -0.72
C PHE A 872 -13.75 24.93 -0.09
N THR A 873 -13.50 23.70 -0.56
CA THR A 873 -14.16 22.48 -0.11
C THR A 873 -13.68 22.01 1.25
N GLU A 874 -12.46 22.39 1.66
CA GLU A 874 -11.87 22.07 2.97
C GLU A 874 -11.36 23.36 3.64
N PRO A 875 -11.64 23.56 4.94
CA PRO A 875 -11.04 24.66 5.67
C PRO A 875 -9.54 24.44 5.83
N ILE A 876 -8.77 25.52 5.94
CA ILE A 876 -7.35 25.40 6.30
C ILE A 876 -7.29 25.02 7.77
N ILE A 877 -6.72 23.85 8.06
CA ILE A 877 -6.59 23.29 9.41
C ILE A 877 -5.20 23.59 9.94
N LYS A 878 -5.10 24.29 11.07
CA LYS A 878 -3.81 24.61 11.70
C LYS A 878 -3.82 24.30 13.20
N SER A 879 -2.88 23.44 13.59
CA SER A 879 -2.60 23.13 14.99
C SER A 879 -1.84 24.28 15.65
N ILE A 880 -2.19 24.54 16.90
CA ILE A 880 -1.76 25.71 17.65
C ILE A 880 -0.62 25.32 18.60
N SER A 881 0.31 26.23 18.89
CA SER A 881 1.28 26.05 19.96
C SER A 881 0.87 26.84 21.19
N LYS A 882 1.09 26.27 22.39
CA LYS A 882 0.89 27.00 23.64
C LYS A 882 2.11 27.90 23.87
N PHE A 883 1.88 29.21 23.93
CA PHE A 883 2.92 30.22 24.09
C PHE A 883 3.27 30.42 25.57
N ASN A 884 2.28 30.37 26.45
CA ASN A 884 2.47 30.56 27.88
C ASN A 884 1.56 29.65 28.71
N ASN A 885 2.18 28.85 29.58
CA ASN A 885 1.48 27.92 30.47
C ASN A 885 0.68 28.60 31.59
N ILE A 886 1.09 29.80 32.02
CA ILE A 886 0.50 30.50 33.16
C ILE A 886 -0.75 31.26 32.73
N SER A 887 -0.68 31.98 31.61
CA SER A 887 -1.82 32.72 31.07
C SER A 887 -2.77 31.88 30.22
N ASN A 888 -2.42 30.64 29.86
CA ASN A 888 -3.14 29.86 28.83
C ASN A 888 -3.27 30.61 27.50
N GLU A 889 -2.16 31.20 27.08
CA GLU A 889 -2.05 31.90 25.80
C GLU A 889 -1.60 30.93 24.70
N TYR A 890 -2.30 30.99 23.59
CA TYR A 890 -2.15 30.15 22.42
C TYR A 890 -1.81 31.00 21.21
N PHE A 891 -0.94 30.48 20.34
CA PHE A 891 -0.47 31.18 19.16
C PHE A 891 -0.44 30.26 17.94
N VAL A 892 -0.91 30.77 16.80
CA VAL A 892 -0.80 30.09 15.51
C VAL A 892 -0.43 31.09 14.41
N ASN A 893 0.49 30.69 13.55
CA ASN A 893 0.86 31.41 12.34
C ASN A 893 0.44 30.57 11.12
N VAL A 894 -0.36 31.18 10.24
CA VAL A 894 -0.96 30.50 9.10
C VAL A 894 -0.70 31.31 7.84
N GLU A 895 -0.01 30.72 6.87
CA GLU A 895 0.01 31.26 5.53
C GLU A 895 -1.31 30.90 4.82
N ILE A 896 -2.13 31.91 4.51
CA ILE A 896 -3.38 31.71 3.77
C ILE A 896 -3.07 31.57 2.27
N PRO A 897 -3.66 30.60 1.55
CA PRO A 897 -3.55 30.49 0.09
C PRO A 897 -3.95 31.77 -0.62
N LEU A 898 -3.37 31.98 -1.80
CA LEU A 898 -3.72 33.13 -2.63
C LEU A 898 -5.22 33.09 -3.01
N ASN A 899 -5.91 34.23 -2.88
CA ASN A 899 -7.35 34.38 -3.15
C ASN A 899 -8.23 33.36 -2.40
N PHE A 900 -7.83 32.93 -1.20
CA PHE A 900 -8.56 31.91 -0.44
C PHE A 900 -10.04 32.22 -0.20
N SER A 901 -10.45 33.48 -0.19
CA SER A 901 -11.86 33.80 0.02
C SER A 901 -12.44 34.82 -0.95
N TYR A 902 -11.64 35.42 -1.82
CA TYR A 902 -12.13 36.40 -2.79
C TYR A 902 -13.34 35.88 -3.59
N PRO A 903 -14.41 36.68 -3.80
CA PRO A 903 -14.65 38.03 -3.28
C PRO A 903 -15.37 38.02 -1.91
N HIS A 904 -15.55 36.86 -1.30
CA HIS A 904 -16.21 36.66 -0.02
C HIS A 904 -15.25 36.75 1.18
N LYS A 905 -15.83 36.70 2.38
CA LYS A 905 -15.13 36.85 3.66
C LYS A 905 -14.71 35.50 4.23
N ILE A 906 -13.62 35.52 4.99
CA ILE A 906 -13.06 34.33 5.65
C ILE A 906 -13.77 34.11 6.98
N GLY A 907 -14.30 32.90 7.21
CA GLY A 907 -14.72 32.46 8.53
C GLY A 907 -13.53 31.93 9.32
N ILE A 908 -13.44 32.31 10.59
CA ILE A 908 -12.48 31.74 11.53
C ILE A 908 -13.27 31.00 12.58
N SER A 909 -12.88 29.78 12.92
CA SER A 909 -13.49 29.03 14.03
C SER A 909 -12.41 28.29 14.79
N ILE A 910 -12.64 28.10 16.09
CA ILE A 910 -11.68 27.46 17.00
C ILE A 910 -12.40 26.31 17.68
N TYR A 911 -11.91 25.08 17.54
CA TYR A 911 -12.52 23.92 18.22
C TYR A 911 -11.44 23.08 18.93
N GLY A 912 -11.87 22.22 19.85
CA GLY A 912 -10.97 21.27 20.53
C GLY A 912 -10.31 21.77 21.80
N ILE A 913 -10.93 22.73 22.49
CA ILE A 913 -10.45 23.18 23.80
C ILE A 913 -10.98 22.18 24.83
N ILE A 914 -10.11 21.41 25.48
CA ILE A 914 -10.52 20.32 26.38
C ILE A 914 -10.16 20.69 27.82
N ASN A 915 -11.10 20.54 28.76
CA ASN A 915 -10.83 20.68 30.19
C ASN A 915 -10.47 19.33 30.84
N ASN A 916 -9.99 19.38 32.07
CA ASN A 916 -9.62 18.18 32.83
C ASN A 916 -10.82 17.27 33.15
N ALA A 917 -12.04 17.80 33.20
CA ALA A 917 -13.27 17.02 33.36
C ALA A 917 -13.73 16.29 32.08
N GLY A 918 -13.01 16.44 30.97
CA GLY A 918 -13.27 15.75 29.70
C GLY A 918 -14.36 16.39 28.83
N PHE A 919 -14.68 17.66 29.08
CA PHE A 919 -15.56 18.44 28.24
C PHE A 919 -14.75 19.24 27.23
N PHE A 920 -15.23 19.29 25.99
CA PHE A 920 -14.70 20.15 24.94
C PHE A 920 -15.50 21.45 24.81
N ASN A 921 -14.83 22.48 24.31
CA ASN A 921 -15.41 23.76 23.94
C ASN A 921 -14.84 24.21 22.59
N GLY A 922 -15.59 25.07 21.93
CA GLY A 922 -15.23 25.68 20.66
C GLY A 922 -16.12 26.87 20.33
N TYR A 923 -15.69 27.61 19.33
CA TYR A 923 -16.32 28.83 18.85
C TYR A 923 -16.50 28.74 17.35
N SER A 924 -17.76 28.75 16.92
CA SER A 924 -18.14 28.90 15.53
C SER A 924 -17.77 30.31 15.03
N SER A 925 -17.65 30.50 13.71
CA SER A 925 -17.32 31.82 13.15
C SER A 925 -18.35 32.89 13.49
N GLN A 926 -19.62 32.51 13.60
CA GLN A 926 -20.67 33.41 14.07
C GLN A 926 -20.52 33.74 15.54
N GLN A 927 -20.24 32.76 16.40
CA GLN A 927 -20.02 33.05 17.82
C GLN A 927 -18.85 34.00 18.02
N MET A 928 -17.77 33.85 17.25
CA MET A 928 -16.63 34.78 17.28
C MET A 928 -17.00 36.20 16.82
N LEU A 929 -17.90 36.34 15.83
CA LEU A 929 -18.45 37.62 15.37
C LEU A 929 -19.38 38.27 16.40
N ASP A 930 -20.33 37.50 16.95
CA ASP A 930 -21.37 37.99 17.86
C ASP A 930 -20.81 38.45 19.22
N SER A 931 -19.71 37.83 19.65
CA SER A 931 -19.15 37.96 21.00
C SER A 931 -18.30 39.21 21.23
N THR A 932 -18.30 40.18 20.32
CA THR A 932 -17.42 41.38 20.33
C THR A 932 -15.91 41.08 20.21
N PHE A 933 -15.50 39.81 20.20
CA PHE A 933 -14.09 39.38 20.08
C PHE A 933 -13.48 39.71 18.71
N TYR A 934 -14.30 39.76 17.66
CA TYR A 934 -13.89 39.98 16.27
C TYR A 934 -14.71 41.12 15.65
N GLN A 935 -14.13 42.32 15.56
CA GLN A 935 -14.80 43.50 14.95
C GLN A 935 -14.51 43.68 13.45
N HIS A 936 -13.64 42.86 12.85
CA HIS A 936 -13.22 43.07 11.47
C HIS A 936 -13.29 41.78 10.67
N GLU A 937 -14.38 41.61 9.92
CA GLU A 937 -14.41 40.67 8.81
C GLU A 937 -13.19 40.95 7.90
N ILE A 938 -12.37 39.93 7.61
CA ILE A 938 -11.26 40.07 6.66
C ILE A 938 -11.89 40.38 5.29
N GLU A 939 -11.97 41.66 4.94
CA GLU A 939 -12.34 42.09 3.61
C GLU A 939 -11.23 41.64 2.64
N PRO A 940 -11.54 40.86 1.59
CA PRO A 940 -10.54 40.49 0.61
C PRO A 940 -10.04 41.73 -0.14
N TYR A 941 -8.76 41.72 -0.52
CA TYR A 941 -8.22 42.77 -1.39
C TYR A 941 -9.01 42.81 -2.71
N ASN A 942 -9.53 44.00 -3.07
CA ASN A 942 -10.47 44.21 -4.18
C ASN A 942 -9.92 43.93 -5.59
N ASN A 943 -8.67 43.45 -5.75
CA ASN A 943 -8.07 43.31 -7.08
C ASN A 943 -7.13 42.10 -7.22
N PRO A 944 -7.64 40.89 -7.54
CA PRO A 944 -6.84 39.68 -7.72
C PRO A 944 -5.89 39.71 -8.95
N ILE A 945 -5.92 40.78 -9.75
CA ILE A 945 -5.26 40.86 -11.07
C ILE A 945 -3.80 41.35 -10.96
N ASN A 946 -3.44 42.05 -9.89
CA ASN A 946 -2.08 42.60 -9.68
C ASN A 946 -1.26 41.77 -8.67
N VAL A 947 -1.17 40.47 -8.91
CA VAL A 947 -0.33 39.55 -8.12
C VAL A 947 1.15 39.77 -8.46
N ASN A 948 2.00 39.91 -7.43
CA ASN A 948 3.44 39.69 -7.64
C ASN A 948 3.67 38.24 -8.10
N PRO A 949 4.66 37.96 -8.96
CA PRO A 949 5.00 36.60 -9.33
C PRO A 949 5.20 35.71 -8.10
N ASN A 950 4.62 34.50 -8.13
CA ASN A 950 4.75 33.50 -7.07
C ASN A 950 4.86 32.13 -7.71
N LEU A 951 5.76 31.29 -7.21
CA LEU A 951 6.01 29.95 -7.76
C LEU A 951 5.26 28.92 -6.90
N TYR A 952 4.47 28.04 -7.50
CA TYR A 952 3.74 26.98 -6.76
C TYR A 952 4.38 25.61 -6.89
N LYS A 953 4.79 25.24 -8.11
CA LYS A 953 5.33 23.92 -8.40
C LYS A 953 6.26 24.02 -9.61
N ALA A 954 7.37 23.30 -9.60
CA ALA A 954 8.20 23.15 -10.77
C ALA A 954 8.34 21.67 -11.10
N ILE A 955 8.17 21.32 -12.36
CA ILE A 955 8.07 19.94 -12.82
C ILE A 955 9.09 19.74 -13.91
N LEU A 956 9.91 18.70 -13.73
CA LEU A 956 10.89 18.28 -14.72
C LEU A 956 10.23 17.31 -15.70
N THR A 957 10.32 17.62 -16.99
CA THR A 957 10.04 16.62 -18.04
C THR A 957 11.36 15.92 -18.37
N ASN A 958 11.52 14.66 -17.98
CA ASN A 958 12.81 13.96 -17.86
C ASN A 958 13.65 13.83 -19.17
N ARG A 959 13.16 14.26 -20.35
CA ARG A 959 13.88 14.05 -21.62
C ARG A 959 14.03 15.26 -22.52
N ASN A 960 13.14 16.25 -22.45
CA ASN A 960 13.25 17.43 -23.31
C ASN A 960 14.12 18.54 -22.71
N SER A 961 14.70 18.30 -21.53
CA SER A 961 15.40 19.33 -20.76
C SER A 961 14.52 20.56 -20.53
N LYS A 962 13.24 20.33 -20.24
CA LYS A 962 12.27 21.40 -19.97
C LYS A 962 11.77 21.31 -18.54
N PHE A 963 11.80 22.42 -17.84
CA PHE A 963 10.99 22.63 -16.65
C PHE A 963 9.70 23.33 -17.03
N ILE A 964 8.58 22.83 -16.53
CA ILE A 964 7.34 23.58 -16.46
C ILE A 964 7.20 24.11 -15.04
N ILE A 965 7.23 25.43 -14.91
CA ILE A 965 7.05 26.12 -13.64
C ILE A 965 5.60 26.61 -13.60
N ILE A 966 4.84 26.05 -12.66
CA ILE A 966 3.48 26.46 -12.33
C ILE A 966 3.56 27.48 -11.20
N GLY A 967 2.87 28.59 -11.36
CA GLY A 967 2.84 29.71 -10.44
C GLY A 967 1.70 30.65 -10.76
N ARG A 968 1.88 31.93 -10.48
CA ARG A 968 0.93 33.00 -10.84
C ARG A 968 1.65 34.33 -10.99
N GLY A 969 1.06 35.25 -11.75
CA GLY A 969 1.54 36.62 -11.90
C GLY A 969 2.57 36.80 -13.01
N PHE A 970 2.78 35.79 -13.86
CA PHE A 970 3.75 35.84 -14.97
C PHE A 970 3.21 36.68 -16.14
N LYS A 971 3.35 38.00 -16.07
CA LYS A 971 2.93 38.89 -17.16
C LYS A 971 4.01 38.93 -18.24
N LYS A 972 3.64 38.84 -19.52
CA LYS A 972 4.56 38.93 -20.67
C LYS A 972 5.41 40.22 -20.70
N ASN A 973 4.93 41.29 -20.06
CA ASN A 973 5.62 42.58 -19.99
C ASN A 973 6.56 42.71 -18.78
N LEU A 974 6.60 41.72 -17.87
CA LEU A 974 7.53 41.72 -16.74
C LEU A 974 8.88 41.20 -17.23
N ILE A 975 9.95 41.96 -16.96
CA ILE A 975 11.30 41.43 -17.03
C ILE A 975 11.45 40.50 -15.82
N LEU A 976 11.39 39.21 -16.08
CA LEU A 976 11.58 38.14 -15.11
C LEU A 976 13.01 37.60 -15.27
N SER A 977 13.77 37.49 -14.18
CA SER A 977 15.00 36.70 -14.13
C SER A 977 14.73 35.44 -13.33
N ILE A 978 14.95 34.25 -13.89
CA ILE A 978 14.85 32.99 -13.13
C ILE A 978 16.24 32.66 -12.61
N ASN A 979 16.40 32.63 -11.29
CA ASN A 979 17.67 32.26 -10.67
C ASN A 979 17.64 30.76 -10.35
N ILE A 980 18.64 30.04 -10.86
CA ILE A 980 18.87 28.64 -10.54
C ILE A 980 20.03 28.58 -9.55
N LYS A 981 19.77 28.17 -8.31
CA LYS A 981 20.82 27.95 -7.34
C LYS A 981 21.15 26.46 -7.21
N LEU A 982 22.44 26.16 -7.40
CA LEU A 982 23.03 24.83 -7.39
C LEU A 982 23.95 24.71 -6.18
N GLU A 983 23.47 24.09 -5.09
CA GLU A 983 24.16 23.81 -3.81
C GLU A 983 24.71 25.04 -3.05
N SER A 984 25.11 26.12 -3.75
CA SER A 984 25.56 27.42 -3.26
C SER A 984 25.71 28.49 -4.37
N THR A 985 25.80 28.10 -5.65
CA THR A 985 26.03 29.04 -6.77
C THR A 985 24.72 29.42 -7.47
N SER A 986 24.41 30.72 -7.57
CA SER A 986 23.22 31.23 -8.27
C SER A 986 23.57 31.66 -9.68
N HIS A 987 22.84 31.16 -10.68
CA HIS A 987 22.98 31.54 -12.07
C HIS A 987 21.66 32.19 -12.57
N PRO A 988 21.68 33.45 -13.04
CA PRO A 988 20.52 34.02 -13.71
C PRO A 988 20.31 33.33 -15.05
N PHE A 989 19.09 32.91 -15.33
CA PHE A 989 18.69 32.18 -16.52
C PHE A 989 17.75 33.02 -17.38
N THR A 990 18.06 33.17 -18.67
CA THR A 990 17.32 34.03 -19.60
C THR A 990 16.51 33.26 -20.66
N ASN A 991 16.78 31.97 -20.85
CA ASN A 991 16.08 31.15 -21.86
C ASN A 991 14.81 30.50 -21.32
N PHE A 992 13.74 31.28 -21.19
CA PHE A 992 12.41 30.79 -20.81
C PHE A 992 11.32 31.40 -21.70
N THR A 993 10.19 30.71 -21.80
CA THR A 993 8.99 31.17 -22.49
C THR A 993 7.84 31.26 -21.48
N ILE A 994 7.20 32.42 -21.38
CA ILE A 994 5.96 32.57 -20.61
C ILE A 994 4.83 32.00 -21.45
N ILE A 995 4.30 30.83 -21.06
CA ILE A 995 3.15 30.19 -21.71
C ILE A 995 1.88 30.97 -21.36
N SER A 996 1.70 31.27 -20.07
CA SER A 996 0.53 31.99 -19.55
C SER A 996 0.86 32.75 -18.27
N THR A 997 -0.14 33.37 -17.64
CA THR A 997 0.09 34.07 -16.35
C THR A 997 0.33 33.12 -15.17
N THR A 998 0.07 31.82 -15.35
CA THR A 998 0.28 30.76 -14.36
C THR A 998 1.36 29.74 -14.74
N SER A 999 1.92 29.80 -15.96
CA SER A 999 2.89 28.81 -16.42
C SER A 999 4.06 29.40 -17.22
N ILE A 1000 5.27 28.93 -16.89
CA ILE A 1000 6.52 29.23 -17.60
C ILE A 1000 7.15 27.91 -18.06
N GLU A 1001 7.61 27.88 -19.30
CA GLU A 1001 8.51 26.86 -19.81
C GLU A 1001 9.96 27.36 -19.73
N LEU A 1002 10.84 26.58 -19.11
CA LEU A 1002 12.26 26.85 -19.02
C LEU A 1002 13.02 25.75 -19.73
N LEU A 1003 13.81 26.10 -20.75
CA LEU A 1003 14.67 25.13 -21.44
C LEU A 1003 16.04 25.10 -20.75
N VAL A 1004 16.32 24.03 -20.01
CA VAL A 1004 17.57 23.84 -19.27
C VAL A 1004 18.56 22.97 -20.02
N ASN A 1005 19.85 23.07 -19.65
CA ASN A 1005 20.87 22.15 -20.13
C ASN A 1005 20.75 20.79 -19.39
N PRO A 1006 20.79 19.65 -20.09
CA PRO A 1006 20.88 18.32 -19.49
C PRO A 1006 21.89 18.17 -18.34
N ASN A 1007 23.01 18.90 -18.40
CA ASN A 1007 24.06 18.81 -17.40
C ASN A 1007 23.65 19.34 -16.01
N LEU A 1008 22.60 20.17 -15.90
CA LEU A 1008 22.08 20.63 -14.60
C LEU A 1008 21.47 19.49 -13.78
N PHE A 1009 21.17 18.35 -14.41
CA PHE A 1009 20.57 17.18 -13.76
C PHE A 1009 21.55 16.33 -12.96
N THR A 1010 22.84 16.66 -12.93
CA THR A 1010 23.83 15.97 -12.10
C THR A 1010 23.86 16.46 -10.64
N HIS A 1011 23.14 17.54 -10.32
CA HIS A 1011 23.12 18.16 -8.99
C HIS A 1011 22.06 17.56 -8.06
N LEU A 1012 22.32 17.60 -6.74
CA LEU A 1012 21.46 16.98 -5.73
C LEU A 1012 20.13 17.72 -5.52
N SER A 1013 20.15 19.05 -5.65
CA SER A 1013 18.96 19.91 -5.53
C SER A 1013 19.11 21.15 -6.40
N ILE A 1014 18.01 21.59 -6.99
CA ILE A 1014 17.91 22.76 -7.83
C ILE A 1014 16.89 23.67 -7.18
N SER A 1015 17.29 24.89 -6.83
CA SER A 1015 16.33 25.86 -6.31
C SER A 1015 16.06 26.98 -7.31
N LEU A 1016 14.78 27.29 -7.49
CA LEU A 1016 14.28 28.27 -8.45
C LEU A 1016 13.65 29.44 -7.72
N SER A 1017 14.09 30.66 -8.04
CA SER A 1017 13.39 31.90 -7.70
C SER A 1017 13.24 32.76 -8.94
N ALA A 1018 12.31 33.71 -8.93
CA ALA A 1018 12.17 34.69 -9.99
C ALA A 1018 12.25 36.12 -9.43
N THR A 1019 12.90 37.03 -10.15
CA THR A 1019 13.05 38.43 -9.72
C THR A 1019 12.34 39.35 -10.71
N VAL A 1020 11.52 40.27 -10.21
CA VAL A 1020 10.88 41.34 -11.00
C VAL A 1020 11.77 42.60 -10.98
N VAL A 1021 11.88 43.31 -12.11
CA VAL A 1021 12.50 44.65 -12.15
C VAL A 1021 11.81 45.58 -11.13
N GLY A 1022 12.57 45.98 -10.11
CA GLY A 1022 12.07 46.61 -8.88
C GLY A 1022 12.56 45.94 -7.59
N GLY A 1023 13.22 44.78 -7.69
CA GLY A 1023 13.96 44.13 -6.58
C GLY A 1023 13.14 43.16 -5.72
N LYS A 1024 11.88 42.86 -6.09
CA LYS A 1024 11.09 41.83 -5.39
C LYS A 1024 11.39 40.46 -5.99
N GLU A 1025 11.94 39.56 -5.16
CA GLU A 1025 12.14 38.13 -5.48
C GLU A 1025 10.91 37.31 -5.08
N THR A 1026 10.58 36.27 -5.84
CA THR A 1026 9.55 35.28 -5.46
C THR A 1026 10.02 34.38 -4.33
N ASN A 1027 9.11 33.54 -3.82
CA ASN A 1027 9.50 32.37 -3.04
C ASN A 1027 10.40 31.42 -3.86
N GLU A 1028 11.17 30.60 -3.15
CA GLU A 1028 12.07 29.60 -3.70
C GLU A 1028 11.39 28.22 -3.77
N ILE A 1029 11.48 27.52 -4.90
CA ILE A 1029 11.07 26.12 -5.03
C ILE A 1029 12.30 25.25 -5.13
N VAL A 1030 12.41 24.24 -4.27
CA VAL A 1030 13.45 23.21 -4.35
C VAL A 1030 12.94 22.01 -5.14
N ILE A 1031 13.69 21.61 -6.16
CA ILE A 1031 13.47 20.40 -6.96
C ILE A 1031 14.62 19.43 -6.67
N ILE A 1032 14.28 18.17 -6.44
CA ILE A 1032 15.25 17.07 -6.34
C ILE A 1032 15.18 16.29 -7.66
N PRO A 1033 16.19 16.36 -8.53
CA PRO A 1033 16.22 15.56 -9.75
C PRO A 1033 16.24 14.06 -9.40
N ILE A 1034 15.44 13.27 -10.10
CA ILE A 1034 15.52 11.82 -9.99
C ILE A 1034 16.63 11.36 -10.94
N ILE A 1035 17.84 11.15 -10.42
CA ILE A 1035 18.95 10.60 -11.21
C ILE A 1035 18.77 9.09 -11.28
N PRO A 1036 18.57 8.49 -12.48
CA PRO A 1036 18.67 7.06 -12.64
C PRO A 1036 20.13 6.68 -12.40
N THR A 1037 20.47 6.23 -11.20
CA THR A 1037 21.76 5.60 -10.97
C THR A 1037 21.76 4.31 -11.79
N PRO A 1038 22.69 4.14 -12.76
CA PRO A 1038 22.86 2.84 -13.41
C PRO A 1038 23.39 1.89 -12.36
N ILE A 1039 22.49 1.18 -11.67
CA ILE A 1039 22.88 0.01 -10.91
C ILE A 1039 23.27 -1.00 -11.99
N GLN A 1040 24.58 -1.21 -12.14
CA GLN A 1040 25.12 -2.32 -12.91
C GLN A 1040 24.45 -3.59 -12.37
N PRO A 1041 23.99 -4.54 -13.22
CA PRO A 1041 23.39 -5.77 -12.70
C PRO A 1041 24.33 -6.33 -11.63
N PRO A 1042 23.85 -6.63 -10.42
CA PRO A 1042 24.64 -7.44 -9.53
C PRO A 1042 24.87 -8.74 -10.30
N ILE A 1043 26.12 -8.98 -10.63
CA ILE A 1043 26.64 -10.33 -10.54
C ILE A 1043 26.87 -10.48 -9.04
N PRO A 1044 25.94 -11.02 -8.23
CA PRO A 1044 26.44 -11.69 -7.06
C PRO A 1044 27.18 -12.90 -7.61
N SER A 1045 28.51 -12.81 -7.70
CA SER A 1045 29.23 -14.00 -7.28
C SER A 1045 28.80 -14.16 -5.83
N LEU A 1046 27.80 -15.01 -5.61
CA LEU A 1046 27.61 -15.60 -4.31
C LEU A 1046 29.01 -16.06 -3.92
N SER A 1047 29.53 -15.51 -2.81
CA SER A 1047 30.67 -16.13 -2.15
C SER A 1047 30.37 -17.63 -2.16
N PRO A 1048 31.26 -18.48 -2.69
CA PRO A 1048 30.92 -19.87 -2.98
C PRO A 1048 30.26 -20.44 -1.73
N ILE A 1049 29.03 -20.93 -1.91
CA ILE A 1049 28.27 -21.54 -0.83
C ILE A 1049 29.22 -22.59 -0.22
N PRO A 1050 29.64 -22.43 1.04
CA PRO A 1050 30.60 -23.34 1.63
C PRO A 1050 29.93 -24.70 1.61
N THR A 1051 30.54 -25.63 0.89
CA THR A 1051 30.14 -27.03 0.90
C THR A 1051 31.17 -27.75 1.74
N SER A 1052 30.72 -28.32 2.85
CA SER A 1052 31.45 -29.34 3.59
C SER A 1052 31.99 -30.41 2.63
N GLN A 1053 33.20 -30.89 2.88
CA GLN A 1053 33.81 -31.95 2.08
C GLN A 1053 32.90 -33.21 2.06
N PRO A 1054 32.85 -33.96 0.94
CA PRO A 1054 32.04 -35.17 0.84
C PRO A 1054 32.35 -36.14 1.99
N GLN A 1055 31.30 -36.59 2.69
CA GLN A 1055 31.42 -37.47 3.85
C GLN A 1055 31.16 -38.93 3.45
N LYS A 1056 32.00 -39.85 3.96
CA LYS A 1056 31.76 -41.29 3.88
C LYS A 1056 30.76 -41.70 4.96
N CYS A 1057 29.91 -42.66 4.65
CA CYS A 1057 29.01 -43.27 5.62
C CYS A 1057 29.80 -43.95 6.75
N GLN A 1058 29.33 -43.79 7.98
CA GLN A 1058 29.96 -44.31 9.19
C GLN A 1058 29.01 -45.28 9.91
N GLY A 1059 29.51 -45.93 10.96
CA GLY A 1059 28.75 -46.90 11.76
C GLY A 1059 29.08 -48.36 11.45
N ASN A 1060 28.84 -49.24 12.42
CA ASN A 1060 28.88 -50.68 12.25
C ASN A 1060 27.71 -51.34 13.01
N PRO A 1061 26.63 -51.77 12.32
CA PRO A 1061 26.44 -51.73 10.86
C PRO A 1061 26.41 -50.30 10.29
N GLU A 1062 26.76 -50.14 9.01
CA GLU A 1062 26.77 -48.83 8.33
C GLU A 1062 25.41 -48.13 8.49
N CYS A 1063 25.43 -46.86 8.88
CA CYS A 1063 24.25 -46.05 9.20
C CYS A 1063 23.31 -46.69 10.23
N GLY A 1064 23.85 -47.43 11.20
CA GLY A 1064 23.09 -48.11 12.25
C GLY A 1064 22.27 -49.30 11.74
N GLY A 1065 22.42 -49.65 10.45
CA GLY A 1065 21.65 -50.68 9.77
C GLY A 1065 20.41 -50.14 9.04
N PRO A 1066 19.79 -50.96 8.17
CA PRO A 1066 18.72 -50.53 7.27
C PRO A 1066 17.42 -50.10 7.97
N THR A 1067 17.28 -50.34 9.28
CA THR A 1067 16.15 -49.86 10.09
C THR A 1067 16.37 -48.47 10.67
N ASN A 1068 17.62 -47.99 10.71
CA ASN A 1068 18.00 -46.76 11.37
C ASN A 1068 18.37 -45.67 10.36
N GLY A 1069 18.85 -46.05 9.18
CA GLY A 1069 19.14 -45.14 8.09
C GLY A 1069 19.67 -45.85 6.85
N TYR A 1070 20.00 -45.05 5.84
CA TYR A 1070 20.64 -45.52 4.62
C TYR A 1070 21.78 -44.61 4.19
N CYS A 1071 22.77 -45.17 3.51
CA CYS A 1071 23.94 -44.45 3.05
C CYS A 1071 23.66 -43.73 1.72
N LYS A 1072 23.91 -42.42 1.67
CA LYS A 1072 23.93 -41.65 0.41
C LYS A 1072 25.36 -41.21 0.10
N ILE A 1073 25.90 -41.72 -1.00
CA ILE A 1073 27.28 -41.47 -1.43
C ILE A 1073 27.54 -39.96 -1.57
N GLY A 1074 28.61 -39.48 -0.94
CA GLY A 1074 29.01 -38.07 -0.95
C GLY A 1074 28.28 -37.20 0.08
N VAL A 1075 27.21 -37.70 0.69
CA VAL A 1075 26.39 -36.99 1.68
C VAL A 1075 26.55 -37.59 3.09
N GLY A 1076 26.74 -38.91 3.20
CA GLY A 1076 26.82 -39.62 4.48
C GLY A 1076 25.53 -40.40 4.80
N CYS A 1077 25.31 -40.70 6.07
CA CYS A 1077 24.15 -41.45 6.53
C CYS A 1077 22.90 -40.55 6.64
N LEU A 1078 21.80 -40.97 6.01
CA LEU A 1078 20.48 -40.36 6.16
C LEU A 1078 19.66 -41.22 7.12
N CYS A 1079 19.30 -40.65 8.27
CA CYS A 1079 18.67 -41.38 9.36
C CYS A 1079 17.14 -41.36 9.23
N TYR A 1080 16.51 -42.47 9.59
CA TYR A 1080 15.06 -42.54 9.78
C TYR A 1080 14.70 -42.05 11.18
N SER A 1081 13.73 -41.15 11.29
CA SER A 1081 13.25 -40.69 12.61
C SER A 1081 12.81 -41.90 13.46
N PRO A 1082 13.18 -41.99 14.75
CA PRO A 1082 13.81 -40.95 15.59
C PRO A 1082 15.34 -41.04 15.68
N PHE A 1083 16.02 -41.72 14.75
CA PHE A 1083 17.48 -41.84 14.73
C PHE A 1083 18.15 -40.59 14.15
N ILE A 1084 19.33 -40.25 14.68
CA ILE A 1084 20.14 -39.10 14.27
C ILE A 1084 21.63 -39.39 14.48
N GLY A 1085 22.48 -38.48 14.01
CA GLY A 1085 23.94 -38.56 14.11
C GLY A 1085 24.58 -39.02 12.82
N ILE A 1086 25.91 -38.87 12.73
CA ILE A 1086 26.69 -39.19 11.53
C ILE A 1086 26.66 -40.67 11.12
N ASP A 1087 26.20 -41.55 12.01
CA ASP A 1087 26.08 -42.99 11.83
C ASP A 1087 24.68 -43.54 12.18
N CYS A 1088 23.68 -42.68 12.45
CA CYS A 1088 22.30 -43.04 12.82
C CYS A 1088 22.18 -44.01 14.02
N THR A 1089 23.12 -43.98 14.97
CA THR A 1089 23.07 -44.81 16.18
C THR A 1089 22.45 -44.10 17.39
N SER A 1090 22.31 -42.78 17.34
CA SER A 1090 21.68 -41.97 18.39
C SER A 1090 20.17 -41.88 18.18
N LYS A 1091 19.37 -41.81 19.25
CA LYS A 1091 17.92 -41.58 19.19
C LYS A 1091 17.55 -40.30 19.93
N ILE A 1092 16.61 -39.53 19.40
CA ILE A 1092 16.06 -38.36 20.12
C ILE A 1092 15.28 -38.81 21.36
N ILE A 1093 15.50 -38.13 22.49
CA ILE A 1093 14.72 -38.34 23.71
C ILE A 1093 13.62 -37.28 23.77
N ILE A 1094 12.36 -37.71 23.82
CA ILE A 1094 11.25 -36.80 24.07
C ILE A 1094 11.33 -36.35 25.53
N VAL A 1095 11.59 -35.06 25.73
CA VAL A 1095 11.59 -34.42 27.05
C VAL A 1095 10.52 -33.35 27.10
N THR A 1096 10.02 -33.04 28.30
CA THR A 1096 9.09 -31.93 28.48
C THR A 1096 9.78 -30.60 28.16
N PRO A 1097 9.05 -29.60 27.62
CA PRO A 1097 9.60 -28.27 27.37
C PRO A 1097 10.31 -27.71 28.61
N PRO A 1098 11.55 -27.21 28.49
CA PRO A 1098 12.31 -26.71 29.62
C PRO A 1098 11.75 -25.36 30.10
N ILE A 1099 11.90 -25.09 31.40
CA ILE A 1099 11.65 -23.76 31.95
C ILE A 1099 12.89 -22.91 31.68
N VAL A 1100 12.74 -21.91 30.81
CA VAL A 1100 13.83 -20.98 30.50
C VAL A 1100 14.10 -20.02 31.68
N ASN A 1101 15.36 -19.59 31.85
CA ASN A 1101 15.72 -18.66 32.91
C ASN A 1101 15.30 -17.22 32.55
N PRO A 1102 14.49 -16.51 33.35
CA PRO A 1102 14.07 -15.15 33.01
C PRO A 1102 15.19 -14.09 33.15
N SER A 1103 16.33 -14.40 33.79
CA SER A 1103 17.41 -13.42 34.01
C SER A 1103 18.49 -13.41 32.91
N LYS A 1104 18.59 -14.48 32.12
CA LYS A 1104 19.56 -14.66 31.05
C LYS A 1104 19.09 -15.76 30.08
N PRO A 1105 19.49 -15.76 28.81
CA PRO A 1105 19.11 -16.76 27.81
C PRO A 1105 19.83 -18.11 28.07
N GLU A 1106 19.55 -18.68 29.24
CA GLU A 1106 20.05 -19.97 29.68
C GLU A 1106 18.90 -20.96 29.76
N THR A 1107 19.08 -22.10 29.09
CA THR A 1107 18.12 -23.21 29.14
C THR A 1107 18.74 -24.36 29.89
N THR A 1108 18.04 -24.86 30.91
CA THR A 1108 18.36 -26.13 31.56
C THR A 1108 17.33 -27.17 31.17
N ILE A 1109 17.79 -28.30 30.63
CA ILE A 1109 16.93 -29.42 30.25
C ILE A 1109 17.25 -30.59 31.19
N ASP A 1110 16.25 -31.03 31.95
CA ASP A 1110 16.34 -32.21 32.81
C ASP A 1110 15.93 -33.46 31.99
N VAL A 1111 16.79 -34.48 31.94
CA VAL A 1111 16.50 -35.74 31.22
C VAL A 1111 15.84 -36.74 32.17
N PRO A 1112 14.62 -37.23 31.89
CA PRO A 1112 13.97 -38.25 32.69
C PRO A 1112 14.70 -39.60 32.54
N THR A 1113 14.83 -40.33 33.65
CA THR A 1113 15.43 -41.67 33.67
C THR A 1113 14.46 -42.72 33.11
N GLN A 1114 14.76 -43.27 31.94
CA GLN A 1114 14.10 -44.50 31.48
C GLN A 1114 14.73 -45.72 32.17
N SER A 1115 14.32 -46.02 33.39
CA SER A 1115 14.63 -47.29 34.07
C SER A 1115 13.51 -47.64 35.05
N ASN A 1116 12.78 -48.71 34.78
CA ASN A 1116 11.78 -49.31 35.68
C ASN A 1116 12.36 -49.92 36.96
N ASN A 1117 13.65 -49.72 37.26
CA ASN A 1117 14.27 -50.16 38.51
C ASN A 1117 14.35 -49.02 39.53
N THR A 1118 13.58 -49.18 40.59
CA THR A 1118 13.53 -48.40 41.83
C THR A 1118 14.92 -48.15 42.45
N THR A 1119 15.10 -46.97 43.05
CA THR A 1119 16.14 -46.52 44.02
C THR A 1119 17.38 -45.72 43.54
N GLY A 1120 17.27 -44.83 42.56
CA GLY A 1120 18.28 -43.77 42.38
C GLY A 1120 17.79 -42.61 41.52
N ASN A 1121 17.64 -41.41 42.11
CA ASN A 1121 17.43 -40.14 41.39
C ASN A 1121 18.66 -39.82 40.53
N ASN A 1122 18.77 -40.42 39.35
CA ASN A 1122 19.81 -40.08 38.38
C ASN A 1122 19.29 -38.92 37.52
N ASN A 1123 19.64 -37.68 37.87
CA ASN A 1123 19.25 -36.53 37.07
C ASN A 1123 20.43 -36.15 36.17
N VAL A 1124 20.21 -36.22 34.86
CA VAL A 1124 21.12 -35.63 33.87
C VAL A 1124 20.57 -34.26 33.49
N LYS A 1125 21.44 -33.25 33.54
CA LYS A 1125 21.11 -31.86 33.20
C LYS A 1125 21.95 -31.40 32.03
N SER A 1126 21.31 -30.81 31.03
CA SER A 1126 21.97 -30.12 29.92
C SER A 1126 21.74 -28.61 30.05
N ILE A 1127 22.79 -27.81 29.86
CA ILE A 1127 22.77 -26.35 30.03
C ILE A 1127 23.33 -25.70 28.76
N ILE A 1128 22.61 -24.67 28.26
CA ILE A 1128 23.00 -23.84 27.11
C ILE A 1128 23.03 -22.39 27.55
N SER A 1129 24.05 -21.62 27.19
CA SER A 1129 24.08 -20.18 27.46
C SER A 1129 24.78 -19.39 26.35
N ILE A 1130 24.31 -18.18 26.09
CA ILE A 1130 25.08 -17.14 25.39
C ILE A 1130 25.98 -16.46 26.43
N VAL A 1131 27.28 -16.40 26.18
CA VAL A 1131 28.30 -16.03 27.18
C VAL A 1131 28.81 -14.61 26.95
N ALA A 1132 29.33 -14.35 25.75
CA ALA A 1132 30.02 -13.09 25.45
C ALA A 1132 30.00 -12.77 23.95
N LEU A 1133 30.30 -11.51 23.65
CA LEU A 1133 30.62 -11.02 22.31
C LEU A 1133 32.07 -10.53 22.32
N ARG A 1134 32.94 -11.06 21.46
CA ARG A 1134 34.34 -10.66 21.38
C ARG A 1134 34.74 -10.21 19.97
N GLU A 1135 35.54 -9.15 19.89
CA GLU A 1135 36.12 -8.65 18.66
C GLU A 1135 37.54 -9.19 18.52
N LEU A 1136 37.83 -9.80 17.38
CA LEU A 1136 39.11 -10.43 17.07
C LEU A 1136 39.80 -9.71 15.91
N ASN A 1137 41.12 -9.60 15.98
CA ASN A 1137 41.93 -9.18 14.84
C ASN A 1137 41.94 -10.31 13.79
N SER A 1138 41.50 -10.03 12.57
CA SER A 1138 41.37 -11.05 11.52
C SER A 1138 42.70 -11.62 11.01
N VAL A 1139 43.83 -10.94 11.28
CA VAL A 1139 45.16 -11.39 10.87
C VAL A 1139 45.84 -12.21 11.97
N THR A 1140 45.77 -11.77 13.23
CA THR A 1140 46.46 -12.44 14.35
C THR A 1140 45.58 -13.43 15.11
N GLY A 1141 44.26 -13.31 15.03
CA GLY A 1141 43.31 -14.05 15.87
C GLY A 1141 43.26 -13.56 17.32
N GLU A 1142 43.99 -12.50 17.66
CA GLU A 1142 44.03 -11.96 19.02
C GLU A 1142 42.74 -11.22 19.39
N GLU A 1143 42.35 -11.31 20.65
CA GLU A 1143 41.20 -10.59 21.21
C GLU A 1143 41.52 -9.10 21.34
N VAL A 1144 40.76 -8.28 20.61
CA VAL A 1144 40.82 -6.82 20.66
C VAL A 1144 39.91 -6.30 21.78
N LYS A 1145 38.74 -6.94 21.96
CA LYS A 1145 37.75 -6.58 22.97
C LYS A 1145 36.85 -7.76 23.30
N ILE A 1146 36.41 -7.88 24.54
CA ILE A 1146 35.36 -8.82 24.96
C ILE A 1146 34.29 -8.11 25.79
N HIS A 1147 33.03 -8.47 25.55
CA HIS A 1147 31.88 -8.04 26.32
C HIS A 1147 31.10 -9.26 26.82
N TYR A 1148 31.12 -9.49 28.13
CA TYR A 1148 30.32 -10.53 28.76
C TYR A 1148 28.89 -10.04 28.96
N PHE A 1149 27.91 -10.89 28.63
CA PHE A 1149 26.51 -10.54 28.80
C PHE A 1149 26.07 -10.67 30.26
N GLU A 1150 25.95 -9.55 30.97
CA GLU A 1150 25.57 -9.54 32.40
C GLU A 1150 24.07 -9.40 32.63
N LYS A 1151 23.37 -8.62 31.79
CA LYS A 1151 21.96 -8.28 31.95
C LYS A 1151 21.19 -8.53 30.66
N TRP A 1152 20.00 -9.12 30.82
CA TRP A 1152 19.04 -9.36 29.75
C TRP A 1152 17.65 -8.90 30.18
N ILE A 1153 16.91 -8.34 29.24
CA ILE A 1153 15.48 -8.04 29.36
C ILE A 1153 14.73 -9.23 28.77
N TYR A 1154 13.97 -9.93 29.60
CA TYR A 1154 13.19 -11.10 29.21
C TYR A 1154 11.76 -10.72 28.83
N THR A 1155 11.21 -11.38 27.81
CA THR A 1155 9.80 -11.31 27.46
C THR A 1155 9.31 -12.72 27.12
N ASN A 1156 8.29 -13.17 27.86
CA ASN A 1156 7.60 -14.41 27.54
C ASN A 1156 6.63 -14.15 26.37
N VAL A 1157 6.82 -14.84 25.24
CA VAL A 1157 5.96 -14.70 24.07
C VAL A 1157 4.93 -15.82 24.02
N SER A 1158 5.35 -17.06 24.29
CA SER A 1158 4.48 -18.22 24.38
C SER A 1158 5.12 -19.30 25.26
N GLU A 1159 4.40 -20.39 25.51
CA GLU A 1159 4.94 -21.57 26.21
C GLU A 1159 6.19 -22.16 25.56
N THR A 1160 6.42 -21.92 24.27
CA THR A 1160 7.55 -22.47 23.50
C THR A 1160 8.51 -21.40 22.99
N ILE A 1161 8.18 -20.11 23.12
CA ILE A 1161 8.98 -19.00 22.57
C ILE A 1161 9.29 -17.98 23.66
N SER A 1162 10.56 -17.68 23.81
CA SER A 1162 11.06 -16.71 24.80
C SER A 1162 12.05 -15.74 24.17
N HIS A 1163 11.88 -14.45 24.48
CA HIS A 1163 12.71 -13.38 23.96
C HIS A 1163 13.62 -12.80 25.03
N TYR A 1164 14.86 -12.52 24.66
CA TYR A 1164 15.84 -11.86 25.49
C TYR A 1164 16.50 -10.73 24.72
N GLN A 1165 16.75 -9.62 25.40
CA GLN A 1165 17.42 -8.46 24.82
C GLN A 1165 18.51 -7.92 25.74
N SER A 1166 19.70 -7.67 25.20
CA SER A 1166 20.83 -7.05 25.89
C SER A 1166 21.39 -5.90 25.05
N ASN A 1167 22.03 -4.93 25.69
CA ASN A 1167 22.57 -3.74 25.04
C ASN A 1167 24.05 -3.60 25.38
N ILE A 1168 24.88 -3.44 24.35
CA ILE A 1168 26.31 -3.22 24.47
C ILE A 1168 26.61 -1.80 24.05
N THR A 1169 27.06 -0.96 24.98
CA THR A 1169 27.50 0.40 24.66
C THR A 1169 28.98 0.40 24.30
N ASN A 1170 29.32 0.77 23.06
CA ASN A 1170 30.69 0.91 22.62
C ASN A 1170 31.14 2.37 22.77
N ASN A 1171 32.11 2.63 23.66
CA ASN A 1171 32.66 3.98 23.91
C ASN A 1171 33.62 4.49 22.79
N GLY A 1172 33.57 3.91 21.58
CA GLY A 1172 34.44 4.30 20.45
C GLY A 1172 33.74 5.26 19.50
N GLY A 1173 34.18 6.51 19.44
CA GLY A 1173 33.86 7.49 18.36
C GLY A 1173 32.43 8.08 18.32
N GLY A 1174 31.45 7.44 18.94
CA GLY A 1174 30.08 7.92 19.12
C GLY A 1174 29.34 6.91 20.00
N SER A 1175 28.43 7.34 20.87
CA SER A 1175 27.68 6.44 21.76
C SER A 1175 26.67 5.60 20.96
N MET A 1176 27.15 4.68 20.13
CA MET A 1176 26.32 3.68 19.47
C MET A 1176 26.10 2.50 20.41
N VAL A 1177 24.85 2.07 20.54
CA VAL A 1177 24.44 0.91 21.34
C VAL A 1177 24.18 -0.24 20.37
N THR A 1178 24.93 -1.33 20.51
CA THR A 1178 24.64 -2.58 19.81
C THR A 1178 23.62 -3.35 20.61
N ASN A 1179 22.44 -3.55 20.03
CA ASN A 1179 21.40 -4.41 20.58
C ASN A 1179 21.68 -5.86 20.20
N VAL A 1180 21.61 -6.75 21.19
CA VAL A 1180 21.69 -8.20 21.02
C VAL A 1180 20.36 -8.80 21.43
N LYS A 1181 19.68 -9.45 20.49
CA LYS A 1181 18.40 -10.11 20.72
C LYS A 1181 18.59 -11.61 20.57
N ALA A 1182 18.06 -12.39 21.51
CA ALA A 1182 18.07 -13.85 21.46
C ALA A 1182 16.64 -14.39 21.59
N ILE A 1183 16.24 -15.23 20.64
CA ILE A 1183 14.95 -15.92 20.64
C ILE A 1183 15.22 -17.40 20.86
N LEU A 1184 14.61 -17.93 21.91
CA LEU A 1184 14.63 -19.36 22.22
C LEU A 1184 13.29 -19.94 21.78
N GLN A 1185 13.33 -20.94 20.91
CA GLN A 1185 12.15 -21.65 20.41
C GLN A 1185 12.28 -23.16 20.67
N TRP A 1186 11.28 -23.71 21.35
CA TRP A 1186 11.17 -25.14 21.62
C TRP A 1186 10.24 -25.84 20.63
N PHE A 1187 10.74 -26.90 19.99
CA PHE A 1187 9.98 -27.70 19.04
C PHE A 1187 9.36 -28.92 19.74
N LYS A 1188 8.03 -28.95 19.85
CA LYS A 1188 7.30 -30.10 20.44
C LYS A 1188 7.23 -31.29 19.46
N ASN A 1189 7.17 -30.99 18.17
CA ASN A 1189 7.08 -31.96 17.08
C ASN A 1189 8.22 -31.73 16.07
N ASP A 1190 8.45 -32.70 15.19
CA ASP A 1190 9.37 -32.52 14.07
C ASP A 1190 8.78 -31.46 13.10
N GLU A 1191 9.57 -30.44 12.76
CA GLU A 1191 9.18 -29.33 11.88
C GLU A 1191 10.31 -29.00 10.90
N ASN A 1192 9.96 -28.70 9.64
CA ASN A 1192 10.92 -28.20 8.66
C ASN A 1192 10.93 -26.67 8.73
N ILE A 1193 12.11 -26.09 8.93
CA ILE A 1193 12.32 -24.65 8.92
C ILE A 1193 13.30 -24.26 7.82
N THR A 1194 13.28 -23.00 7.43
CA THR A 1194 14.24 -22.44 6.48
C THR A 1194 15.04 -21.33 7.16
N PHE A 1195 16.37 -21.42 7.11
CA PHE A 1195 17.27 -20.37 7.59
C PHE A 1195 18.42 -20.17 6.59
N ALA A 1196 18.76 -18.91 6.30
CA ALA A 1196 19.87 -18.55 5.41
C ALA A 1196 19.88 -19.34 4.07
N ASN A 1197 18.70 -19.43 3.43
CA ASN A 1197 18.44 -20.20 2.20
C ASN A 1197 18.78 -21.69 2.32
N GLN A 1198 18.56 -22.28 3.48
CA GLN A 1198 18.78 -23.69 3.76
C GLN A 1198 17.60 -24.29 4.52
N GLU A 1199 17.05 -25.40 4.02
CA GLU A 1199 16.06 -26.19 4.74
C GLU A 1199 16.74 -27.00 5.85
N LEU A 1200 16.14 -26.98 7.03
CA LEU A 1200 16.62 -27.64 8.23
C LEU A 1200 15.45 -28.35 8.88
N ILE A 1201 15.69 -29.60 9.29
CA ILE A 1201 14.73 -30.35 10.09
C ILE A 1201 15.04 -30.04 11.55
N MET A 1202 14.07 -29.47 12.26
CA MET A 1202 14.04 -29.39 13.71
C MET A 1202 13.30 -30.62 14.20
N HIS A 1203 13.96 -31.45 14.99
CA HIS A 1203 13.29 -32.60 15.56
C HIS A 1203 12.50 -32.20 16.80
N SER A 1204 11.57 -33.06 17.21
CA SER A 1204 10.91 -32.95 18.50
C SER A 1204 11.94 -32.89 19.63
N SER A 1205 11.67 -32.06 20.64
CA SER A 1205 12.59 -31.78 21.75
C SER A 1205 13.90 -31.07 21.37
N THR A 1206 13.88 -30.28 20.28
CA THR A 1206 14.98 -29.37 19.91
C THR A 1206 14.73 -27.96 20.48
N MET A 1207 15.77 -27.34 21.04
CA MET A 1207 15.81 -25.93 21.42
C MET A 1207 16.64 -25.14 20.42
N LYS A 1208 16.02 -24.20 19.73
CA LYS A 1208 16.67 -23.32 18.75
C LYS A 1208 16.95 -21.94 19.34
N TYR A 1209 18.12 -21.39 19.03
CA TYR A 1209 18.58 -20.08 19.48
C TYR A 1209 18.81 -19.17 18.26
N THR A 1210 17.89 -18.27 17.98
CA THR A 1210 18.10 -17.22 16.96
C THR A 1210 18.71 -16.00 17.63
N ILE A 1211 19.92 -15.62 17.23
CA ILE A 1211 20.65 -14.48 17.81
C ILE A 1211 20.80 -13.39 16.75
N GLU A 1212 20.26 -12.21 17.01
CA GLU A 1212 20.36 -11.02 16.17
C GLU A 1212 21.23 -9.94 16.83
N LEU A 1213 22.13 -9.35 16.04
CA LEU A 1213 22.90 -8.18 16.42
C LEU A 1213 22.49 -6.99 15.55
N SER A 1214 22.22 -5.85 16.17
CA SER A 1214 22.17 -4.56 15.47
C SER A 1214 23.59 -4.09 15.09
N PRO A 1215 23.78 -2.92 14.47
CA PRO A 1215 25.10 -2.43 14.08
C PRO A 1215 26.11 -2.47 15.24
N TYR A 1216 27.31 -2.99 14.97
CA TYR A 1216 28.43 -3.03 15.91
C TYR A 1216 29.56 -2.11 15.47
N THR A 1217 30.05 -1.27 16.39
CA THR A 1217 31.19 -0.39 16.13
C THR A 1217 32.50 -1.15 16.30
N PHE A 1218 33.05 -1.64 15.19
CA PHE A 1218 34.36 -2.29 15.17
C PHE A 1218 35.48 -1.30 15.46
N SER A 1219 36.46 -1.73 16.25
CA SER A 1219 37.70 -0.98 16.53
C SER A 1219 38.56 -0.84 15.27
N ASN A 1220 38.52 -1.83 14.38
CA ASN A 1220 39.11 -1.79 13.05
C ASN A 1220 38.15 -2.45 12.04
N PRO A 1221 37.88 -1.85 10.85
CA PRO A 1221 37.01 -2.43 9.82
C PRO A 1221 37.46 -3.82 9.32
N LEU A 1222 38.71 -4.20 9.54
CA LEU A 1222 39.24 -5.52 9.19
C LEU A 1222 38.97 -6.58 10.25
N ASN A 1223 38.51 -6.23 11.45
CA ASN A 1223 38.28 -7.18 12.54
C ASN A 1223 37.03 -8.04 12.31
N ASN A 1224 37.01 -9.18 12.97
CA ASN A 1224 35.85 -10.07 13.04
C ASN A 1224 35.19 -9.96 14.41
N LEU A 1225 33.88 -10.21 14.46
CA LEU A 1225 33.12 -10.33 15.69
C LEU A 1225 32.85 -11.82 15.95
N GLN A 1226 32.85 -12.25 17.20
CA GLN A 1226 32.59 -13.63 17.55
C GLN A 1226 31.62 -13.74 18.71
N ILE A 1227 30.51 -14.45 18.49
CA ILE A 1227 29.55 -14.79 19.53
C ILE A 1227 30.03 -16.05 20.24
N VAL A 1228 30.18 -16.00 21.56
CA VAL A 1228 30.59 -17.13 22.38
C VAL A 1228 29.37 -17.76 23.04
N MET A 1229 29.15 -19.04 22.78
CA MET A 1229 28.13 -19.85 23.42
C MET A 1229 28.77 -20.97 24.25
N SER A 1230 28.08 -21.44 25.28
CA SER A 1230 28.49 -22.62 26.05
C SER A 1230 27.41 -23.68 26.03
N ALA A 1231 27.86 -24.94 25.99
CA ALA A 1231 27.05 -26.14 26.14
C ALA A 1231 27.67 -27.01 27.24
N GLN A 1232 26.85 -27.55 28.13
CA GLN A 1232 27.29 -28.42 29.21
C GLN A 1232 26.29 -29.55 29.41
N ILE A 1233 26.77 -30.75 29.72
CA ILE A 1233 25.95 -31.86 30.24
C ILE A 1233 26.58 -32.38 31.54
N GLN A 1234 25.76 -32.66 32.55
CA GLN A 1234 26.19 -33.18 33.85
C GLN A 1234 25.24 -34.23 34.40
N SER A 1235 25.77 -35.21 35.13
CA SER A 1235 25.03 -36.29 35.77
C SER A 1235 25.28 -36.31 37.28
N SER A 1236 24.23 -36.55 38.07
CA SER A 1236 24.36 -36.81 39.50
C SER A 1236 24.91 -38.21 39.83
N LYS A 1237 25.00 -39.11 38.85
CA LYS A 1237 25.44 -40.51 39.04
C LYS A 1237 26.95 -40.60 39.19
N GLU A 1238 27.42 -41.31 40.21
CA GLU A 1238 28.84 -41.70 40.33
C GLU A 1238 29.22 -42.86 39.39
N ASN A 1239 30.50 -42.93 39.01
CA ASN A 1239 31.06 -43.91 38.06
C ASN A 1239 30.46 -43.79 36.65
N THR A 1240 30.29 -42.57 36.14
CA THR A 1240 30.05 -42.37 34.72
C THR A 1240 31.37 -42.14 33.98
N CYS A 1241 31.26 -42.09 32.66
CA CYS A 1241 32.27 -41.53 31.81
C CYS A 1241 31.66 -40.35 31.06
N SER A 1242 32.47 -39.37 30.71
CA SER A 1242 32.10 -38.31 29.79
C SER A 1242 32.93 -38.38 28.51
N ASP A 1243 32.40 -37.81 27.44
CA ASP A 1243 33.05 -37.71 26.14
C ASP A 1243 32.64 -36.44 25.41
N LYS A 1244 33.50 -35.94 24.52
CA LYS A 1244 33.19 -34.79 23.67
C LYS A 1244 33.70 -34.99 22.26
N GLU A 1245 32.87 -34.58 21.32
CA GLU A 1245 33.14 -34.67 19.90
C GLU A 1245 32.70 -33.38 19.21
N PHE A 1246 33.55 -32.86 18.34
CA PHE A 1246 33.23 -31.72 17.48
C PHE A 1246 33.55 -32.10 16.03
N GLY A 1247 32.58 -31.92 15.13
CA GLY A 1247 32.70 -32.42 13.77
C GLY A 1247 31.95 -31.58 12.75
N ASN A 1248 31.91 -32.10 11.52
CA ASN A 1248 31.23 -31.49 10.38
C ASN A 1248 30.15 -32.45 9.86
N THR A 1249 29.05 -31.90 9.41
CA THR A 1249 28.00 -32.63 8.68
C THR A 1249 27.86 -32.08 7.26
N VAL A 1250 27.48 -32.96 6.32
CA VAL A 1250 27.30 -32.57 4.91
C VAL A 1250 25.86 -32.21 4.56
N ILE A 1251 24.90 -32.96 5.11
CA ILE A 1251 23.47 -32.82 4.80
C ILE A 1251 22.97 -31.40 5.07
N ASP A 1252 23.32 -30.87 6.24
CA ASP A 1252 22.91 -29.55 6.72
C ASP A 1252 24.10 -28.58 6.81
N ASN A 1253 25.23 -28.90 6.18
CA ASN A 1253 26.40 -28.02 6.04
C ASN A 1253 26.74 -27.25 7.34
N SER A 1254 26.84 -27.98 8.45
CA SER A 1254 26.97 -27.41 9.78
C SER A 1254 28.20 -27.99 10.49
N ASN A 1255 28.54 -27.38 11.62
CA ASN A 1255 29.35 -28.01 12.64
C ASN A 1255 28.42 -28.60 13.69
N TYR A 1256 28.78 -29.75 14.26
CA TYR A 1256 28.09 -30.25 15.44
C TYR A 1256 29.06 -30.36 16.60
N ILE A 1257 28.53 -30.17 17.80
CA ILE A 1257 29.13 -30.59 19.04
C ILE A 1257 28.27 -31.68 19.67
N LYS A 1258 28.90 -32.73 20.19
CA LYS A 1258 28.25 -33.81 20.91
C LYS A 1258 28.97 -33.98 22.24
N LEU A 1259 28.28 -33.63 23.31
CA LEU A 1259 28.74 -33.74 24.69
C LEU A 1259 28.05 -34.93 25.34
N LYS A 1260 28.78 -35.90 25.85
CA LYS A 1260 28.20 -37.17 26.30
C LYS A 1260 28.54 -37.45 27.75
N VAL A 1261 27.57 -37.93 28.52
CA VAL A 1261 27.78 -38.51 29.86
C VAL A 1261 26.98 -39.82 29.95
N ASP A 1262 27.69 -40.93 30.21
CA ASP A 1262 27.14 -42.29 30.13
C ASP A 1262 26.47 -42.52 28.76
N LYS A 1263 25.17 -42.82 28.71
CA LYS A 1263 24.39 -43.01 27.47
C LYS A 1263 23.63 -41.77 26.99
N ASN A 1264 23.69 -40.66 27.72
CA ASN A 1264 23.01 -39.43 27.32
C ASN A 1264 23.99 -38.53 26.58
N SER A 1265 23.60 -38.01 25.43
CA SER A 1265 24.36 -37.00 24.72
C SER A 1265 23.55 -35.73 24.54
N PHE A 1266 24.24 -34.61 24.64
CA PHE A 1266 23.75 -33.29 24.37
C PHE A 1266 24.38 -32.82 23.06
N TYR A 1267 23.54 -32.66 22.05
CA TYR A 1267 23.94 -32.40 20.68
C TYR A 1267 23.61 -30.95 20.33
N GLY A 1268 24.59 -30.18 19.88
CA GLY A 1268 24.41 -28.83 19.37
C GLY A 1268 24.81 -28.75 17.91
N ARG A 1269 23.97 -28.14 17.07
CA ARG A 1269 24.23 -27.89 15.66
C ARG A 1269 24.44 -26.39 15.43
N TYR A 1270 25.53 -26.08 14.72
CA TYR A 1270 25.98 -24.73 14.41
C TYR A 1270 26.12 -24.58 12.90
N ILE A 1271 25.14 -23.93 12.28
CA ILE A 1271 25.09 -23.73 10.83
C ILE A 1271 26.27 -22.87 10.39
N LYS A 1272 26.88 -23.16 9.24
CA LYS A 1272 28.03 -22.40 8.70
C LYS A 1272 27.62 -21.19 7.87
N ARG A 1273 26.38 -20.73 8.04
CA ARG A 1273 25.79 -19.60 7.32
C ARG A 1273 25.12 -18.69 8.33
N GLY A 1274 25.24 -17.39 8.12
CA GLY A 1274 24.49 -16.36 8.84
C GLY A 1274 23.93 -15.36 7.84
N ILE A 1275 23.00 -14.53 8.30
CA ILE A 1275 22.44 -13.44 7.51
C ILE A 1275 23.13 -12.16 8.00
N ILE A 1276 24.01 -11.60 7.18
CA ILE A 1276 24.85 -10.44 7.50
C ILE A 1276 24.55 -9.33 6.50
N ASP A 1277 24.11 -8.17 7.00
CA ASP A 1277 23.67 -7.04 6.18
C ASP A 1277 22.67 -7.45 5.08
N ASP A 1278 21.63 -8.21 5.46
CA ASP A 1278 20.57 -8.73 4.58
C ASP A 1278 21.07 -9.72 3.51
N ARG A 1279 22.25 -10.32 3.69
CA ARG A 1279 22.83 -11.31 2.75
C ARG A 1279 23.23 -12.58 3.46
N VAL A 1280 22.97 -13.72 2.82
CA VAL A 1280 23.50 -15.01 3.29
C VAL A 1280 25.01 -15.04 3.08
N VAL A 1281 25.75 -15.16 4.18
CA VAL A 1281 27.21 -15.16 4.20
C VAL A 1281 27.70 -16.36 5.01
N SER A 1282 28.84 -16.92 4.61
CA SER A 1282 29.53 -17.98 5.35
C SER A 1282 30.03 -17.46 6.70
N ILE A 1283 29.79 -18.21 7.76
CA ILE A 1283 30.35 -18.00 9.10
C ILE A 1283 31.14 -19.23 9.54
N THR A 1284 32.09 -19.05 10.44
CA THR A 1284 32.93 -20.15 10.93
C THR A 1284 32.66 -20.42 12.41
N ASN A 1285 32.61 -21.70 12.77
CA ASN A 1285 32.39 -22.15 14.15
C ASN A 1285 33.65 -22.84 14.65
N GLU A 1286 34.13 -22.49 15.84
CA GLU A 1286 35.32 -23.08 16.45
C GLU A 1286 35.13 -23.39 17.93
N VAL A 1287 35.83 -24.40 18.42
CA VAL A 1287 35.87 -24.75 19.84
C VAL A 1287 36.85 -23.81 20.55
N LEU A 1288 36.38 -23.15 21.60
CA LEU A 1288 37.11 -22.15 22.39
C LEU A 1288 37.53 -22.65 23.77
N ASP A 1289 37.51 -23.97 24.00
CA ASP A 1289 37.84 -24.60 25.28
C ASP A 1289 39.21 -24.18 25.85
N SER A 1290 40.18 -23.81 25.01
CA SER A 1290 41.50 -23.31 25.44
C SER A 1290 41.46 -21.88 26.01
N ASN A 1291 40.44 -21.11 25.66
CA ASN A 1291 40.30 -19.69 26.02
C ASN A 1291 39.43 -19.49 27.26
N PHE A 1292 38.70 -20.52 27.69
CA PHE A 1292 37.78 -20.47 28.82
C PHE A 1292 38.07 -21.61 29.80
N ASN A 1293 37.77 -21.41 31.08
CA ASN A 1293 37.94 -22.45 32.10
C ASN A 1293 36.81 -23.50 31.98
N ILE A 1294 37.10 -24.61 31.31
CA ILE A 1294 36.18 -25.76 31.18
C ILE A 1294 36.09 -26.58 32.48
N LYS A 1295 34.90 -27.13 32.74
CA LYS A 1295 34.61 -28.01 33.89
C LYS A 1295 34.37 -29.45 33.44
N ASP A 1296 35.43 -30.07 32.93
CA ASP A 1296 35.41 -31.46 32.47
C ASP A 1296 35.82 -32.41 33.61
N ASN A 1297 34.96 -33.38 33.91
CA ASN A 1297 35.21 -34.51 34.81
C ASN A 1297 34.40 -35.73 34.33
N GLU A 1298 34.49 -36.84 35.06
CA GLU A 1298 33.81 -38.10 34.71
C GLU A 1298 32.28 -38.02 34.58
N ASN A 1299 31.68 -37.00 35.21
CA ASN A 1299 30.24 -36.83 35.36
C ASN A 1299 29.74 -35.51 34.74
N SER A 1300 30.62 -34.67 34.18
CA SER A 1300 30.30 -33.37 33.61
C SER A 1300 31.27 -33.06 32.49
N VAL A 1301 30.77 -32.58 31.35
CA VAL A 1301 31.59 -32.08 30.26
C VAL A 1301 31.00 -30.79 29.73
N GLN A 1302 31.87 -29.81 29.47
CA GLN A 1302 31.51 -28.47 29.02
C GLN A 1302 32.36 -28.09 27.81
N SER A 1303 31.78 -27.34 26.90
CA SER A 1303 32.53 -26.72 25.82
C SER A 1303 32.01 -25.33 25.48
N PHE A 1304 32.91 -24.49 24.98
CA PHE A 1304 32.61 -23.16 24.47
C PHE A 1304 32.75 -23.17 22.95
N ILE A 1305 31.73 -22.69 22.24
CA ILE A 1305 31.74 -22.56 20.79
C ILE A 1305 31.71 -21.08 20.42
N GLY A 1306 32.66 -20.67 19.58
CA GLY A 1306 32.74 -19.34 19.01
C GLY A 1306 32.20 -19.33 17.58
N ILE A 1307 31.23 -18.46 17.31
CA ILE A 1307 30.63 -18.25 15.99
C ILE A 1307 31.18 -16.94 15.42
N SER A 1308 32.12 -17.05 14.49
CA SER A 1308 32.89 -15.94 13.92
C SER A 1308 32.20 -15.33 12.71
N ILE A 1309 32.06 -14.01 12.76
CA ILE A 1309 31.30 -13.15 11.86
C ILE A 1309 32.24 -12.06 11.35
N GLY A 1310 32.24 -11.84 10.03
CA GLY A 1310 33.02 -10.76 9.43
C GLY A 1310 32.51 -9.37 9.83
N ASN A 1311 33.22 -8.33 9.38
CA ASN A 1311 32.73 -6.96 9.52
C ASN A 1311 31.35 -6.77 8.86
N PHE A 1312 30.46 -6.05 9.54
CA PHE A 1312 29.10 -5.75 9.07
C PHE A 1312 28.67 -4.34 9.51
N LYS A 1313 27.62 -3.80 8.88
CA LYS A 1313 27.17 -2.41 9.09
C LYS A 1313 25.74 -2.26 9.58
N LYS A 1314 24.87 -3.22 9.29
CA LYS A 1314 23.44 -3.21 9.57
C LYS A 1314 23.07 -4.24 10.61
N SER A 1315 23.28 -5.52 10.33
CA SER A 1315 22.75 -6.59 11.17
C SER A 1315 23.46 -7.93 10.96
N VAL A 1316 23.36 -8.80 11.95
CA VAL A 1316 23.81 -10.20 11.90
C VAL A 1316 22.76 -11.09 12.51
N ILE A 1317 22.50 -12.24 11.89
CA ILE A 1317 21.57 -13.24 12.41
C ILE A 1317 22.19 -14.63 12.25
N ILE A 1318 22.16 -15.40 13.34
CA ILE A 1318 22.66 -16.77 13.42
C ILE A 1318 21.65 -17.65 14.17
N ASP A 1319 21.60 -18.95 13.85
CA ASP A 1319 20.53 -19.84 14.32
C ASP A 1319 21.00 -21.24 14.77
N PRO A 1320 21.86 -21.36 15.80
CA PRO A 1320 22.21 -22.66 16.37
C PRO A 1320 21.04 -23.37 17.06
N ASP A 1321 21.05 -24.70 17.05
CA ASP A 1321 20.03 -25.54 17.69
C ASP A 1321 20.63 -26.66 18.54
N PHE A 1322 19.85 -27.16 19.50
CA PHE A 1322 20.32 -28.10 20.51
C PHE A 1322 19.27 -29.17 20.82
N SER A 1323 19.70 -30.42 20.95
CA SER A 1323 18.84 -31.58 21.22
C SER A 1323 19.49 -32.55 22.20
N ILE A 1324 18.67 -33.39 22.86
CA ILE A 1324 19.16 -34.45 23.75
C ILE A 1324 18.94 -35.80 23.10
N LEU A 1325 20.00 -36.61 23.06
CA LEU A 1325 19.99 -37.92 22.41
C LEU A 1325 20.34 -39.03 23.41
N LEU A 1326 19.77 -40.21 23.15
CA LEU A 1326 20.15 -41.47 23.77
C LEU A 1326 21.12 -42.21 22.83
N GLU A 1327 22.27 -42.55 23.36
CA GLU A 1327 23.35 -43.24 22.66
C GLU A 1327 23.26 -44.75 22.85
N GLN A 1328 23.58 -45.52 21.81
CA GLN A 1328 23.69 -46.97 21.90
C GLN A 1328 24.85 -47.39 22.83
N ASN A 1329 25.99 -46.71 22.71
CA ASN A 1329 27.21 -46.96 23.49
C ASN A 1329 27.35 -45.93 24.61
N SER A 1330 27.96 -46.29 25.75
CA SER A 1330 28.31 -45.31 26.80
C SER A 1330 29.55 -44.48 26.42
N ALA A 1331 29.76 -43.32 27.05
CA ALA A 1331 30.98 -42.52 26.92
C ALA A 1331 32.20 -43.28 27.45
N THR A 1332 33.41 -42.96 26.95
CA THR A 1332 34.62 -43.74 27.30
C THR A 1332 35.89 -42.92 27.54
N SER A 1333 35.93 -41.62 27.25
CA SER A 1333 37.20 -40.86 27.25
C SER A 1333 37.60 -40.36 28.64
N ILE A 1334 36.70 -39.73 29.38
CA ILE A 1334 36.95 -39.27 30.76
C ILE A 1334 36.10 -40.12 31.70
N CYS A 1335 36.65 -41.25 32.16
CA CYS A 1335 35.99 -42.12 33.11
C CYS A 1335 36.58 -41.93 34.51
N LYS A 1336 35.75 -42.02 35.55
CA LYS A 1336 36.26 -42.31 36.90
C LYS A 1336 36.99 -43.64 36.76
N GLN A 1337 38.32 -43.65 36.85
CA GLN A 1337 39.04 -44.91 36.99
C GLN A 1337 38.35 -45.62 38.13
N GLN A 1338 37.73 -46.77 37.85
CA GLN A 1338 37.32 -47.63 38.96
C GLN A 1338 38.57 -47.72 39.82
N SER A 1339 38.44 -47.32 41.08
CA SER A 1339 39.27 -47.85 42.14
C SER A 1339 38.96 -49.35 42.30
N SER A 1340 38.96 -50.12 41.19
CA SER A 1340 39.42 -51.47 41.19
C SER A 1340 40.84 -51.36 41.73
N ASN A 1341 40.99 -51.63 43.02
CA ASN A 1341 42.23 -51.88 43.73
C ASN A 1341 43.39 -51.98 42.76
N LYS A 1342 44.33 -51.02 42.76
CA LYS A 1342 45.56 -51.00 41.94
C LYS A 1342 46.03 -52.43 41.64
N SER A 1343 45.48 -53.01 40.59
CA SER A 1343 45.73 -54.37 40.19
C SER A 1343 46.50 -54.18 38.92
N LEU A 1344 47.78 -54.51 39.01
CA LEU A 1344 48.74 -54.41 37.92
C LEU A 1344 48.10 -54.97 36.63
N THR A 1345 48.26 -54.28 35.51
CA THR A 1345 47.80 -54.78 34.20
C THR A 1345 48.41 -56.16 33.96
N LYS A 1346 47.78 -57.06 33.17
CA LYS A 1346 48.37 -58.40 32.90
C LYS A 1346 49.85 -58.31 32.49
N SER A 1347 50.23 -57.31 31.69
CA SER A 1347 51.62 -57.05 31.29
C SER A 1347 52.50 -56.50 32.43
N GLN A 1348 51.99 -55.64 33.31
CA GLN A 1348 52.71 -55.19 34.51
C GLN A 1348 52.85 -56.32 35.54
N LEU A 1349 51.83 -57.16 35.67
CA LEU A 1349 51.82 -58.33 36.55
C LEU A 1349 52.82 -59.36 36.02
N ILE A 1350 52.86 -59.60 34.71
CA ILE A 1350 53.91 -60.39 34.04
C ILE A 1350 55.28 -59.73 34.22
N GLY A 1351 55.41 -58.42 34.02
CA GLY A 1351 56.68 -57.70 34.16
C GLY A 1351 57.22 -57.70 35.60
N ILE A 1352 56.34 -57.58 36.59
CA ILE A 1352 56.67 -57.65 38.02
C ILE A 1352 56.91 -59.10 38.44
N ILE A 1353 56.17 -60.08 37.92
CA ILE A 1353 56.45 -61.50 38.15
C ILE A 1353 57.81 -61.86 37.55
N ILE A 1354 58.07 -61.56 36.28
CA ILE A 1354 59.33 -61.85 35.61
C ILE A 1354 60.47 -61.08 36.27
N GLY A 1355 60.27 -59.79 36.57
CA GLY A 1355 61.25 -58.95 37.24
C GLY A 1355 61.57 -59.45 38.65
N SER A 1356 60.55 -59.79 39.46
CA SER A 1356 60.75 -60.33 40.81
C SER A 1356 61.36 -61.72 40.79
N VAL A 1357 60.98 -62.60 39.85
CA VAL A 1357 61.58 -63.93 39.67
C VAL A 1357 63.04 -63.80 39.24
N ALA A 1358 63.36 -62.92 38.28
CA ALA A 1358 64.74 -62.69 37.86
C ALA A 1358 65.58 -62.10 38.99
N MET A 1359 65.06 -61.10 39.73
CA MET A 1359 65.76 -60.50 40.87
C MET A 1359 65.93 -61.50 42.02
N PHE A 1360 64.93 -62.35 42.29
CA PHE A 1360 65.03 -63.44 43.26
C PHE A 1360 66.07 -64.48 42.87
N ILE A 1361 66.13 -64.88 41.60
CA ILE A 1361 67.18 -65.77 41.07
C ILE A 1361 68.56 -65.12 41.23
N VAL A 1362 68.71 -63.85 40.89
CA VAL A 1362 69.96 -63.10 41.05
C VAL A 1362 70.36 -63.00 42.53
N ILE A 1363 69.42 -62.71 43.44
CA ILE A 1363 69.66 -62.71 44.89
C ILE A 1363 70.09 -64.09 45.36
N LEU A 1364 69.44 -65.17 44.93
CA LEU A 1364 69.84 -66.54 45.28
C LEU A 1364 71.25 -66.88 44.77
N ILE A 1365 71.63 -66.43 43.57
CA ILE A 1365 72.98 -66.60 43.03
C ILE A 1365 73.99 -65.80 43.86
N ILE A 1366 73.68 -64.54 44.20
CA ILE A 1366 74.55 -63.68 45.02
C ILE A 1366 74.70 -64.27 46.43
N ILE A 1367 73.61 -64.68 47.08
CA ILE A 1367 73.62 -65.34 48.39
C ILE A 1367 74.41 -66.64 48.30
N GLY A 1368 74.16 -67.48 47.29
CA GLY A 1368 74.91 -68.71 47.05
C GLY A 1368 76.41 -68.46 46.89
N LYS A 1369 76.79 -67.41 46.15
CA LYS A 1369 78.19 -67.02 45.93
C LYS A 1369 78.83 -66.43 47.19
N LEU A 1370 78.11 -65.62 47.97
CA LEU A 1370 78.56 -65.07 49.25
C LEU A 1370 78.70 -66.16 50.32
N ILE A 1371 77.77 -67.13 50.40
CA ILE A 1371 77.87 -68.31 51.26
C ILE A 1371 79.06 -69.18 50.82
N TYR A 1372 79.29 -69.31 49.50
CA TYR A 1372 80.42 -70.06 48.98
C TYR A 1372 81.77 -69.38 49.24
N SER A 1373 81.86 -68.04 49.12
CA SER A 1373 83.12 -67.31 49.33
C SER A 1373 83.40 -66.96 50.79
N SER A 1374 82.38 -66.92 51.65
CA SER A 1374 82.56 -66.61 53.08
C SER A 1374 83.11 -67.80 53.84
N SER A 1375 84.29 -67.62 54.45
CA SER A 1375 84.91 -68.57 55.38
C SER A 1375 84.09 -68.76 56.68
N LYS A 1376 83.14 -67.87 56.98
CA LYS A 1376 82.27 -67.92 58.17
C LYS A 1376 81.04 -68.83 58.03
N CYS A 1377 80.77 -69.39 56.85
CA CYS A 1377 79.59 -70.23 56.57
C CYS A 1377 79.91 -71.73 56.42
N LEU A 1378 80.97 -72.23 57.08
CA LEU A 1378 81.33 -73.67 57.10
C LEU A 1378 80.16 -74.61 57.48
N PRO A 1379 79.28 -74.29 58.46
CA PRO A 1379 78.16 -75.17 58.82
C PRO A 1379 77.15 -75.36 57.68
N ILE A 1380 76.87 -74.30 56.91
CA ILE A 1380 75.94 -74.33 55.78
C ILE A 1380 76.54 -75.14 54.63
N LYS A 1381 77.86 -75.03 54.38
CA LYS A 1381 78.55 -75.87 53.39
C LYS A 1381 78.47 -77.37 53.73
N ILE A 1382 78.61 -77.72 55.02
CA ILE A 1382 78.47 -79.11 55.49
C ILE A 1382 77.03 -79.61 55.29
N LEU A 1383 76.02 -78.78 55.54
CA LEU A 1383 74.61 -79.15 55.38
C LEU A 1383 74.23 -79.36 53.90
N VAL A 1384 74.65 -78.45 53.00
CA VAL A 1384 74.47 -78.61 51.54
C VAL A 1384 75.20 -79.87 51.04
N TYR A 1385 76.42 -80.12 51.52
CA TYR A 1385 77.17 -81.33 51.18
C TYR A 1385 76.46 -82.61 51.67
N LYS A 1386 75.86 -82.61 52.88
CA LYS A 1386 75.07 -83.75 53.38
C LYS A 1386 73.80 -84.01 52.55
N ILE A 1387 73.10 -82.96 52.11
CA ILE A 1387 71.90 -83.09 51.27
C ILE A 1387 72.25 -83.71 49.91
N PHE A 1388 73.36 -83.28 49.28
CA PHE A 1388 73.78 -83.85 48.00
C PHE A 1388 74.38 -85.26 48.11
N ARG A 1389 74.93 -85.64 49.27
CA ARG A 1389 75.51 -86.99 49.46
C ARG A 1389 74.46 -88.10 49.56
N ASN A 1390 73.25 -87.81 50.04
CA ASN A 1390 72.20 -88.83 50.19
C ASN A 1390 71.45 -89.19 48.88
N LYS A 1391 71.89 -88.73 47.71
CA LYS A 1391 71.34 -89.13 46.40
C LYS A 1391 72.22 -90.13 45.62
N LYS A 1392 73.24 -90.72 46.25
CA LYS A 1392 73.93 -91.91 45.71
C LYS A 1392 73.84 -93.07 46.69
N HIS A 1393 72.69 -93.73 46.68
CA HIS A 1393 72.57 -95.17 46.93
C HIS A 1393 71.44 -95.72 46.08
#